data_AF-A0AAV7ANN2-F1
#
_entry.id   AF-A0AAV7ANN2-F1
#
_cell.length_a   1.000
_cell.length_b   1.000
_cell.length_c   1.000
_cell.angle_alpha   90.00
_cell.angle_beta   90.00
_cell.angle_gamma   90.00
#
_symmetry.space_group_name_H-M   'P 1'
#
loop_
_entity.id
_entity.type
_entity.pdbx_description
1 polymer ?
#
loop_
_entity_poly.entity_id
_entity_poly.type
_entity_poly.pdbx_seq_one_letter_code
_entity_poly.pdbx_strand_id
1 'polypeptide(L)'
;MIGLESLADPSDTWEITDTIGKGTYGKVYKVNNKKDGSLAAVKILDPISDVDEEIEAEYNILQSLPNHPNVVMFYGMYYKADQYVGGQLWLVLELCNGGSVTDLVKSILKCGRRLDEAIISYILYGALLGLQHLHNNRIIHRDVKGNNILLTTEGGVKLVDFGVSAQLTSARLRRNTSVGTPFWMAPEVIACEQQYDYSYDVRCDVWSLGITAIELADGDPPLSSMHPVKALFKIPRNPPPTILHPDQWSRAFSHFIAQCLIKDFEKRPSVIHLLEHPFIRQAHGKEVALQRQLAYLIHTQQQSGSIAKTRYERMHTRRPYVLNPKENTCLDDDLVNLEVLDEETIIHQLQTRFADLQIYTYVGDILIALNPFQNLSIYSPQFSKLYHGVKRASNPPHIFATADAAYQGMVTFSKDQCIIISGESGAGKTESAHLIVQHLTFLGKANNRALREKILQVNPLVEAFGNACTVINDNSSRFGKYLEMMFTPTGAVMGAKISEYLLEKSRVIKQAMGEKNFHIFYYIYAGLYHHKKLSEYSLPEKKPPRYIDNETGSVMQDIISKESYRRQFAAIQHCFRIIGFSNDEVHSVYRILAGILNTGNIEFTAISSKHQTDKSEVPNGEALENAAALLSIGAEELQEALTSHCVVTRGETIIRTNTVDKAADVRDAMSKALYGRLFSWIVNRINTLLQPDKNICNAESGMNVGILDIFGFENFKRNSFEQLCINIANEQIQFYFNQHIFALEQMEYQSEGIDAALVNYEDNRPLLDTFLQKPMGLLSLLDEESRFPQATDQTLVDKFEDNLRCKYFWRPKRVELCFGIQHYAGKVLYDACGFLEKNRDTLPADIVVLLRTSENKLLQQLFSSPLTKTGVDTMEMMRHPEETTNMKRQTVASYFRYSLMDLLSKMVVGQPHFVRCIKPNDDREAMKFCRERVLMQLRYTGILETVNIRRQGYSHRILFEDFLKRYYYLAFKAHQNPPPTKESCTSILEKAKLEKWVLGRTKVFLKYYHVEQLNLLLREVIGRVVVMQAYTKGWLGARRYKKVKEKRTKSAICIQAAWRGYDTRKKFHELRNRRNEAAVVIQAAFKGYVARKNYIVLKNSKSITLLDGSNDGTCDTFSNGKWQENCDTTHFTAESGVLDQHLEKDYDVLSMHNSDNIHMDSGRQNFNIPCRSSVTGSEHYFEKKLRTTRRRCHQPKTLNSPEDSLYYNQINGTLEYQGSKRKPRKLGQVKVLDGEDEYYKLLSAADSIPEEDVSVFTPLTERRAFFASN
;
A
#
# COMPACT_ATOMS: atom_id res chain seq x y z
N MET A 1 -29.76 14.99 -35.44
CA MET A 1 -30.51 16.06 -34.75
C MET A 1 -31.99 16.01 -35.12
N ILE A 2 -32.78 15.32 -34.30
CA ILE A 2 -34.22 15.53 -34.20
C ILE A 2 -34.48 16.98 -33.77
N GLY A 3 -35.42 17.67 -34.42
CA GLY A 3 -35.87 18.99 -33.97
C GLY A 3 -36.72 18.86 -32.70
N LEU A 4 -36.09 18.84 -31.52
CA LEU A 4 -36.76 18.53 -30.24
C LEU A 4 -37.98 19.43 -29.95
N GLU A 5 -37.92 20.70 -30.35
CA GLU A 5 -39.02 21.68 -30.23
C GLU A 5 -40.26 21.36 -31.11
N SER A 6 -40.18 20.38 -32.01
CA SER A 6 -41.31 19.92 -32.85
C SER A 6 -42.05 18.69 -32.29
N LEU A 7 -41.55 18.11 -31.19
CA LEU A 7 -42.21 16.99 -30.50
C LEU A 7 -43.32 17.52 -29.56
N ALA A 8 -44.43 16.80 -29.48
CA ALA A 8 -45.55 17.17 -28.61
C ALA A 8 -45.21 17.00 -27.12
N ASP A 9 -45.81 17.82 -26.25
CA ASP A 9 -45.68 17.66 -24.80
C ASP A 9 -46.42 16.38 -24.34
N PRO A 10 -45.75 15.47 -23.59
CA PRO A 10 -46.39 14.24 -23.13
C PRO A 10 -47.53 14.50 -22.14
N SER A 11 -47.54 15.64 -21.45
CA SER A 11 -48.48 15.98 -20.37
C SER A 11 -49.94 16.05 -20.83
N ASP A 12 -50.19 16.29 -22.12
CA ASP A 12 -51.55 16.37 -22.69
C ASP A 12 -52.17 14.99 -22.95
N THR A 13 -51.35 13.94 -23.08
CA THR A 13 -51.82 12.58 -23.41
C THR A 13 -51.52 11.57 -22.32
N TRP A 14 -50.45 11.74 -21.54
CA TRP A 14 -49.96 10.75 -20.58
C TRP A 14 -49.91 11.30 -19.15
N GLU A 15 -50.21 10.44 -18.18
CA GLU A 15 -50.14 10.72 -16.74
C GLU A 15 -49.28 9.67 -16.03
N ILE A 16 -48.26 10.11 -15.27
CA ILE A 16 -47.40 9.21 -14.49
C ILE A 16 -48.17 8.68 -13.28
N THR A 17 -48.15 7.36 -13.09
CA THR A 17 -48.79 6.68 -11.94
C THR A 17 -47.76 6.12 -10.96
N ASP A 18 -46.83 5.29 -11.44
CA ASP A 18 -45.82 4.61 -10.63
C ASP A 18 -44.42 4.73 -11.26
N THR A 19 -43.36 4.63 -10.46
CA THR A 19 -42.01 4.31 -10.98
C THR A 19 -41.84 2.80 -11.03
N ILE A 20 -41.52 2.24 -12.20
CA ILE A 20 -41.39 0.78 -12.42
C ILE A 20 -39.96 0.32 -12.69
N GLY A 21 -39.04 1.23 -13.04
CA GLY A 21 -37.63 0.90 -13.24
C GLY A 21 -36.70 2.10 -13.15
N LYS A 22 -35.40 1.84 -13.02
CA LYS A 22 -34.31 2.84 -13.13
C LYS A 22 -33.16 2.17 -13.89
N GLY A 23 -32.65 2.83 -14.92
CA GLY A 23 -31.54 2.35 -15.74
C GLY A 23 -30.42 3.38 -15.85
N THR A 24 -29.35 3.05 -16.57
CA THR A 24 -28.15 3.89 -16.72
C THR A 24 -28.43 5.28 -17.29
N TYR A 25 -29.39 5.39 -18.20
CA TYR A 25 -29.71 6.60 -18.96
C TYR A 25 -30.95 7.36 -18.47
N GLY A 26 -31.69 6.83 -17.49
CA GLY A 26 -32.98 7.42 -17.11
C GLY A 26 -33.87 6.55 -16.22
N LYS A 27 -35.11 7.01 -16.00
CA LYS A 27 -36.09 6.37 -15.11
C LYS A 27 -37.28 5.89 -15.93
N VAL A 28 -37.78 4.69 -15.62
CA VAL A 28 -38.93 4.08 -16.30
C VAL A 28 -40.16 4.18 -15.40
N TYR A 29 -41.22 4.78 -15.92
CA TYR A 29 -42.48 5.03 -15.23
C TYR A 29 -43.61 4.25 -15.89
N LYS A 30 -44.61 3.87 -15.11
CA LYS A 30 -45.92 3.45 -15.61
C LYS A 30 -46.77 4.69 -15.83
N VAL A 31 -47.36 4.80 -17.01
CA VAL A 31 -48.27 5.90 -17.35
C VAL A 31 -49.66 5.39 -17.74
N ASN A 32 -50.65 6.26 -17.57
CA ASN A 32 -52.01 6.10 -18.05
C ASN A 32 -52.27 7.09 -19.21
N ASN A 33 -52.95 6.65 -20.26
CA ASN A 33 -53.40 7.50 -21.36
C ASN A 33 -54.69 8.23 -20.95
N LYS A 34 -54.67 9.56 -20.99
CA LYS A 34 -55.78 10.43 -20.58
C LYS A 34 -57.01 10.34 -21.48
N LYS A 35 -56.89 9.78 -22.69
CA LYS A 35 -57.96 9.73 -23.71
C LYS A 35 -58.74 8.42 -23.72
N ASP A 36 -58.08 7.30 -23.41
CA ASP A 36 -58.68 5.95 -23.51
C ASP A 36 -58.42 5.03 -22.29
N GLY A 37 -57.63 5.47 -21.31
CA GLY A 37 -57.30 4.68 -20.12
C GLY A 37 -56.32 3.53 -20.35
N SER A 38 -55.66 3.46 -21.51
CA SER A 38 -54.61 2.47 -21.80
C SER A 38 -53.34 2.72 -20.97
N LEU A 39 -52.69 1.63 -20.57
CA LEU A 39 -51.48 1.67 -19.73
C LEU A 39 -50.22 1.44 -20.58
N ALA A 40 -49.22 2.30 -20.40
CA ALA A 40 -47.93 2.24 -21.09
C ALA A 40 -46.76 2.37 -20.09
N ALA A 41 -45.55 2.10 -20.57
CA ALA A 41 -44.29 2.39 -19.91
C ALA A 41 -43.63 3.61 -20.56
N VAL A 42 -42.99 4.49 -19.79
CA VAL A 42 -42.22 5.62 -20.33
C VAL A 42 -40.82 5.62 -19.76
N LYS A 43 -39.83 5.53 -20.65
CA LYS A 43 -38.41 5.75 -20.36
C LYS A 43 -38.17 7.27 -20.51
N ILE A 44 -38.06 7.98 -19.38
CA ILE A 44 -37.75 9.42 -19.33
C ILE A 44 -36.23 9.59 -19.26
N LEU A 45 -35.71 10.39 -20.18
CA LEU A 45 -34.30 10.74 -20.34
C LEU A 45 -34.10 12.23 -20.05
N ASP A 46 -33.13 12.55 -19.21
CA ASP A 46 -32.72 13.93 -18.91
C ASP A 46 -31.62 14.34 -19.93
N PRO A 47 -31.76 15.45 -20.68
CA PRO A 47 -30.87 15.81 -21.79
C PRO A 47 -29.56 16.41 -21.30
N ILE A 48 -28.57 15.55 -21.10
CA ILE A 48 -27.16 15.94 -21.03
C ILE A 48 -26.68 16.23 -22.46
N SER A 49 -25.95 17.34 -22.65
CA SER A 49 -25.63 17.97 -23.94
C SER A 49 -24.73 17.18 -24.92
N ASP A 50 -24.49 15.90 -24.66
CA ASP A 50 -23.50 15.06 -25.37
C ASP A 50 -24.05 13.65 -25.72
N VAL A 51 -25.35 13.37 -25.55
CA VAL A 51 -25.94 12.01 -25.66
C VAL A 51 -26.84 11.81 -26.91
N ASP A 52 -26.90 12.80 -27.81
CA ASP A 52 -27.80 12.78 -28.98
C ASP A 52 -27.61 11.53 -29.87
N GLU A 53 -26.38 11.05 -30.08
CA GLU A 53 -26.07 9.96 -31.04
C GLU A 53 -26.52 8.56 -30.62
N GLU A 54 -26.76 8.30 -29.33
CA GLU A 54 -27.30 7.03 -28.84
C GLU A 54 -28.83 7.08 -28.79
N ILE A 55 -29.40 8.21 -28.34
CA ILE A 55 -30.85 8.43 -28.24
C ILE A 55 -31.49 8.50 -29.63
N GLU A 56 -30.88 9.23 -30.56
CA GLU A 56 -31.32 9.28 -31.96
C GLU A 56 -31.21 7.91 -32.63
N ALA A 57 -30.28 7.04 -32.21
CA ALA A 57 -30.17 5.67 -32.72
C ALA A 57 -31.25 4.73 -32.14
N GLU A 58 -31.52 4.79 -30.83
CA GLU A 58 -32.61 4.01 -30.21
C GLU A 58 -33.97 4.38 -30.83
N TYR A 59 -34.24 5.68 -30.99
CA TYR A 59 -35.45 6.19 -31.64
C TYR A 59 -35.57 5.71 -33.10
N ASN A 60 -34.52 5.87 -33.92
CA ASN A 60 -34.57 5.45 -35.32
C ASN A 60 -34.77 3.93 -35.48
N ILE A 61 -34.23 3.11 -34.57
CA ILE A 61 -34.47 1.65 -34.57
C ILE A 61 -35.92 1.34 -34.18
N LEU A 62 -36.43 1.92 -33.10
CA LEU A 62 -37.81 1.72 -32.64
C LEU A 62 -38.87 2.23 -33.64
N GLN A 63 -38.58 3.32 -34.36
CA GLN A 63 -39.48 3.88 -35.37
C GLN A 63 -39.50 3.07 -36.68
N SER A 64 -38.38 2.44 -37.07
CA SER A 64 -38.26 1.71 -38.34
C SER A 64 -38.60 0.23 -38.26
N LEU A 65 -38.73 -0.34 -37.06
CA LEU A 65 -39.15 -1.73 -36.86
C LEU A 65 -40.66 -1.92 -37.04
N PRO A 66 -41.11 -2.86 -37.89
CA PRO A 66 -42.52 -3.26 -37.92
C PRO A 66 -42.94 -3.92 -36.60
N ASN A 67 -44.20 -3.73 -36.18
CA ASN A 67 -44.74 -4.37 -34.98
C ASN A 67 -44.65 -5.91 -35.06
N HIS A 68 -44.15 -6.53 -33.99
CA HIS A 68 -43.95 -7.98 -33.89
C HIS A 68 -44.27 -8.46 -32.46
N PRO A 69 -44.99 -9.59 -32.27
CA PRO A 69 -45.48 -10.00 -30.95
C PRO A 69 -44.37 -10.16 -29.89
N ASN A 70 -43.17 -10.61 -30.29
CA ASN A 70 -42.03 -10.81 -29.39
C ASN A 70 -41.05 -9.63 -29.28
N VAL A 71 -41.43 -8.46 -29.78
CA VAL A 71 -40.74 -7.19 -29.54
C VAL A 71 -41.70 -6.26 -28.80
N VAL A 72 -41.17 -5.35 -27.98
CA VAL A 72 -41.97 -4.29 -27.34
C VAL A 72 -42.48 -3.30 -28.38
N MET A 73 -43.79 -3.02 -28.37
CA MET A 73 -44.38 -2.02 -29.25
C MET A 73 -44.03 -0.60 -28.79
N PHE A 74 -43.73 0.27 -29.75
CA PHE A 74 -43.38 1.67 -29.53
C PHE A 74 -44.57 2.58 -29.84
N TYR A 75 -44.95 3.42 -28.88
CA TYR A 75 -46.11 4.33 -28.98
C TYR A 75 -45.72 5.76 -29.35
N GLY A 76 -44.42 6.09 -29.38
CA GLY A 76 -43.90 7.38 -29.84
C GLY A 76 -42.96 8.08 -28.85
N MET A 77 -42.44 9.23 -29.29
CA MET A 77 -41.50 10.06 -28.55
C MET A 77 -42.06 11.48 -28.38
N TYR A 78 -41.88 12.03 -27.19
CA TYR A 78 -42.47 13.29 -26.75
C TYR A 78 -41.40 14.12 -26.03
N TYR A 79 -41.51 15.45 -26.06
CA TYR A 79 -40.58 16.36 -25.39
C TYR A 79 -41.34 17.30 -24.46
N LYS A 80 -40.91 17.37 -23.20
CA LYS A 80 -41.46 18.26 -22.20
C LYS A 80 -40.48 19.38 -21.91
N ALA A 81 -40.86 20.64 -22.10
CA ALA A 81 -40.01 21.76 -21.68
C ALA A 81 -40.17 22.03 -20.17
N ASP A 82 -39.05 22.12 -19.44
CA ASP A 82 -39.01 22.56 -18.04
C ASP A 82 -37.97 23.69 -17.90
N GLN A 83 -38.37 24.77 -17.22
CA GLN A 83 -37.59 26.02 -17.12
C GLN A 83 -36.52 25.99 -16.01
N TYR A 84 -36.51 24.96 -15.16
CA TYR A 84 -35.62 24.85 -13.99
C TYR A 84 -34.70 23.62 -14.04
N VAL A 85 -35.15 22.53 -14.67
CA VAL A 85 -34.40 21.27 -14.78
C VAL A 85 -33.77 21.10 -16.18
N GLY A 86 -34.19 21.90 -17.16
CA GLY A 86 -34.04 21.61 -18.58
C GLY A 86 -35.16 20.69 -19.07
N GLY A 87 -35.43 20.68 -20.38
CA GLY A 87 -36.49 19.82 -20.93
C GLY A 87 -36.23 18.32 -20.71
N GLN A 88 -37.18 17.46 -21.03
CA GLN A 88 -37.08 16.01 -20.85
C GLN A 88 -37.64 15.26 -22.04
N LEU A 89 -36.95 14.19 -22.46
CA LEU A 89 -37.38 13.34 -23.56
C LEU A 89 -38.08 12.08 -23.03
N TRP A 90 -39.27 11.78 -23.54
CA TRP A 90 -40.13 10.69 -23.09
C TRP A 90 -40.32 9.68 -24.22
N LEU A 91 -39.74 8.48 -24.07
CA LEU A 91 -39.95 7.35 -24.99
C LEU A 91 -41.07 6.45 -24.44
N VAL A 92 -42.20 6.37 -25.15
CA VAL A 92 -43.41 5.65 -24.72
C VAL A 92 -43.46 4.26 -25.36
N LEU A 93 -43.59 3.23 -24.53
CA LEU A 93 -43.45 1.81 -24.86
C LEU A 93 -44.58 0.98 -24.25
N GLU A 94 -44.80 -0.22 -24.77
CA GLU A 94 -45.74 -1.20 -24.23
C GLU A 94 -45.39 -1.68 -22.81
N LEU A 95 -46.40 -1.78 -21.94
CA LEU A 95 -46.23 -2.09 -20.51
C LEU A 95 -46.23 -3.62 -20.23
N CYS A 96 -45.04 -4.21 -20.16
CA CYS A 96 -44.85 -5.62 -19.80
C CYS A 96 -45.03 -5.87 -18.28
N ASN A 97 -46.29 -5.96 -17.82
CA ASN A 97 -46.68 -6.12 -16.41
C ASN A 97 -46.25 -7.45 -15.74
N GLY A 98 -45.63 -8.39 -16.44
CA GLY A 98 -45.15 -9.67 -15.89
C GLY A 98 -43.76 -9.60 -15.23
N GLY A 99 -43.02 -8.50 -15.41
CA GLY A 99 -41.63 -8.36 -14.93
C GLY A 99 -40.61 -8.93 -15.91
N SER A 100 -39.33 -8.97 -15.50
CA SER A 100 -38.28 -9.63 -16.30
C SER A 100 -38.27 -11.15 -16.07
N VAL A 101 -37.69 -11.90 -17.01
CA VAL A 101 -37.52 -13.35 -16.79
C VAL A 101 -36.49 -13.62 -15.68
N THR A 102 -35.45 -12.79 -15.54
CA THR A 102 -34.48 -12.91 -14.44
C THR A 102 -35.16 -12.81 -13.08
N ASP A 103 -36.12 -11.90 -12.90
CA ASP A 103 -36.90 -11.78 -11.66
C ASP A 103 -37.74 -13.04 -11.38
N LEU A 104 -38.43 -13.55 -12.42
CA LEU A 104 -39.26 -14.76 -12.33
C LEU A 104 -38.43 -15.97 -11.87
N VAL A 105 -37.30 -16.24 -12.52
CA VAL A 105 -36.41 -17.37 -12.21
C VAL A 105 -35.82 -17.22 -10.81
N LYS A 106 -35.34 -16.03 -10.44
CA LYS A 106 -34.80 -15.77 -9.09
C LYS A 106 -35.86 -15.86 -7.99
N SER A 107 -37.13 -15.58 -8.28
CA SER A 107 -38.22 -15.79 -7.32
C SER A 107 -38.55 -17.28 -7.15
N ILE A 108 -38.60 -18.05 -8.24
CA ILE A 108 -38.84 -19.50 -8.20
C ILE A 108 -37.71 -20.24 -7.45
N LEU A 109 -36.45 -19.85 -7.65
CA LEU A 109 -35.29 -20.41 -6.95
C LEU A 109 -35.28 -20.11 -5.45
N LYS A 110 -35.72 -18.91 -5.02
CA LYS A 110 -35.90 -18.59 -3.59
C LYS A 110 -36.93 -19.51 -2.91
N CYS A 111 -37.91 -20.03 -3.65
CA CYS A 111 -38.87 -21.02 -3.17
C CYS A 111 -38.33 -22.47 -3.19
N GLY A 112 -37.05 -22.69 -3.47
CA GLY A 112 -36.44 -24.02 -3.55
C GLY A 112 -36.89 -24.86 -4.76
N ARG A 113 -37.41 -24.21 -5.80
CA ARG A 113 -37.89 -24.84 -7.05
C ARG A 113 -37.05 -24.37 -8.24
N ARG A 114 -37.18 -25.02 -9.39
CA ARG A 114 -36.60 -24.56 -10.67
C ARG A 114 -37.71 -24.30 -11.69
N LEU A 115 -37.38 -23.57 -12.75
CA LEU A 115 -38.25 -23.41 -13.91
C LEU A 115 -38.19 -24.70 -14.75
N ASP A 116 -39.34 -25.12 -15.29
CA ASP A 116 -39.45 -26.32 -16.12
C ASP A 116 -38.81 -26.08 -17.50
N GLU A 117 -38.13 -27.10 -18.06
CA GLU A 117 -37.52 -27.06 -19.39
C GLU A 117 -38.51 -26.70 -20.49
N ALA A 118 -39.78 -27.11 -20.36
CA ALA A 118 -40.82 -26.75 -21.31
C ALA A 118 -41.14 -25.23 -21.31
N ILE A 119 -41.02 -24.58 -20.16
CA ILE A 119 -41.23 -23.13 -20.00
C ILE A 119 -39.96 -22.35 -20.40
N ILE A 120 -38.76 -22.85 -20.05
CA ILE A 120 -37.48 -22.33 -20.55
C ILE A 120 -37.45 -22.36 -22.10
N SER A 121 -37.87 -23.48 -22.69
CA SER A 121 -38.01 -23.67 -24.14
C SER A 121 -38.96 -22.64 -24.76
N TYR A 122 -40.15 -22.43 -24.17
CA TYR A 122 -41.11 -21.43 -24.65
C TYR A 122 -40.58 -19.99 -24.58
N ILE A 123 -39.87 -19.63 -23.50
CA ILE A 123 -39.27 -18.30 -23.35
C ILE A 123 -38.14 -18.07 -24.37
N LEU A 124 -37.25 -19.06 -24.55
CA LEU A 124 -36.18 -18.98 -25.54
C LEU A 124 -36.71 -19.02 -26.98
N TYR A 125 -37.83 -19.70 -27.24
CA TYR A 125 -38.54 -19.64 -28.52
C TYR A 125 -39.07 -18.23 -28.82
N GLY A 126 -39.73 -17.58 -27.86
CA GLY A 126 -40.18 -16.19 -27.99
C GLY A 126 -39.02 -15.21 -28.24
N ALA A 127 -37.92 -15.38 -27.51
CA ALA A 127 -36.71 -14.58 -27.73
C ALA A 127 -36.07 -14.83 -29.11
N LEU A 128 -36.02 -16.07 -29.58
CA LEU A 128 -35.54 -16.41 -30.93
C LEU A 128 -36.42 -15.78 -32.03
N LEU A 129 -37.75 -15.80 -31.90
CA LEU A 129 -38.65 -15.13 -32.85
C LEU A 129 -38.42 -13.61 -32.86
N GLY A 130 -38.23 -12.99 -31.69
CA GLY A 130 -37.86 -11.58 -31.57
C GLY A 130 -36.53 -11.26 -32.27
N LEU A 131 -35.48 -12.06 -32.03
CA LEU A 131 -34.18 -11.91 -32.70
C LEU A 131 -34.27 -12.15 -34.21
N GLN A 132 -35.09 -13.11 -34.67
CA GLN A 132 -35.31 -13.38 -36.09
C GLN A 132 -35.89 -12.14 -36.79
N HIS A 133 -36.86 -11.47 -36.16
CA HIS A 133 -37.44 -10.24 -36.67
C HIS A 133 -36.40 -9.11 -36.77
N LEU A 134 -35.57 -8.90 -35.75
CA LEU A 134 -34.49 -7.91 -35.78
C LEU A 134 -33.46 -8.23 -36.87
N HIS A 135 -33.00 -9.49 -36.96
CA HIS A 135 -31.97 -9.92 -37.91
C HIS A 135 -32.48 -9.82 -39.35
N ASN A 136 -33.75 -10.16 -39.61
CA ASN A 136 -34.40 -9.97 -40.92
C ASN A 136 -34.48 -8.48 -41.30
N ASN A 137 -34.82 -7.60 -40.35
CA ASN A 137 -34.79 -6.14 -40.52
C ASN A 137 -33.38 -5.53 -40.41
N ARG A 138 -32.33 -6.37 -40.52
CA ARG A 138 -30.91 -5.99 -40.56
C ARG A 138 -30.42 -5.25 -39.31
N ILE A 139 -30.95 -5.57 -38.13
CA ILE A 139 -30.58 -5.00 -36.84
C ILE A 139 -29.92 -6.08 -35.95
N ILE A 140 -28.87 -5.70 -35.22
CA ILE A 140 -28.22 -6.50 -34.16
C ILE A 140 -28.64 -5.92 -32.80
N HIS A 141 -29.05 -6.75 -31.84
CA HIS A 141 -29.54 -6.30 -30.53
C HIS A 141 -28.40 -5.89 -29.58
N ARG A 142 -27.34 -6.70 -29.51
CA ARG A 142 -26.10 -6.55 -28.72
C ARG A 142 -26.23 -6.57 -27.19
N ASP A 143 -27.43 -6.76 -26.64
CA ASP A 143 -27.63 -6.83 -25.18
C ASP A 143 -28.73 -7.81 -24.75
N VAL A 144 -28.72 -9.02 -25.33
CA VAL A 144 -29.67 -10.09 -24.97
C VAL A 144 -29.29 -10.69 -23.61
N LYS A 145 -30.17 -10.48 -22.61
CA LYS A 145 -30.04 -10.98 -21.23
C LYS A 145 -31.43 -11.16 -20.61
N GLY A 146 -31.58 -11.98 -19.57
CA GLY A 146 -32.90 -12.25 -18.97
C GLY A 146 -33.64 -11.01 -18.43
N ASN A 147 -32.90 -9.93 -18.12
CA ASN A 147 -33.47 -8.64 -17.70
C ASN A 147 -34.08 -7.84 -18.87
N ASN A 148 -33.58 -8.06 -20.10
CA ASN A 148 -34.08 -7.44 -21.34
C ASN A 148 -35.10 -8.33 -22.08
N ILE A 149 -35.47 -9.47 -21.48
CA ILE A 149 -36.64 -10.26 -21.86
C ILE A 149 -37.71 -9.98 -20.82
N LEU A 150 -38.76 -9.24 -21.20
CA LEU A 150 -39.89 -8.95 -20.32
C LEU A 150 -41.09 -9.84 -20.64
N LEU A 151 -41.90 -10.06 -19.62
CA LEU A 151 -43.11 -10.88 -19.69
C LEU A 151 -44.36 -10.00 -19.60
N THR A 152 -45.43 -10.41 -20.27
CA THR A 152 -46.78 -9.89 -20.03
C THR A 152 -47.48 -10.76 -18.99
N THR A 153 -48.53 -10.23 -18.33
CA THR A 153 -49.37 -11.03 -17.40
C THR A 153 -50.03 -12.22 -18.08
N GLU A 154 -50.26 -12.15 -19.40
CA GLU A 154 -50.78 -13.24 -20.22
C GLU A 154 -49.70 -14.23 -20.69
N GLY A 155 -48.48 -14.18 -20.12
CA GLY A 155 -47.40 -15.11 -20.42
C GLY A 155 -46.67 -14.86 -21.75
N GLY A 156 -47.04 -13.85 -22.53
CA GLY A 156 -46.31 -13.46 -23.75
C GLY A 156 -44.92 -12.88 -23.43
N VAL A 157 -43.94 -13.13 -24.31
CA VAL A 157 -42.50 -12.89 -24.10
C VAL A 157 -41.98 -11.84 -25.10
N LYS A 158 -41.32 -10.77 -24.62
CA LYS A 158 -40.90 -9.61 -25.43
C LYS A 158 -39.46 -9.16 -25.17
N LEU A 159 -38.71 -8.86 -26.24
CA LEU A 159 -37.40 -8.19 -26.18
C LEU A 159 -37.56 -6.67 -25.99
N VAL A 160 -36.67 -6.07 -25.18
CA VAL A 160 -36.64 -4.64 -24.84
C VAL A 160 -35.22 -4.05 -24.82
N ASP A 161 -35.15 -2.72 -24.74
CA ASP A 161 -33.94 -1.88 -24.58
C ASP A 161 -32.97 -1.92 -25.78
N PHE A 162 -33.14 -0.95 -26.68
CA PHE A 162 -32.43 -0.88 -27.97
C PHE A 162 -31.28 0.15 -27.98
N GLY A 163 -30.96 0.76 -26.82
CA GLY A 163 -29.98 1.84 -26.70
C GLY A 163 -28.59 1.52 -27.26
N VAL A 164 -28.17 0.25 -27.23
CA VAL A 164 -26.89 -0.21 -27.79
C VAL A 164 -27.02 -1.02 -29.09
N SER A 165 -28.20 -1.10 -29.70
CA SER A 165 -28.42 -1.85 -30.96
C SER A 165 -27.79 -1.16 -32.18
N ALA A 166 -27.70 -1.87 -33.32
CA ALA A 166 -27.11 -1.32 -34.55
C ALA A 166 -27.75 -1.87 -35.83
N GLN A 167 -27.92 -1.00 -36.83
CA GLN A 167 -28.45 -1.34 -38.17
C GLN A 167 -27.31 -1.62 -39.16
N LEU A 168 -27.41 -2.70 -39.95
CA LEU A 168 -26.34 -3.16 -40.86
C LEU A 168 -26.17 -2.32 -42.15
N THR A 169 -26.99 -1.29 -42.37
CA THR A 169 -26.91 -0.42 -43.57
C THR A 169 -26.05 0.83 -43.37
N SER A 170 -25.81 1.25 -42.13
CA SER A 170 -25.15 2.53 -41.82
C SER A 170 -23.96 2.34 -40.86
N ALA A 171 -22.94 3.21 -40.99
CA ALA A 171 -21.73 3.25 -40.17
C ALA A 171 -20.92 1.93 -40.05
N ARG A 172 -19.91 1.78 -40.92
CA ARG A 172 -18.85 0.75 -40.80
C ARG A 172 -18.05 0.84 -39.48
N LEU A 173 -18.16 1.97 -38.76
CA LEU A 173 -17.51 2.23 -37.47
C LEU A 173 -18.19 1.51 -36.28
N ARG A 174 -19.53 1.47 -36.22
CA ARG A 174 -20.28 0.94 -35.05
C ARG A 174 -20.26 -0.59 -34.93
N ARG A 175 -19.51 -1.32 -35.78
CA ARG A 175 -19.28 -2.79 -35.68
C ARG A 175 -17.95 -3.18 -35.03
N ASN A 176 -17.10 -2.20 -34.73
CA ASN A 176 -15.80 -2.42 -34.11
C ASN A 176 -15.80 -1.99 -32.62
N THR A 177 -16.99 -1.76 -32.05
CA THR A 177 -17.22 -1.28 -30.68
C THR A 177 -17.65 -2.41 -29.75
N SER A 178 -17.00 -2.51 -28.59
CA SER A 178 -17.13 -3.53 -27.53
C SER A 178 -18.31 -3.27 -26.57
N VAL A 179 -19.51 -3.00 -27.10
CA VAL A 179 -20.72 -2.70 -26.32
C VAL A 179 -21.58 -3.93 -26.01
N GLY A 180 -22.21 -3.95 -24.84
CA GLY A 180 -23.10 -5.00 -24.33
C GLY A 180 -22.88 -5.30 -22.83
N THR A 181 -23.78 -6.04 -22.18
CA THR A 181 -23.60 -6.39 -20.74
C THR A 181 -22.54 -7.51 -20.57
N PRO A 182 -21.42 -7.28 -19.86
CA PRO A 182 -20.21 -8.11 -19.98
C PRO A 182 -20.27 -9.62 -19.76
N PHE A 183 -21.23 -10.14 -18.99
CA PHE A 183 -21.37 -11.59 -18.79
C PHE A 183 -22.02 -12.31 -19.98
N TRP A 184 -22.86 -11.59 -20.76
CA TRP A 184 -23.56 -12.09 -21.93
C TRP A 184 -22.84 -11.74 -23.25
N MET A 185 -21.79 -10.92 -23.22
CA MET A 185 -21.02 -10.54 -24.42
C MET A 185 -20.34 -11.75 -25.08
N ALA A 186 -20.37 -11.78 -26.42
CA ALA A 186 -19.75 -12.82 -27.22
C ALA A 186 -18.23 -12.60 -27.40
N PRO A 187 -17.41 -13.66 -27.52
CA PRO A 187 -15.95 -13.55 -27.65
C PRO A 187 -15.49 -12.59 -28.76
N GLU A 188 -16.18 -12.59 -29.90
CA GLU A 188 -15.86 -11.73 -31.04
C GLU A 188 -16.22 -10.24 -30.83
N VAL A 189 -17.23 -9.94 -30.01
CA VAL A 189 -17.57 -8.56 -29.61
C VAL A 189 -16.55 -8.00 -28.62
N ILE A 190 -15.98 -8.87 -27.77
CA ILE A 190 -14.90 -8.53 -26.84
C ILE A 190 -13.57 -8.34 -27.59
N ALA A 191 -13.35 -9.06 -28.70
CA ALA A 191 -12.10 -9.05 -29.45
C ALA A 191 -11.98 -7.90 -30.48
N CYS A 192 -13.07 -7.34 -30.98
CA CYS A 192 -13.03 -6.37 -32.09
C CYS A 192 -12.23 -5.09 -31.77
N GLU A 193 -12.21 -4.66 -30.51
CA GLU A 193 -11.45 -3.50 -30.04
C GLU A 193 -9.93 -3.72 -30.07
N GLN A 194 -9.48 -4.98 -30.14
CA GLN A 194 -8.06 -5.37 -30.18
C GLN A 194 -7.55 -5.64 -31.61
N GLN A 195 -8.45 -5.73 -32.61
CA GLN A 195 -8.10 -6.09 -33.99
C GLN A 195 -8.91 -5.28 -35.01
N TYR A 196 -8.32 -4.20 -35.53
CA TYR A 196 -8.97 -3.20 -36.39
C TYR A 196 -9.65 -3.74 -37.66
N ASP A 197 -9.24 -4.91 -38.16
CA ASP A 197 -9.80 -5.54 -39.36
C ASP A 197 -10.91 -6.57 -39.07
N TYR A 198 -11.29 -6.81 -37.81
CA TYR A 198 -12.22 -7.88 -37.40
C TYR A 198 -13.61 -7.34 -37.02
N SER A 199 -14.62 -7.60 -37.86
CA SER A 199 -16.02 -7.18 -37.63
C SER A 199 -16.95 -8.37 -37.37
N TYR A 200 -17.73 -8.32 -36.28
CA TYR A 200 -18.73 -9.34 -35.96
C TYR A 200 -20.07 -9.13 -36.69
N ASP A 201 -20.92 -10.17 -36.69
CA ASP A 201 -22.27 -10.15 -37.28
C ASP A 201 -23.39 -10.46 -36.24
N VAL A 202 -24.62 -10.62 -36.72
CA VAL A 202 -25.84 -10.93 -35.94
C VAL A 202 -25.71 -12.13 -34.99
N ARG A 203 -24.74 -13.02 -35.19
CA ARG A 203 -24.55 -14.22 -34.36
C ARG A 203 -23.98 -13.93 -32.97
N CYS A 204 -23.56 -12.70 -32.66
CA CYS A 204 -23.24 -12.33 -31.28
C CYS A 204 -24.46 -12.44 -30.35
N ASP A 205 -25.65 -12.05 -30.82
CA ASP A 205 -26.92 -12.18 -30.08
C ASP A 205 -27.24 -13.65 -29.73
N VAL A 206 -26.79 -14.61 -30.55
CA VAL A 206 -26.96 -16.06 -30.31
C VAL A 206 -26.11 -16.54 -29.12
N TRP A 207 -24.89 -16.02 -28.97
CA TRP A 207 -24.08 -16.34 -27.78
C TRP A 207 -24.73 -15.75 -26.52
N SER A 208 -25.18 -14.50 -26.58
CA SER A 208 -25.87 -13.83 -25.48
C SER A 208 -27.17 -14.55 -25.07
N LEU A 209 -27.91 -15.10 -26.04
CA LEU A 209 -29.02 -16.02 -25.78
C LEU A 209 -28.57 -17.33 -25.12
N GLY A 210 -27.44 -17.91 -25.53
CA GLY A 210 -26.86 -19.10 -24.89
C GLY A 210 -26.44 -18.89 -23.43
N ILE A 211 -25.91 -17.71 -23.11
CA ILE A 211 -25.65 -17.29 -21.72
C ILE A 211 -26.97 -17.09 -20.96
N THR A 212 -27.97 -16.48 -21.60
CA THR A 212 -29.32 -16.31 -21.02
C THR A 212 -29.96 -17.67 -20.73
N ALA A 213 -29.78 -18.68 -21.58
CA ALA A 213 -30.29 -20.03 -21.33
C ALA A 213 -29.69 -20.67 -20.06
N ILE A 214 -28.43 -20.39 -19.72
CA ILE A 214 -27.82 -20.81 -18.44
C ILE A 214 -28.38 -19.97 -17.27
N GLU A 215 -28.58 -18.67 -17.44
CA GLU A 215 -29.24 -17.79 -16.46
C GLU A 215 -30.66 -18.30 -16.11
N LEU A 216 -31.42 -18.83 -17.08
CA LEU A 216 -32.74 -19.44 -16.85
C LEU A 216 -32.68 -20.78 -16.10
N ALA A 217 -31.54 -21.47 -16.13
CA ALA A 217 -31.34 -22.78 -15.51
C ALA A 217 -30.81 -22.67 -14.07
N ASP A 218 -29.71 -21.93 -13.89
CA ASP A 218 -28.98 -21.80 -12.62
C ASP A 218 -29.34 -20.52 -11.83
N GLY A 219 -30.07 -19.58 -12.45
CA GLY A 219 -30.58 -18.35 -11.83
C GLY A 219 -29.72 -17.11 -12.00
N ASP A 220 -28.45 -17.28 -12.34
CA ASP A 220 -27.49 -16.23 -12.63
C ASP A 220 -26.60 -16.67 -13.81
N PRO A 221 -26.07 -15.74 -14.64
CA PRO A 221 -25.21 -16.12 -15.76
C PRO A 221 -23.86 -16.69 -15.26
N PRO A 222 -23.16 -17.50 -16.08
CA PRO A 222 -21.78 -17.88 -15.84
C PRO A 222 -20.88 -16.70 -15.48
N LEU A 223 -19.97 -16.91 -14.54
CA LEU A 223 -19.01 -15.92 -14.04
C LEU A 223 -19.63 -14.70 -13.30
N SER A 224 -20.94 -14.68 -13.03
CA SER A 224 -21.64 -13.64 -12.24
C SER A 224 -21.00 -13.30 -10.89
N SER A 225 -20.40 -14.29 -10.22
CA SER A 225 -19.65 -14.12 -8.96
C SER A 225 -18.25 -13.53 -9.13
N MET A 226 -17.85 -13.19 -10.37
CA MET A 226 -16.65 -12.43 -10.69
C MET A 226 -17.04 -11.05 -11.24
N HIS A 227 -16.21 -10.04 -11.01
CA HIS A 227 -16.45 -8.71 -11.57
C HIS A 227 -16.50 -8.72 -13.11
N PRO A 228 -17.41 -7.94 -13.76
CA PRO A 228 -17.58 -7.87 -15.21
C PRO A 228 -16.29 -7.87 -16.04
N VAL A 229 -15.33 -7.00 -15.71
CA VAL A 229 -14.04 -6.91 -16.43
C VAL A 229 -13.24 -8.23 -16.37
N LYS A 230 -13.28 -8.96 -15.24
CA LYS A 230 -12.61 -10.27 -15.11
C LYS A 230 -13.31 -11.36 -15.95
N ALA A 231 -14.61 -11.25 -16.21
CA ALA A 231 -15.31 -12.12 -17.14
C ALA A 231 -14.89 -11.86 -18.59
N LEU A 232 -14.75 -10.59 -19.01
CA LEU A 232 -14.30 -10.21 -20.35
C LEU A 232 -12.93 -10.83 -20.72
N PHE A 233 -11.97 -10.89 -19.79
CA PHE A 233 -10.70 -11.57 -20.05
C PHE A 233 -10.81 -13.10 -20.14
N LYS A 234 -11.80 -13.71 -19.47
CA LYS A 234 -12.00 -15.16 -19.43
C LYS A 234 -12.84 -15.68 -20.61
N ILE A 235 -13.88 -14.99 -21.04
CA ILE A 235 -14.82 -15.45 -22.09
C ILE A 235 -14.09 -15.86 -23.40
N PRO A 236 -13.13 -15.08 -23.94
CA PRO A 236 -12.35 -15.50 -25.10
C PRO A 236 -11.35 -16.64 -24.83
N ARG A 237 -10.88 -16.81 -23.58
CA ARG A 237 -9.79 -17.74 -23.21
C ARG A 237 -10.28 -19.10 -22.73
N ASN A 238 -11.10 -19.13 -21.69
CA ASN A 238 -11.66 -20.36 -21.09
C ASN A 238 -12.53 -21.14 -22.08
N PRO A 239 -12.71 -22.46 -21.95
CA PRO A 239 -13.71 -23.19 -22.74
C PRO A 239 -15.13 -22.60 -22.55
N PRO A 240 -16.05 -22.80 -23.51
CA PRO A 240 -17.45 -22.37 -23.38
C PRO A 240 -18.05 -22.80 -22.03
N PRO A 241 -18.79 -21.92 -21.32
CA PRO A 241 -19.38 -22.28 -20.05
C PRO A 241 -20.54 -23.26 -20.24
N THR A 242 -20.78 -24.07 -19.21
CA THR A 242 -21.91 -25.01 -19.11
C THR A 242 -22.75 -24.71 -17.88
N ILE A 243 -23.95 -25.28 -17.82
CA ILE A 243 -24.76 -25.36 -16.60
C ILE A 243 -23.95 -26.00 -15.46
N LEU A 244 -24.18 -25.59 -14.21
CA LEU A 244 -23.47 -26.06 -13.01
C LEU A 244 -23.64 -27.58 -12.74
N HIS A 245 -24.80 -28.13 -13.07
CA HIS A 245 -25.13 -29.55 -12.87
C HIS A 245 -25.77 -30.17 -14.13
N PRO A 246 -25.00 -30.48 -15.19
CA PRO A 246 -25.55 -30.96 -16.47
C PRO A 246 -26.41 -32.23 -16.35
N ASP A 247 -26.09 -33.12 -15.42
CA ASP A 247 -26.85 -34.37 -15.18
C ASP A 247 -28.28 -34.16 -14.66
N GLN A 248 -28.62 -32.93 -14.25
CA GLN A 248 -29.96 -32.55 -13.77
C GLN A 248 -30.85 -31.98 -14.89
N TRP A 249 -30.35 -31.94 -16.13
CA TRP A 249 -31.01 -31.33 -17.28
C TRP A 249 -30.94 -32.26 -18.51
N SER A 250 -31.85 -32.07 -19.46
CA SER A 250 -31.91 -32.90 -20.65
C SER A 250 -30.67 -32.72 -21.54
N ARG A 251 -30.30 -33.80 -22.23
CA ARG A 251 -29.27 -33.76 -23.28
C ARG A 251 -29.65 -32.80 -24.40
N ALA A 252 -30.94 -32.58 -24.65
CA ALA A 252 -31.42 -31.63 -25.64
C ALA A 252 -31.14 -30.17 -25.20
N PHE A 253 -31.42 -29.82 -23.94
CA PHE A 253 -31.14 -28.47 -23.42
C PHE A 253 -29.63 -28.19 -23.34
N SER A 254 -28.86 -29.15 -22.82
CA SER A 254 -27.39 -29.05 -22.78
C SER A 254 -26.78 -28.91 -24.19
N HIS A 255 -27.32 -29.61 -25.19
CA HIS A 255 -26.91 -29.46 -26.58
C HIS A 255 -27.30 -28.10 -27.19
N PHE A 256 -28.49 -27.56 -26.86
CA PHE A 256 -28.88 -26.23 -27.30
C PHE A 256 -27.89 -25.15 -26.84
N ILE A 257 -27.50 -25.20 -25.57
CA ILE A 257 -26.50 -24.28 -24.99
C ILE A 257 -25.14 -24.46 -25.65
N ALA A 258 -24.69 -25.70 -25.87
CA ALA A 258 -23.43 -25.98 -26.55
C ALA A 258 -23.39 -25.45 -28.00
N GLN A 259 -24.52 -25.49 -28.72
CA GLN A 259 -24.67 -24.91 -30.06
C GLN A 259 -24.65 -23.37 -30.04
N CYS A 260 -25.29 -22.75 -29.04
CA CYS A 260 -25.26 -21.29 -28.89
C CYS A 260 -23.85 -20.75 -28.52
N LEU A 261 -23.09 -21.51 -27.74
CA LEU A 261 -21.80 -21.09 -27.18
C LEU A 261 -20.58 -21.59 -27.98
N ILE A 262 -20.75 -21.81 -29.28
CA ILE A 262 -19.63 -22.00 -30.21
C ILE A 262 -18.85 -20.67 -30.30
N LYS A 263 -17.59 -20.65 -29.84
CA LYS A 263 -16.74 -19.44 -29.87
C LYS A 263 -16.51 -18.89 -31.27
N ASP A 264 -16.28 -19.79 -32.21
CA ASP A 264 -16.10 -19.47 -33.63
C ASP A 264 -17.46 -19.02 -34.20
N PHE A 265 -17.66 -17.71 -34.32
CA PHE A 265 -18.95 -17.15 -34.73
C PHE A 265 -19.34 -17.53 -36.16
N GLU A 266 -18.36 -17.83 -37.04
CA GLU A 266 -18.64 -18.31 -38.39
C GLU A 266 -19.26 -19.72 -38.39
N LYS A 267 -18.89 -20.55 -37.41
CA LYS A 267 -19.46 -21.89 -37.17
C LYS A 267 -20.67 -21.89 -36.24
N ARG A 268 -20.97 -20.79 -35.55
CA ARG A 268 -22.15 -20.66 -34.70
C ARG A 268 -23.43 -20.62 -35.56
N PRO A 269 -24.47 -21.41 -35.23
CA PRO A 269 -25.72 -21.41 -35.98
C PRO A 269 -26.42 -20.04 -35.93
N SER A 270 -27.17 -19.72 -36.99
CA SER A 270 -28.07 -18.56 -36.97
C SER A 270 -29.34 -18.86 -36.18
N VAL A 271 -30.06 -17.81 -35.78
CA VAL A 271 -31.37 -17.89 -35.10
C VAL A 271 -32.34 -18.83 -35.81
N ILE A 272 -32.37 -18.82 -37.16
CA ILE A 272 -33.23 -19.69 -37.97
C ILE A 272 -32.92 -21.17 -37.72
N HIS A 273 -31.65 -21.56 -37.65
CA HIS A 273 -31.25 -22.95 -37.37
C HIS A 273 -31.53 -23.35 -35.91
N LEU A 274 -31.53 -22.40 -34.98
CA LEU A 274 -31.87 -22.65 -33.58
C LEU A 274 -33.37 -22.79 -33.32
N LEU A 275 -34.22 -22.12 -34.10
CA LEU A 275 -35.68 -22.34 -34.09
C LEU A 275 -36.05 -23.78 -34.49
N GLU A 276 -35.23 -24.42 -35.34
CA GLU A 276 -35.40 -25.82 -35.74
C GLU A 276 -34.87 -26.85 -34.73
N HIS A 277 -34.15 -26.41 -33.68
CA HIS A 277 -33.47 -27.28 -32.73
C HIS A 277 -34.46 -28.11 -31.89
N PRO A 278 -34.21 -29.40 -31.58
CA PRO A 278 -35.15 -30.25 -30.84
C PRO A 278 -35.63 -29.69 -29.48
N PHE A 279 -34.74 -29.01 -28.74
CA PHE A 279 -35.09 -28.35 -27.47
C PHE A 279 -36.04 -27.15 -27.64
N ILE A 280 -36.12 -26.54 -28.82
CA ILE A 280 -37.03 -25.43 -29.12
C ILE A 280 -38.32 -25.97 -29.78
N ARG A 281 -38.20 -26.93 -30.70
CA ARG A 281 -39.34 -27.60 -31.35
C ARG A 281 -40.32 -28.27 -30.38
N GLN A 282 -39.91 -28.65 -29.16
CA GLN A 282 -40.83 -29.22 -28.15
C GLN A 282 -41.88 -28.23 -27.60
N ALA A 283 -41.64 -26.91 -27.71
CA ALA A 283 -42.64 -25.89 -27.39
C ALA A 283 -43.62 -25.64 -28.55
N HIS A 284 -43.18 -25.90 -29.78
CA HIS A 284 -43.95 -25.62 -30.99
C HIS A 284 -45.24 -26.44 -31.03
N GLY A 285 -46.38 -25.80 -31.34
CA GLY A 285 -47.70 -26.42 -31.27
C GLY A 285 -48.24 -26.68 -29.85
N LYS A 286 -47.46 -26.38 -28.79
CA LYS A 286 -47.90 -26.33 -27.38
C LYS A 286 -47.96 -24.90 -26.84
N GLU A 287 -47.61 -23.91 -27.65
CA GLU A 287 -47.46 -22.49 -27.30
C GLU A 287 -48.60 -21.96 -26.42
N VAL A 288 -49.87 -22.17 -26.79
CA VAL A 288 -51.04 -21.70 -26.02
C VAL A 288 -51.14 -22.35 -24.63
N ALA A 289 -50.68 -23.59 -24.46
CA ALA A 289 -50.66 -24.28 -23.16
C ALA A 289 -49.49 -23.79 -22.28
N LEU A 290 -48.30 -23.65 -22.87
CA LEU A 290 -47.09 -23.17 -22.18
C LEU A 290 -47.23 -21.69 -21.77
N GLN A 291 -47.84 -20.87 -22.63
CA GLN A 291 -48.21 -19.48 -22.34
C GLN A 291 -49.13 -19.39 -21.12
N ARG A 292 -50.20 -20.22 -21.06
CA ARG A 292 -51.12 -20.26 -19.91
C ARG A 292 -50.44 -20.74 -18.62
N GLN A 293 -49.51 -21.70 -18.72
CA GLN A 293 -48.70 -22.14 -17.58
C GLN A 293 -47.75 -21.03 -17.09
N LEU A 294 -47.12 -20.28 -18.01
CA LEU A 294 -46.28 -19.13 -17.67
C LEU A 294 -47.08 -17.98 -17.04
N ALA A 295 -48.27 -17.66 -17.57
CA ALA A 295 -49.19 -16.69 -16.97
C ALA A 295 -49.58 -17.08 -15.53
N TYR A 296 -49.87 -18.36 -15.29
CA TYR A 296 -50.15 -18.87 -13.94
C TYR A 296 -48.94 -18.77 -13.00
N LEU A 297 -47.72 -19.07 -13.48
CA LEU A 297 -46.48 -18.86 -12.71
C LEU A 297 -46.28 -17.38 -12.35
N ILE A 298 -46.49 -16.46 -13.29
CA ILE A 298 -46.40 -15.00 -13.04
C ILE A 298 -47.41 -14.57 -11.96
N HIS A 299 -48.68 -14.95 -12.09
CA HIS A 299 -49.72 -14.57 -11.11
C HIS A 299 -49.47 -15.14 -9.71
N THR A 300 -49.03 -16.40 -9.60
CA THR A 300 -48.70 -17.00 -8.28
C THR A 300 -47.52 -16.32 -7.59
N GLN A 301 -46.52 -15.87 -8.35
CA GLN A 301 -45.40 -15.07 -7.81
C GLN A 301 -45.86 -13.67 -7.38
N GLN A 302 -46.68 -12.99 -8.18
CA GLN A 302 -47.20 -11.65 -7.86
C GLN A 302 -48.07 -11.63 -6.58
N GLN A 303 -48.91 -12.66 -6.37
CA GLN A 303 -49.68 -12.79 -5.12
C GLN A 303 -48.78 -13.04 -3.90
N SER A 304 -47.70 -13.82 -4.07
CA SER A 304 -46.75 -14.14 -2.99
C SER A 304 -45.94 -12.93 -2.49
N GLY A 305 -45.89 -11.83 -3.25
CA GLY A 305 -45.15 -10.61 -2.91
C GLY A 305 -45.90 -9.57 -2.05
N SER A 306 -47.17 -9.80 -1.70
CA SER A 306 -48.03 -8.78 -1.09
C SER A 306 -47.99 -8.73 0.45
N ILE A 307 -46.82 -8.44 1.03
CA ILE A 307 -46.70 -7.98 2.43
C ILE A 307 -45.81 -6.73 2.50
N ALA A 308 -46.26 -5.71 3.23
CA ALA A 308 -45.54 -4.48 3.60
C ALA A 308 -45.14 -3.50 2.47
N LYS A 309 -46.14 -2.86 1.83
CA LYS A 309 -46.05 -1.43 1.46
C LYS A 309 -46.88 -0.61 2.46
N THR A 310 -46.25 -0.16 3.55
CA THR A 310 -46.94 0.69 4.56
C THR A 310 -47.00 2.14 4.09
N ARG A 311 -48.15 2.77 4.29
CA ARG A 311 -48.47 4.13 3.81
C ARG A 311 -47.86 5.20 4.74
N TYR A 312 -47.23 6.23 4.18
CA TYR A 312 -46.75 7.37 4.98
C TYR A 312 -47.92 8.24 5.45
N GLU A 313 -47.94 8.59 6.74
CA GLU A 313 -48.60 9.79 7.24
C GLU A 313 -47.56 10.85 7.62
N ARG A 314 -47.90 12.13 7.41
CA ARG A 314 -47.04 13.26 7.78
C ARG A 314 -47.37 13.71 9.21
N MET A 315 -46.39 13.68 10.12
CA MET A 315 -46.47 14.46 11.35
C MET A 315 -45.55 15.68 11.29
N HIS A 316 -46.14 16.88 11.31
CA HIS A 316 -45.43 18.13 11.55
C HIS A 316 -45.41 18.44 13.05
N THR A 317 -44.22 18.52 13.64
CA THR A 317 -44.01 19.29 14.89
C THR A 317 -42.70 20.06 14.83
N ARG A 318 -42.75 21.33 14.39
CA ARG A 318 -41.76 22.34 14.80
C ARG A 318 -42.11 22.82 16.21
N ARG A 319 -41.13 22.93 17.10
CA ARG A 319 -41.04 24.00 18.11
C ARG A 319 -39.59 24.11 18.60
N PRO A 320 -39.02 25.32 18.70
CA PRO A 320 -37.66 25.51 19.22
C PRO A 320 -37.66 25.54 20.76
N TYR A 321 -36.53 25.17 21.35
CA TYR A 321 -36.16 25.62 22.70
C TYR A 321 -35.19 26.79 22.58
N VAL A 322 -35.34 27.77 23.46
CA VAL A 322 -34.46 28.95 23.55
C VAL A 322 -33.50 28.76 24.74
N LEU A 323 -32.25 29.18 24.55
CA LEU A 323 -31.14 29.03 25.49
C LEU A 323 -31.35 29.79 26.81
N ASN A 324 -30.80 29.22 27.90
CA ASN A 324 -30.26 30.00 29.01
C ASN A 324 -28.75 30.22 28.75
N PRO A 325 -28.29 31.43 28.38
CA PRO A 325 -26.90 31.66 28.06
C PRO A 325 -26.09 32.02 29.32
N LYS A 326 -25.48 31.01 29.97
CA LYS A 326 -24.32 31.13 30.87
C LYS A 326 -23.87 29.76 31.41
N GLU A 327 -22.93 29.13 30.72
CA GLU A 327 -21.82 28.38 31.32
C GLU A 327 -20.81 27.99 30.23
N ASN A 328 -19.53 27.96 30.59
CA ASN A 328 -18.34 27.87 29.73
C ASN A 328 -18.49 27.06 28.43
N THR A 329 -18.35 27.72 27.27
CA THR A 329 -18.17 27.08 25.97
C THR A 329 -16.84 26.31 25.95
N CYS A 330 -16.90 25.01 26.19
CA CYS A 330 -15.81 24.10 25.85
C CYS A 330 -15.67 24.07 24.32
N LEU A 331 -14.48 24.36 23.78
CA LEU A 331 -14.25 24.32 22.34
C LEU A 331 -14.23 22.87 21.86
N ASP A 332 -15.29 22.43 21.18
CA ASP A 332 -15.38 21.10 20.59
C ASP A 332 -14.09 20.69 19.82
N ASP A 333 -13.60 19.50 20.14
CA ASP A 333 -12.39 18.90 19.58
C ASP A 333 -12.62 18.22 18.22
N ASP A 334 -13.88 17.96 17.86
CA ASP A 334 -14.32 17.41 16.58
C ASP A 334 -15.44 18.27 15.98
N LEU A 335 -15.24 18.78 14.76
CA LEU A 335 -16.21 19.63 14.07
C LEU A 335 -17.54 18.90 13.77
N VAL A 336 -17.56 17.57 13.84
CA VAL A 336 -18.78 16.75 13.69
C VAL A 336 -19.80 16.99 14.83
N ASN A 337 -19.35 17.45 16.00
CA ASN A 337 -20.23 17.72 17.15
C ASN A 337 -21.01 19.04 17.05
N LEU A 338 -20.55 19.98 16.22
CA LEU A 338 -21.11 21.33 16.13
C LEU A 338 -22.62 21.31 15.85
N GLU A 339 -23.41 22.04 16.66
CA GLU A 339 -24.86 22.10 16.50
C GLU A 339 -25.22 22.67 15.11
N VAL A 340 -24.73 23.87 14.82
CA VAL A 340 -24.81 24.56 13.53
C VAL A 340 -23.60 24.17 12.68
N LEU A 341 -23.82 23.84 11.41
CA LEU A 341 -22.77 23.47 10.47
C LEU A 341 -22.81 24.39 9.25
N ASP A 342 -21.97 25.42 9.29
CA ASP A 342 -21.69 26.34 8.19
C ASP A 342 -20.20 26.74 8.18
N GLU A 343 -19.75 27.37 7.10
CA GLU A 343 -18.35 27.77 6.92
C GLU A 343 -17.86 28.74 8.00
N GLU A 344 -18.71 29.69 8.38
CA GLU A 344 -18.39 30.78 9.30
C GLU A 344 -18.19 30.26 10.73
N THR A 345 -18.97 29.25 11.13
CA THR A 345 -18.84 28.52 12.40
C THR A 345 -17.58 27.66 12.41
N ILE A 346 -17.31 26.90 11.33
CA ILE A 346 -16.07 26.09 11.22
C ILE A 346 -14.84 26.99 11.34
N ILE A 347 -14.78 28.09 10.58
CA ILE A 347 -13.60 28.94 10.58
C ILE A 347 -13.45 29.74 11.88
N HIS A 348 -14.54 30.13 12.54
CA HIS A 348 -14.48 30.72 13.88
C HIS A 348 -13.95 29.73 14.93
N GLN A 349 -14.38 28.47 14.88
CA GLN A 349 -13.89 27.40 15.76
C GLN A 349 -12.38 27.16 15.55
N LEU A 350 -11.94 27.04 14.29
CA LEU A 350 -10.52 26.86 13.96
C LEU A 350 -9.67 28.10 14.33
N GLN A 351 -10.20 29.32 14.14
CA GLN A 351 -9.53 30.57 14.50
C GLN A 351 -9.33 30.69 16.02
N THR A 352 -10.34 30.33 16.81
CA THR A 352 -10.29 30.40 18.28
C THR A 352 -9.34 29.32 18.84
N ARG A 353 -9.48 28.07 18.39
CA ARG A 353 -8.56 26.98 18.75
C ARG A 353 -7.11 27.29 18.38
N PHE A 354 -6.87 27.91 17.23
CA PHE A 354 -5.53 28.33 16.82
C PHE A 354 -4.94 29.43 17.72
N ALA A 355 -5.76 30.38 18.20
CA ALA A 355 -5.33 31.37 19.20
C ALA A 355 -4.93 30.70 20.53
N ASP A 356 -5.68 29.69 20.97
CA ASP A 356 -5.40 28.87 22.17
C ASP A 356 -4.28 27.83 21.97
N LEU A 357 -3.44 27.99 20.93
CA LEU A 357 -2.36 27.07 20.52
C LEU A 357 -2.81 25.64 20.17
N GLN A 358 -4.12 25.38 20.08
CA GLN A 358 -4.70 24.09 19.69
C GLN A 358 -4.77 23.98 18.15
N ILE A 359 -3.60 23.80 17.53
CA ILE A 359 -3.44 23.72 16.07
C ILE A 359 -4.10 22.48 15.42
N TYR A 360 -4.53 21.52 16.22
CA TYR A 360 -5.12 20.26 15.78
C TYR A 360 -6.62 20.22 16.10
N THR A 361 -7.44 19.79 15.13
CA THR A 361 -8.89 19.64 15.29
C THR A 361 -9.36 18.44 14.47
N TYR A 362 -10.32 17.66 14.99
CA TYR A 362 -10.85 16.49 14.29
C TYR A 362 -12.02 16.81 13.35
N VAL A 363 -12.20 15.93 12.36
CA VAL A 363 -13.42 15.81 11.54
C VAL A 363 -13.78 14.33 11.41
N GLY A 364 -14.57 13.80 12.34
CA GLY A 364 -14.98 12.40 12.33
C GLY A 364 -13.79 11.47 12.62
N ASP A 365 -13.10 10.96 11.59
CA ASP A 365 -11.85 10.18 11.69
C ASP A 365 -10.62 10.91 11.06
N ILE A 366 -10.83 12.07 10.47
CA ILE A 366 -9.82 12.89 9.79
C ILE A 366 -9.22 13.89 10.79
N LEU A 367 -7.96 14.27 10.60
CA LEU A 367 -7.27 15.31 11.38
C LEU A 367 -6.98 16.55 10.53
N ILE A 368 -7.46 17.71 10.97
CA ILE A 368 -7.01 19.02 10.49
C ILE A 368 -5.79 19.45 11.33
N ALA A 369 -4.76 19.98 10.67
CA ALA A 369 -3.54 20.51 11.29
C ALA A 369 -3.20 21.89 10.71
N LEU A 370 -3.25 22.95 11.51
CA LEU A 370 -2.86 24.30 11.10
C LEU A 370 -1.35 24.51 11.39
N ASN A 371 -0.59 25.08 10.45
CA ASN A 371 0.82 25.35 10.67
C ASN A 371 1.02 26.55 11.64
N PRO A 372 1.57 26.38 12.86
CA PRO A 372 1.79 27.48 13.79
C PRO A 372 2.90 28.47 13.36
N PHE A 373 3.76 28.08 12.41
CA PHE A 373 5.05 28.70 12.10
C PHE A 373 6.00 28.88 13.31
N GLN A 374 5.77 28.15 14.41
CA GLN A 374 6.65 28.12 15.59
C GLN A 374 6.69 26.72 16.24
N ASN A 375 7.77 26.44 16.99
CA ASN A 375 7.94 25.17 17.69
C ASN A 375 7.05 25.08 18.95
N LEU A 376 6.17 24.08 19.00
CA LEU A 376 5.31 23.79 20.15
C LEU A 376 5.86 22.62 20.98
N SER A 377 5.72 22.67 22.30
CA SER A 377 6.25 21.67 23.24
C SER A 377 5.47 20.34 23.28
N ILE A 378 4.42 20.21 22.46
CA ILE A 378 3.47 19.07 22.41
C ILE A 378 4.03 17.78 21.79
N TYR A 379 5.25 17.83 21.22
CA TYR A 379 5.89 16.68 20.54
C TYR A 379 6.89 15.91 21.41
N SER A 380 6.91 16.17 22.72
CA SER A 380 7.89 15.54 23.62
C SER A 380 7.64 14.02 23.81
N PRO A 381 8.67 13.23 24.21
CA PRO A 381 8.49 11.81 24.54
C PRO A 381 7.49 11.51 25.68
N GLN A 382 7.04 12.54 26.41
CA GLN A 382 5.96 12.41 27.39
C GLN A 382 4.60 12.36 26.69
N PHE A 383 4.36 13.24 25.69
CA PHE A 383 3.17 13.18 24.85
C PHE A 383 3.10 11.88 24.04
N SER A 384 4.23 11.34 23.57
CA SER A 384 4.23 10.00 22.95
C SER A 384 3.77 8.86 23.89
N LYS A 385 3.87 9.03 25.22
CA LYS A 385 3.25 8.10 26.18
C LYS A 385 1.77 8.43 26.42
N LEU A 386 1.40 9.70 26.44
CA LEU A 386 0.04 10.18 26.68
C LEU A 386 -0.97 9.67 25.62
N TYR A 387 -0.56 9.55 24.37
CA TYR A 387 -1.40 9.05 23.27
C TYR A 387 -1.33 7.53 23.05
N HIS A 388 -0.41 6.80 23.70
CA HIS A 388 -0.18 5.39 23.39
C HIS A 388 -1.34 4.48 23.86
N GLY A 389 -2.16 4.01 22.92
CA GLY A 389 -3.29 3.13 23.20
C GLY A 389 -4.32 3.74 24.16
N VAL A 390 -4.48 5.06 24.17
CA VAL A 390 -5.47 5.80 24.99
C VAL A 390 -6.71 6.09 24.16
N LYS A 391 -7.86 6.41 24.79
CA LYS A 391 -9.05 6.86 24.03
C LYS A 391 -8.71 8.13 23.27
N ARG A 392 -9.38 8.36 22.15
CA ARG A 392 -9.30 9.64 21.45
C ARG A 392 -9.90 10.75 22.30
N ALA A 393 -11.12 10.54 22.80
CA ALA A 393 -11.82 11.46 23.71
C ALA A 393 -11.24 11.53 25.15
N SER A 394 -10.00 11.09 25.37
CA SER A 394 -9.28 11.27 26.65
C SER A 394 -8.12 12.26 26.57
N ASN A 395 -7.78 12.75 25.37
CA ASN A 395 -6.75 13.76 25.13
C ASN A 395 -7.22 14.71 24.01
N PRO A 396 -6.70 15.95 23.92
CA PRO A 396 -6.96 16.82 22.77
C PRO A 396 -6.52 16.20 21.43
N PRO A 397 -7.01 16.71 20.28
CA PRO A 397 -6.61 16.25 18.97
C PRO A 397 -5.11 16.38 18.76
N HIS A 398 -4.49 15.34 18.19
CA HIS A 398 -3.05 15.35 17.95
C HIS A 398 -2.62 14.38 16.85
N ILE A 399 -1.52 14.71 16.18
CA ILE A 399 -0.92 13.87 15.14
C ILE A 399 -0.51 12.49 15.67
N PHE A 400 -0.05 12.40 16.92
CA PHE A 400 0.29 11.13 17.58
C PHE A 400 -0.92 10.22 17.77
N ALA A 401 -2.13 10.75 17.99
CA ALA A 401 -3.34 9.95 18.09
C ALA A 401 -3.69 9.29 16.74
N THR A 402 -3.40 9.95 15.62
CA THR A 402 -3.57 9.38 14.27
C THR A 402 -2.54 8.26 14.02
N ALA A 403 -1.30 8.46 14.46
CA ALA A 403 -0.26 7.45 14.38
C ALA A 403 -0.53 6.21 15.27
N ASP A 404 -1.04 6.39 16.50
CA ASP A 404 -1.49 5.26 17.33
C ASP A 404 -2.73 4.60 16.72
N ALA A 405 -3.73 5.35 16.23
CA ALA A 405 -4.90 4.78 15.57
C ALA A 405 -4.54 3.85 14.38
N ALA A 406 -3.61 4.28 13.51
CA ALA A 406 -3.09 3.43 12.43
C ALA A 406 -2.33 2.21 12.99
N TYR A 407 -1.46 2.39 13.98
CA TYR A 407 -0.71 1.28 14.60
C TYR A 407 -1.62 0.24 15.28
N GLN A 408 -2.62 0.67 16.07
CA GLN A 408 -3.61 -0.23 16.67
C GLN A 408 -4.47 -0.88 15.57
N GLY A 409 -4.79 -0.16 14.49
CA GLY A 409 -5.48 -0.70 13.31
C GLY A 409 -4.72 -1.89 12.72
N MET A 410 -3.45 -1.67 12.36
CA MET A 410 -2.54 -2.69 11.85
C MET A 410 -2.46 -3.90 12.79
N VAL A 411 -2.09 -3.69 14.06
CA VAL A 411 -1.85 -4.77 15.04
C VAL A 411 -3.12 -5.55 15.39
N THR A 412 -4.31 -4.91 15.39
CA THR A 412 -5.55 -5.58 15.81
C THR A 412 -6.34 -6.20 14.65
N PHE A 413 -6.22 -5.67 13.43
CA PHE A 413 -6.93 -6.20 12.26
C PHE A 413 -6.06 -7.03 11.31
N SER A 414 -4.73 -7.03 11.50
CA SER A 414 -3.76 -7.69 10.61
C SER A 414 -3.87 -7.20 9.16
N LYS A 415 -4.09 -5.89 8.97
CA LYS A 415 -4.20 -5.22 7.66
C LYS A 415 -3.23 -4.07 7.57
N ASP A 416 -2.62 -3.90 6.40
CA ASP A 416 -1.78 -2.74 6.10
C ASP A 416 -2.58 -1.43 6.21
N GLN A 417 -1.87 -0.33 6.46
CA GLN A 417 -2.43 1.00 6.71
C GLN A 417 -1.71 2.03 5.85
N CYS A 418 -2.39 3.10 5.44
CA CYS A 418 -1.80 4.20 4.68
C CYS A 418 -2.18 5.54 5.31
N ILE A 419 -1.20 6.33 5.76
CA ILE A 419 -1.43 7.68 6.30
C ILE A 419 -1.13 8.68 5.19
N ILE A 420 -2.15 9.45 4.79
CA ILE A 420 -2.13 10.34 3.62
C ILE A 420 -2.18 11.79 4.10
N ILE A 421 -1.11 12.53 3.83
CA ILE A 421 -0.92 13.90 4.30
C ILE A 421 -1.06 14.85 3.10
N SER A 422 -1.99 15.79 3.17
CA SER A 422 -2.38 16.65 2.04
C SER A 422 -2.60 18.11 2.45
N GLY A 423 -2.49 19.05 1.51
CA GLY A 423 -2.54 20.49 1.76
C GLY A 423 -1.56 21.29 0.89
N GLU A 424 -1.64 22.62 0.94
CA GLU A 424 -0.81 23.55 0.15
C GLU A 424 0.70 23.44 0.44
N SER A 425 1.53 24.04 -0.44
CA SER A 425 2.97 24.15 -0.20
C SER A 425 3.25 25.07 1.01
N GLY A 426 4.07 24.61 1.96
CA GLY A 426 4.30 25.29 3.24
C GLY A 426 3.27 25.00 4.35
N ALA A 427 2.25 24.17 4.12
CA ALA A 427 1.21 23.88 5.13
C ALA A 427 1.63 22.93 6.28
N GLY A 428 2.88 22.42 6.30
CA GLY A 428 3.38 21.55 7.38
C GLY A 428 3.28 20.02 7.15
N LYS A 429 3.17 19.58 5.89
CA LYS A 429 3.04 18.15 5.54
C LYS A 429 4.24 17.29 5.98
N THR A 430 5.46 17.69 5.60
CA THR A 430 6.69 16.95 5.91
C THR A 430 6.98 16.90 7.42
N GLU A 431 6.67 17.96 8.18
CA GLU A 431 6.72 17.94 9.65
C GLU A 431 5.71 16.95 10.24
N SER A 432 4.48 16.94 9.72
CA SER A 432 3.46 15.95 10.13
C SER A 432 3.93 14.52 9.84
N ALA A 433 4.56 14.28 8.69
CA ALA A 433 5.15 13.00 8.33
C ALA A 433 6.29 12.61 9.27
N HIS A 434 7.19 13.54 9.62
CA HIS A 434 8.27 13.31 10.57
C HIS A 434 7.72 12.89 11.94
N LEU A 435 6.72 13.61 12.44
CA LEU A 435 6.07 13.35 13.74
C LEU A 435 5.35 11.99 13.77
N ILE A 436 4.72 11.58 12.66
CA ILE A 436 4.13 10.25 12.50
C ILE A 436 5.22 9.17 12.58
N VAL A 437 6.32 9.30 11.83
CA VAL A 437 7.45 8.34 11.86
C VAL A 437 8.04 8.25 13.28
N GLN A 438 8.31 9.39 13.91
CA GLN A 438 8.82 9.47 15.28
C GLN A 438 7.92 8.73 16.28
N HIS A 439 6.60 8.84 16.12
CA HIS A 439 5.64 8.18 17.00
C HIS A 439 5.52 6.67 16.68
N LEU A 440 5.40 6.28 15.41
CA LEU A 440 5.36 4.87 14.99
C LEU A 440 6.64 4.10 15.40
N THR A 441 7.83 4.71 15.29
CA THR A 441 9.09 4.12 15.77
C THR A 441 9.18 4.04 17.30
N PHE A 442 8.40 4.84 18.04
CA PHE A 442 8.22 4.71 19.49
C PHE A 442 7.23 3.59 19.84
N LEU A 443 6.06 3.56 19.20
CA LEU A 443 5.01 2.57 19.41
C LEU A 443 5.50 1.15 19.10
N GLY A 444 6.14 0.98 17.95
CA GLY A 444 6.65 -0.31 17.48
C GLY A 444 7.91 -0.81 18.17
N LYS A 445 8.22 -0.31 19.38
CA LYS A 445 9.24 -0.82 20.32
C LYS A 445 10.48 -1.41 19.62
N ALA A 446 11.14 -0.60 18.79
CA ALA A 446 12.28 -1.05 18.00
C ALA A 446 13.40 -1.58 18.92
N ASN A 447 13.48 -2.92 19.05
CA ASN A 447 14.40 -3.60 19.97
C ASN A 447 15.88 -3.26 19.66
N ASN A 448 16.17 -2.96 18.39
CA ASN A 448 17.44 -2.42 17.98
C ASN A 448 17.40 -0.88 17.97
N ARG A 449 18.05 -0.27 18.97
CA ARG A 449 18.20 1.20 19.08
C ARG A 449 18.83 1.82 17.82
N ALA A 450 19.79 1.15 17.19
CA ALA A 450 20.43 1.65 15.99
C ALA A 450 19.47 1.71 14.80
N LEU A 451 18.55 0.76 14.63
CA LEU A 451 17.54 0.81 13.58
C LEU A 451 16.60 2.02 13.74
N ARG A 452 16.18 2.31 14.98
CA ARG A 452 15.41 3.52 15.31
C ARG A 452 16.18 4.79 14.96
N GLU A 453 17.46 4.87 15.33
CA GLU A 453 18.29 6.04 15.04
C GLU A 453 18.52 6.20 13.52
N LYS A 454 18.74 5.10 12.78
CA LYS A 454 18.79 5.11 11.31
C LYS A 454 17.53 5.69 10.68
N ILE A 455 16.35 5.14 10.97
CA ILE A 455 15.08 5.55 10.36
C ILE A 455 14.83 7.05 10.54
N LEU A 456 15.19 7.62 11.70
CA LEU A 456 15.00 9.06 11.97
C LEU A 456 16.03 9.97 11.29
N GLN A 457 17.25 9.49 11.03
CA GLN A 457 18.29 10.25 10.29
C GLN A 457 18.09 10.23 8.76
N VAL A 458 17.17 9.41 8.24
CA VAL A 458 16.90 9.32 6.79
C VAL A 458 16.18 10.55 6.25
N ASN A 459 15.23 11.13 6.99
CA ASN A 459 14.49 12.30 6.54
C ASN A 459 15.43 13.49 6.23
N PRO A 460 16.30 13.97 7.14
CA PRO A 460 17.24 15.06 6.83
C PRO A 460 18.17 14.79 5.64
N LEU A 461 18.59 13.54 5.45
CA LEU A 461 19.44 13.17 4.32
C LEU A 461 18.68 13.29 2.99
N VAL A 462 17.49 12.71 2.89
CA VAL A 462 16.70 12.77 1.65
C VAL A 462 16.21 14.19 1.39
N GLU A 463 15.82 14.95 2.43
CA GLU A 463 15.43 16.37 2.29
C GLU A 463 16.57 17.24 1.74
N ALA A 464 17.83 17.03 2.14
CA ALA A 464 18.92 17.83 1.59
C ALA A 464 19.08 17.67 0.06
N PHE A 465 18.80 16.49 -0.48
CA PHE A 465 18.87 16.22 -1.92
C PHE A 465 17.54 16.41 -2.66
N GLY A 466 16.40 16.31 -1.97
CA GLY A 466 15.06 16.36 -2.56
C GLY A 466 14.32 17.69 -2.36
N ASN A 467 14.79 18.56 -1.46
CA ASN A 467 14.14 19.83 -1.13
C ASN A 467 14.96 21.04 -1.59
N ALA A 468 14.26 22.15 -1.80
CA ALA A 468 14.84 23.44 -2.17
C ALA A 468 14.03 24.62 -1.61
N CYS A 469 14.66 25.80 -1.59
CA CYS A 469 14.00 27.06 -1.26
C CYS A 469 13.25 27.61 -2.48
N THR A 470 11.98 27.93 -2.26
CA THR A 470 11.03 28.49 -3.22
C THR A 470 10.47 29.81 -2.68
N VAL A 471 9.79 30.59 -3.53
CA VAL A 471 9.15 31.85 -3.09
C VAL A 471 8.14 31.63 -1.95
N ILE A 472 7.49 30.46 -1.89
CA ILE A 472 6.43 30.17 -0.90
C ILE A 472 6.96 29.43 0.34
N ASN A 473 8.00 28.60 0.22
CA ASN A 473 8.55 27.77 1.31
C ASN A 473 10.07 27.57 1.15
N ASP A 474 10.84 27.78 2.23
CA ASP A 474 12.31 27.64 2.24
C ASP A 474 12.81 26.20 2.27
N ASN A 475 12.01 25.25 2.76
CA ASN A 475 12.28 23.81 2.72
C ASN A 475 11.13 23.11 1.97
N SER A 476 11.03 23.37 0.66
CA SER A 476 10.00 22.75 -0.18
C SER A 476 10.48 21.43 -0.75
N SER A 477 9.80 20.34 -0.41
CA SER A 477 9.92 19.04 -1.08
C SER A 477 9.66 19.22 -2.58
N ARG A 478 10.64 18.88 -3.43
CA ARG A 478 10.54 18.93 -4.90
C ARG A 478 10.49 17.51 -5.52
N PHE A 479 9.99 16.56 -4.73
CA PHE A 479 9.72 15.16 -5.07
C PHE A 479 8.59 14.65 -4.16
N GLY A 480 7.94 13.56 -4.53
CA GLY A 480 7.01 12.82 -3.66
C GLY A 480 7.71 11.66 -2.94
N LYS A 481 7.43 11.50 -1.65
CA LYS A 481 8.00 10.45 -0.79
C LYS A 481 6.88 9.55 -0.25
N TYR A 482 6.96 8.25 -0.54
CA TYR A 482 6.16 7.23 0.15
C TYR A 482 7.08 6.39 1.03
N LEU A 483 6.87 6.44 2.34
CA LEU A 483 7.65 5.72 3.34
C LEU A 483 6.84 4.55 3.89
N GLU A 484 7.27 3.34 3.58
CA GLU A 484 6.72 2.07 4.03
C GLU A 484 7.46 1.63 5.31
N MET A 485 6.82 1.75 6.47
CA MET A 485 7.34 1.20 7.73
C MET A 485 6.90 -0.26 7.88
N MET A 486 7.86 -1.18 8.01
CA MET A 486 7.61 -2.63 8.08
C MET A 486 7.62 -3.13 9.53
N PHE A 487 6.60 -3.89 9.92
CA PHE A 487 6.40 -4.41 11.28
C PHE A 487 6.19 -5.93 11.29
N THR A 488 6.56 -6.56 12.41
CA THR A 488 6.16 -7.94 12.71
C THR A 488 4.65 -8.02 12.99
N PRO A 489 4.05 -9.22 12.94
CA PRO A 489 2.68 -9.46 13.44
C PRO A 489 2.51 -9.21 14.96
N THR A 490 3.62 -9.02 15.69
CA THR A 490 3.63 -8.60 17.10
C THR A 490 3.78 -7.07 17.27
N GLY A 491 3.73 -6.31 16.17
CA GLY A 491 3.81 -4.85 16.14
C GLY A 491 5.21 -4.27 16.36
N ALA A 492 6.29 -5.04 16.19
CA ALA A 492 7.65 -4.54 16.35
C ALA A 492 8.25 -4.08 15.00
N VAL A 493 8.94 -2.93 14.96
CA VAL A 493 9.58 -2.44 13.72
C VAL A 493 10.67 -3.41 13.26
N MET A 494 10.55 -3.89 12.02
CA MET A 494 11.56 -4.73 11.35
C MET A 494 12.51 -3.90 10.48
N GLY A 495 12.00 -2.86 9.83
CA GLY A 495 12.75 -2.02 8.90
C GLY A 495 11.87 -0.94 8.26
N ALA A 496 12.39 -0.27 7.24
CA ALA A 496 11.62 0.68 6.44
C ALA A 496 12.12 0.74 4.99
N LYS A 497 11.27 1.23 4.09
CA LYS A 497 11.54 1.41 2.66
C LYS A 497 10.94 2.73 2.17
N ILE A 498 11.64 3.43 1.30
CA ILE A 498 11.20 4.66 0.66
C ILE A 498 11.03 4.41 -0.84
N SER A 499 9.87 4.78 -1.38
CA SER A 499 9.68 4.99 -2.81
C SER A 499 9.75 6.49 -3.10
N GLU A 500 10.63 6.88 -4.02
CA GLU A 500 10.71 8.23 -4.58
C GLU A 500 9.80 8.38 -5.82
N TYR A 501 9.26 9.57 -6.03
CA TYR A 501 8.49 9.89 -7.23
C TYR A 501 8.74 11.35 -7.66
N LEU A 502 8.69 11.61 -8.97
CA LEU A 502 8.48 12.95 -9.53
C LEU A 502 9.47 14.04 -9.06
N LEU A 503 10.78 13.72 -9.03
CA LEU A 503 11.84 14.68 -8.73
C LEU A 503 11.90 15.80 -9.79
N GLU A 504 11.92 17.06 -9.35
CA GLU A 504 12.01 18.26 -10.19
C GLU A 504 13.44 18.47 -10.75
N LYS A 505 13.91 17.56 -11.61
CA LYS A 505 15.28 17.54 -12.15
C LYS A 505 15.71 18.85 -12.82
N SER A 506 14.79 19.60 -13.44
CA SER A 506 15.08 20.89 -14.09
C SER A 506 15.64 21.95 -13.13
N ARG A 507 15.33 21.86 -11.83
CA ARG A 507 15.90 22.75 -10.80
C ARG A 507 17.43 22.66 -10.68
N VAL A 508 18.03 21.55 -11.11
CA VAL A 508 19.49 21.36 -11.10
C VAL A 508 20.21 22.38 -11.98
N ILE A 509 19.62 22.74 -13.12
CA ILE A 509 20.26 23.56 -14.16
C ILE A 509 19.80 25.03 -14.15
N LYS A 510 18.57 25.29 -13.70
CA LYS A 510 17.93 26.61 -13.76
C LYS A 510 16.88 26.76 -12.67
N GLN A 511 16.80 27.93 -12.05
CA GLN A 511 15.82 28.24 -11.01
C GLN A 511 15.02 29.51 -11.36
N ALA A 512 13.86 29.69 -10.75
CA ALA A 512 13.07 30.92 -10.91
C ALA A 512 13.62 32.06 -10.02
N MET A 513 13.29 33.31 -10.36
CA MET A 513 13.75 34.49 -9.64
C MET A 513 13.36 34.43 -8.16
N GLY A 514 14.36 34.45 -7.26
CA GLY A 514 14.17 34.35 -5.81
C GLY A 514 14.15 32.92 -5.26
N GLU A 515 14.24 31.89 -6.11
CA GLU A 515 14.38 30.49 -5.68
C GLU A 515 15.85 30.04 -5.61
N LYS A 516 16.07 28.82 -5.11
CA LYS A 516 17.38 28.18 -5.06
C LYS A 516 17.36 26.77 -5.65
N ASN A 517 18.56 26.25 -5.92
CA ASN A 517 18.79 24.85 -6.28
C ASN A 517 18.55 23.95 -5.04
N PHE A 518 18.71 22.62 -5.18
CA PHE A 518 18.63 21.67 -4.07
C PHE A 518 19.64 22.01 -2.97
N HIS A 519 19.23 21.85 -1.70
CA HIS A 519 20.00 22.31 -0.55
C HIS A 519 21.41 21.73 -0.47
N ILE A 520 21.58 20.47 -0.88
CA ILE A 520 22.85 19.74 -0.82
C ILE A 520 24.00 20.47 -1.53
N PHE A 521 23.76 21.16 -2.65
CA PHE A 521 24.81 21.90 -3.36
C PHE A 521 25.38 23.03 -2.48
N TYR A 522 24.52 23.81 -1.83
CA TYR A 522 24.94 24.89 -0.93
C TYR A 522 25.60 24.34 0.35
N TYR A 523 25.08 23.23 0.90
CA TYR A 523 25.64 22.61 2.09
C TYR A 523 27.04 22.01 1.83
N ILE A 524 27.24 21.27 0.73
CA ILE A 524 28.54 20.73 0.36
C ILE A 524 29.54 21.86 0.08
N TYR A 525 29.16 22.87 -0.70
CA TYR A 525 30.08 23.95 -1.06
C TYR A 525 30.54 24.74 0.18
N ALA A 526 29.62 25.08 1.09
CA ALA A 526 29.98 25.66 2.38
C ALA A 526 30.82 24.71 3.26
N GLY A 527 30.46 23.42 3.31
CA GLY A 527 31.23 22.41 4.04
C GLY A 527 32.67 22.29 3.56
N LEU A 528 32.90 22.25 2.24
CA LEU A 528 34.22 22.17 1.64
C LEU A 528 35.00 23.49 1.76
N TYR A 529 34.34 24.65 1.70
CA TYR A 529 34.96 25.96 1.97
C TYR A 529 35.50 26.01 3.41
N HIS A 530 34.64 25.77 4.41
CA HIS A 530 35.02 25.83 5.84
C HIS A 530 36.01 24.72 6.25
N HIS A 531 36.11 23.63 5.49
CA HIS A 531 37.12 22.59 5.68
C HIS A 531 38.38 22.74 4.79
N LYS A 532 38.52 23.84 4.02
CA LYS A 532 39.65 24.10 3.11
C LYS A 532 39.91 22.97 2.10
N LYS A 533 38.84 22.38 1.57
CA LYS A 533 38.85 21.25 0.63
C LYS A 533 38.37 21.62 -0.78
N LEU A 534 38.13 22.90 -1.11
CA LEU A 534 37.58 23.25 -2.43
C LEU A 534 38.48 22.84 -3.61
N SER A 535 39.80 22.90 -3.43
CA SER A 535 40.79 22.42 -4.41
C SER A 535 40.78 20.90 -4.62
N GLU A 536 40.31 20.10 -3.65
CA GLU A 536 40.12 18.64 -3.77
C GLU A 536 38.94 18.28 -4.69
N TYR A 537 38.02 19.23 -4.90
CA TYR A 537 36.82 19.06 -5.73
C TYR A 537 36.76 20.08 -6.88
N SER A 538 37.89 20.71 -7.22
CA SER A 538 38.00 21.79 -8.22
C SER A 538 36.87 22.81 -8.19
N LEU A 539 36.48 23.28 -7.00
CA LEU A 539 35.45 24.30 -6.84
C LEU A 539 36.08 25.71 -6.66
N PRO A 540 35.57 26.74 -7.34
CA PRO A 540 36.11 28.10 -7.24
C PRO A 540 35.90 28.72 -5.84
N GLU A 541 36.86 29.54 -5.38
CA GLU A 541 36.76 30.22 -4.07
C GLU A 541 36.10 31.62 -4.13
N LYS A 542 35.98 32.23 -5.32
CA LYS A 542 35.63 33.66 -5.49
C LYS A 542 34.34 33.94 -6.25
N LYS A 543 34.00 33.10 -7.24
CA LYS A 543 32.78 33.18 -8.06
C LYS A 543 32.00 31.88 -7.85
N PRO A 544 30.68 31.90 -7.65
CA PRO A 544 29.90 30.67 -7.53
C PRO A 544 29.75 29.96 -8.89
N PRO A 545 29.64 28.62 -8.93
CA PRO A 545 29.30 27.88 -10.14
C PRO A 545 27.91 28.23 -10.70
N ARG A 546 27.78 28.23 -12.03
CA ARG A 546 26.60 28.69 -12.80
C ARG A 546 25.26 28.16 -12.27
N TYR A 547 25.20 26.87 -11.94
CA TYR A 547 23.96 26.19 -11.53
C TYR A 547 23.43 26.56 -10.13
N ILE A 548 24.20 27.28 -9.32
CA ILE A 548 23.77 27.73 -7.98
C ILE A 548 23.90 29.24 -7.77
N ASP A 549 24.48 29.95 -8.74
CA ASP A 549 24.60 31.40 -8.73
C ASP A 549 23.22 32.06 -8.68
N ASN A 550 23.14 33.27 -8.14
CA ASN A 550 21.95 34.09 -8.22
C ASN A 550 22.34 35.45 -8.79
N GLU A 551 21.49 36.02 -9.64
CA GLU A 551 21.75 37.29 -10.34
C GLU A 551 21.95 38.48 -9.37
N THR A 552 21.64 38.28 -8.09
CA THR A 552 21.90 39.18 -6.96
C THR A 552 23.31 39.07 -6.35
N GLY A 553 24.15 38.13 -6.79
CA GLY A 553 25.55 37.95 -6.34
C GLY A 553 25.74 37.51 -4.89
N SER A 554 24.67 37.12 -4.18
CA SER A 554 24.70 36.90 -2.72
C SER A 554 25.24 35.53 -2.31
N VAL A 555 25.42 34.60 -3.25
CA VAL A 555 25.67 33.18 -2.97
C VAL A 555 26.99 32.95 -2.23
N MET A 556 28.06 33.65 -2.60
CA MET A 556 29.36 33.52 -1.93
C MET A 556 29.34 34.10 -0.53
N GLN A 557 28.63 35.21 -0.30
CA GLN A 557 28.43 35.76 1.04
C GLN A 557 27.62 34.78 1.92
N ASP A 558 26.58 34.16 1.36
CA ASP A 558 25.80 33.08 1.97
C ASP A 558 26.72 31.90 2.40
N ILE A 559 27.56 31.39 1.50
CA ILE A 559 28.49 30.27 1.74
C ILE A 559 29.50 30.57 2.85
N ILE A 560 30.07 31.78 2.86
CA ILE A 560 31.10 32.18 3.82
C ILE A 560 30.48 32.44 5.21
N SER A 561 29.34 33.13 5.27
CA SER A 561 28.80 33.69 6.52
C SER A 561 27.65 32.90 7.17
N LYS A 562 26.87 32.11 6.43
CA LYS A 562 25.72 31.40 7.01
C LYS A 562 26.15 30.15 7.75
N GLU A 563 26.31 30.30 9.06
CA GLU A 563 26.59 29.21 9.99
C GLU A 563 25.56 28.07 9.89
N SER A 564 24.31 28.37 9.48
CA SER A 564 23.27 27.36 9.22
C SER A 564 23.69 26.33 8.16
N TYR A 565 24.30 26.75 7.03
CA TYR A 565 24.79 25.80 6.01
C TYR A 565 25.89 24.90 6.56
N ARG A 566 26.79 25.46 7.39
CA ARG A 566 27.87 24.69 8.04
C ARG A 566 27.32 23.68 9.06
N ARG A 567 26.33 24.07 9.86
CA ARG A 567 25.61 23.16 10.78
C ARG A 567 24.89 22.05 10.02
N GLN A 568 24.20 22.39 8.93
CA GLN A 568 23.48 21.40 8.10
C GLN A 568 24.45 20.44 7.40
N PHE A 569 25.57 20.89 6.85
CA PHE A 569 26.59 20.01 6.29
C PHE A 569 27.11 18.99 7.32
N ALA A 570 27.40 19.44 8.55
CA ALA A 570 27.79 18.55 9.64
C ALA A 570 26.69 17.55 10.03
N ALA A 571 25.42 17.94 9.96
CA ALA A 571 24.28 17.04 10.14
C ALA A 571 24.17 16.00 9.02
N ILE A 572 24.40 16.37 7.75
CA ILE A 572 24.39 15.44 6.62
C ILE A 572 25.56 14.44 6.70
N GLN A 573 26.76 14.89 7.07
CA GLN A 573 27.89 13.99 7.39
C GLN A 573 27.55 13.03 8.54
N HIS A 574 26.79 13.48 9.55
CA HIS A 574 26.30 12.61 10.62
C HIS A 574 25.29 11.58 10.09
N CYS A 575 24.33 11.99 9.25
CA CYS A 575 23.29 11.11 8.69
C CYS A 575 23.90 9.97 7.87
N PHE A 576 24.82 10.27 6.93
CA PHE A 576 25.52 9.24 6.15
C PHE A 576 26.18 8.18 7.04
N ARG A 577 26.88 8.62 8.10
CA ARG A 577 27.60 7.76 9.04
C ARG A 577 26.67 6.91 9.92
N ILE A 578 25.52 7.43 10.35
CA ILE A 578 24.55 6.67 11.16
C ILE A 578 23.79 5.65 10.30
N ILE A 579 23.38 6.04 9.08
CA ILE A 579 22.68 5.14 8.14
C ILE A 579 23.61 4.01 7.67
N GLY A 580 24.91 4.29 7.51
CA GLY A 580 25.94 3.29 7.25
C GLY A 580 26.51 3.30 5.83
N PHE A 581 26.54 4.47 5.19
CA PHE A 581 27.30 4.67 3.94
C PHE A 581 28.81 4.58 4.23
N SER A 582 29.60 4.08 3.27
CA SER A 582 31.07 4.11 3.39
C SER A 582 31.63 5.50 3.13
N ASN A 583 32.85 5.77 3.59
CA ASN A 583 33.54 7.04 3.28
C ASN A 583 33.78 7.18 1.76
N ASP A 584 34.04 6.08 1.06
CA ASP A 584 34.29 6.05 -0.39
C ASP A 584 33.01 6.33 -1.18
N GLU A 585 31.87 5.84 -0.70
CA GLU A 585 30.54 6.16 -1.23
C GLU A 585 30.24 7.65 -1.08
N VAL A 586 30.44 8.21 0.12
CA VAL A 586 30.24 9.65 0.37
C VAL A 586 31.20 10.52 -0.45
N HIS A 587 32.46 10.12 -0.59
CA HIS A 587 33.44 10.82 -1.42
C HIS A 587 33.05 10.79 -2.91
N SER A 588 32.56 9.66 -3.42
CA SER A 588 32.06 9.54 -4.80
C SER A 588 30.81 10.38 -5.03
N VAL A 589 29.88 10.44 -4.07
CA VAL A 589 28.72 11.35 -4.10
C VAL A 589 29.18 12.81 -4.18
N TYR A 590 30.17 13.22 -3.37
CA TYR A 590 30.69 14.59 -3.40
C TYR A 590 31.42 14.91 -4.72
N ARG A 591 32.22 13.98 -5.27
CA ARG A 591 32.86 14.14 -6.59
C ARG A 591 31.84 14.30 -7.72
N ILE A 592 30.76 13.51 -7.74
CA ILE A 592 29.70 13.65 -8.77
C ILE A 592 28.98 15.00 -8.64
N LEU A 593 28.68 15.46 -7.43
CA LEU A 593 28.01 16.75 -7.21
C LEU A 593 28.90 17.95 -7.58
N ALA A 594 30.19 17.91 -7.25
CA ALA A 594 31.15 18.90 -7.71
C ALA A 594 31.39 18.83 -9.24
N GLY A 595 31.35 17.62 -9.81
CA GLY A 595 31.37 17.37 -11.24
C GLY A 595 30.20 18.07 -11.95
N ILE A 596 28.97 17.92 -11.45
CA ILE A 596 27.78 18.62 -11.97
C ILE A 596 27.98 20.15 -11.93
N LEU A 597 28.48 20.70 -10.82
CA LEU A 597 28.73 22.14 -10.69
C LEU A 597 29.78 22.65 -11.71
N ASN A 598 30.83 21.88 -11.97
CA ASN A 598 31.82 22.20 -12.99
C ASN A 598 31.31 21.99 -14.43
N THR A 599 30.51 20.94 -14.68
CA THR A 599 29.83 20.74 -15.96
C THR A 599 28.99 21.96 -16.33
N GLY A 600 28.29 22.58 -15.37
CA GLY A 600 27.54 23.82 -15.59
C GLY A 600 28.38 25.05 -15.92
N ASN A 601 29.67 25.05 -15.57
CA ASN A 601 30.61 26.13 -15.93
C ASN A 601 31.18 25.98 -17.35
N ILE A 602 30.88 24.90 -18.07
CA ILE A 602 31.29 24.73 -19.47
C ILE A 602 30.47 25.70 -20.35
N GLU A 603 31.19 26.59 -21.03
CA GLU A 603 30.65 27.54 -22.01
C GLU A 603 30.97 27.09 -23.44
N PHE A 604 30.20 27.58 -24.41
CA PHE A 604 30.32 27.19 -25.81
C PHE A 604 30.29 28.43 -26.72
N THR A 605 31.11 28.43 -27.76
CA THR A 605 31.23 29.51 -28.76
C THR A 605 31.13 28.95 -30.19
N ALA A 606 30.63 29.73 -31.14
CA ALA A 606 30.47 29.30 -32.54
C ALA A 606 31.74 29.56 -33.36
N ILE A 607 32.23 28.53 -34.07
CA ILE A 607 33.38 28.69 -34.99
C ILE A 607 32.89 29.32 -36.31
N SER A 608 33.41 30.51 -36.62
CA SER A 608 33.13 31.22 -37.88
C SER A 608 33.97 30.70 -39.05
N SER A 609 33.66 29.50 -39.56
CA SER A 609 34.34 28.93 -40.73
C SER A 609 33.61 29.26 -42.05
N LYS A 610 34.34 29.41 -43.16
CA LYS A 610 33.76 29.80 -44.47
C LYS A 610 32.81 28.77 -45.11
N HIS A 611 32.71 27.56 -44.57
CA HIS A 611 31.90 26.46 -45.14
C HIS A 611 31.06 25.67 -44.11
N GLN A 612 31.17 25.98 -42.82
CA GLN A 612 30.34 25.41 -41.75
C GLN A 612 30.03 26.49 -40.70
N THR A 613 28.76 26.82 -40.54
CA THR A 613 28.23 27.78 -39.55
C THR A 613 27.82 27.14 -38.23
N ASP A 614 27.58 25.83 -38.23
CA ASP A 614 26.79 25.12 -37.21
C ASP A 614 27.68 24.28 -36.27
N LYS A 615 28.87 24.80 -35.90
CA LYS A 615 29.83 24.13 -35.02
C LYS A 615 30.12 24.93 -33.75
N SER A 616 29.80 24.34 -32.59
CA SER A 616 30.25 24.76 -31.26
C SER A 616 31.68 24.32 -30.95
N GLU A 617 32.38 25.11 -30.13
CA GLU A 617 33.66 24.80 -29.50
C GLU A 617 33.66 25.31 -28.05
N VAL A 618 34.50 24.73 -27.19
CA VAL A 618 34.66 25.14 -25.77
C VAL A 618 35.85 26.11 -25.67
N PRO A 619 35.64 27.40 -25.35
CA PRO A 619 36.71 28.40 -25.40
C PRO A 619 37.65 28.39 -24.18
N ASN A 620 37.24 27.77 -23.06
CA ASN A 620 38.09 27.55 -21.89
C ASN A 620 37.99 26.08 -21.45
N GLY A 621 39.10 25.34 -21.60
CA GLY A 621 39.21 23.94 -21.21
C GLY A 621 39.08 23.71 -19.69
N GLU A 622 39.43 24.70 -18.86
CA GLU A 622 39.52 24.55 -17.38
C GLU A 622 38.26 23.94 -16.75
N ALA A 623 37.06 24.43 -17.11
CA ALA A 623 35.80 23.91 -16.55
C ALA A 623 35.50 22.48 -17.02
N LEU A 624 35.92 22.14 -18.24
CA LEU A 624 35.71 20.85 -18.88
C LEU A 624 36.71 19.80 -18.36
N GLU A 625 37.98 20.16 -18.22
CA GLU A 625 39.03 19.35 -17.58
C GLU A 625 38.67 19.05 -16.12
N ASN A 626 38.23 20.07 -15.37
CA ASN A 626 37.77 19.88 -13.99
C ASN A 626 36.53 18.97 -13.91
N ALA A 627 35.54 19.12 -14.80
CA ALA A 627 34.40 18.21 -14.86
C ALA A 627 34.82 16.77 -15.19
N ALA A 628 35.69 16.59 -16.19
CA ALA A 628 36.21 15.29 -16.61
C ALA A 628 37.00 14.59 -15.50
N ALA A 629 37.90 15.32 -14.82
CA ALA A 629 38.69 14.80 -13.70
C ALA A 629 37.81 14.43 -12.48
N LEU A 630 36.76 15.22 -12.17
CA LEU A 630 35.85 14.90 -11.07
C LEU A 630 34.97 13.69 -11.37
N LEU A 631 34.56 13.51 -12.62
CA LEU A 631 33.78 12.37 -13.09
C LEU A 631 34.66 11.16 -13.48
N SER A 632 36.00 11.27 -13.44
CA SER A 632 36.96 10.23 -13.89
C SER A 632 36.67 9.72 -15.31
N ILE A 633 36.54 10.63 -16.28
CA ILE A 633 36.33 10.36 -17.73
C ILE A 633 37.34 11.14 -18.59
N GLY A 634 37.50 10.77 -19.86
CA GLY A 634 38.38 11.50 -20.79
C GLY A 634 37.88 12.93 -21.08
N ALA A 635 38.78 13.91 -21.01
CA ALA A 635 38.45 15.31 -21.31
C ALA A 635 38.13 15.51 -22.81
N GLU A 636 38.95 14.96 -23.71
CA GLU A 636 38.72 15.02 -25.15
C GLU A 636 37.41 14.31 -25.55
N GLU A 637 37.15 13.14 -24.96
CA GLU A 637 35.90 12.37 -25.14
C GLU A 637 34.66 13.17 -24.68
N LEU A 638 34.77 13.88 -23.55
CA LEU A 638 33.73 14.78 -23.05
C LEU A 638 33.51 15.97 -23.97
N GLN A 639 34.57 16.56 -24.52
CA GLN A 639 34.44 17.65 -25.48
C GLN A 639 33.77 17.18 -26.77
N GLU A 640 34.13 16.02 -27.31
CA GLU A 640 33.48 15.46 -28.50
C GLU A 640 31.99 15.17 -28.25
N ALA A 641 31.66 14.48 -27.15
CA ALA A 641 30.28 14.11 -26.82
C ALA A 641 29.37 15.31 -26.46
N LEU A 642 29.94 16.46 -26.08
CA LEU A 642 29.21 17.73 -25.89
C LEU A 642 29.08 18.53 -27.20
N THR A 643 30.13 18.58 -28.03
CA THR A 643 30.19 19.45 -29.23
C THR A 643 29.78 18.76 -30.54
N SER A 644 29.56 17.44 -30.51
CA SER A 644 29.04 16.63 -31.63
C SER A 644 27.96 15.67 -31.15
N HIS A 645 27.26 15.03 -32.09
CA HIS A 645 26.39 13.88 -31.82
C HIS A 645 26.52 12.85 -32.94
N CYS A 646 26.47 11.58 -32.56
CA CYS A 646 26.56 10.45 -33.49
C CYS A 646 25.14 9.95 -33.88
N VAL A 647 24.87 9.83 -35.18
CA VAL A 647 23.61 9.29 -35.69
C VAL A 647 23.87 8.09 -36.58
N VAL A 648 23.61 6.89 -36.06
CA VAL A 648 23.63 5.66 -36.87
C VAL A 648 22.30 5.53 -37.62
N THR A 649 22.32 5.75 -38.94
CA THR A 649 21.16 5.54 -39.81
C THR A 649 21.45 4.45 -40.83
N ARG A 650 20.64 3.38 -40.82
CA ARG A 650 20.70 2.26 -41.79
C ARG A 650 22.04 1.51 -41.85
N GLY A 651 22.90 1.65 -40.83
CA GLY A 651 24.25 1.08 -40.78
C GLY A 651 25.36 2.09 -41.11
N GLU A 652 25.02 3.30 -41.55
CA GLU A 652 25.98 4.40 -41.73
C GLU A 652 26.05 5.26 -40.47
N THR A 653 27.26 5.50 -39.98
CA THR A 653 27.56 6.30 -38.78
C THR A 653 27.81 7.75 -39.19
N ILE A 654 26.83 8.63 -39.00
CA ILE A 654 26.92 10.04 -39.37
C ILE A 654 27.21 10.88 -38.12
N ILE A 655 28.44 11.36 -37.99
CA ILE A 655 28.82 12.35 -36.97
C ILE A 655 28.36 13.73 -37.44
N ARG A 656 27.73 14.50 -36.56
CA ARG A 656 27.30 15.89 -36.80
C ARG A 656 27.75 16.79 -35.66
N THR A 657 28.20 17.99 -35.98
CA THR A 657 28.50 19.01 -34.96
C THR A 657 27.22 19.54 -34.33
N ASN A 658 27.29 19.93 -33.07
CA ASN A 658 26.24 20.63 -32.36
C ASN A 658 26.38 22.15 -32.59
N THR A 659 25.25 22.87 -32.60
CA THR A 659 25.24 24.32 -32.42
C THR A 659 25.51 24.68 -30.95
N VAL A 660 25.82 25.95 -30.66
CA VAL A 660 26.05 26.44 -29.29
C VAL A 660 24.89 26.09 -28.35
N ASP A 661 23.65 26.33 -28.80
CA ASP A 661 22.45 25.99 -28.01
C ASP A 661 22.31 24.47 -27.84
N LYS A 662 22.53 23.70 -28.90
CA LYS A 662 22.42 22.22 -28.84
C LYS A 662 23.47 21.61 -27.92
N ALA A 663 24.68 22.17 -27.85
CA ALA A 663 25.72 21.75 -26.90
C ALA A 663 25.35 22.11 -25.46
N ALA A 664 24.74 23.29 -25.23
CA ALA A 664 24.20 23.68 -23.93
C ALA A 664 23.05 22.74 -23.47
N ASP A 665 22.12 22.38 -24.37
CA ASP A 665 21.07 21.39 -24.08
C ASP A 665 21.65 20.05 -23.61
N VAL A 666 22.76 19.60 -24.22
CA VAL A 666 23.39 18.31 -23.89
C VAL A 666 24.13 18.38 -22.55
N ARG A 667 24.87 19.46 -22.28
CA ARG A 667 25.49 19.75 -20.97
C ARG A 667 24.43 19.76 -19.86
N ASP A 668 23.28 20.37 -20.11
CA ASP A 668 22.20 20.51 -19.15
C ASP A 668 21.42 19.19 -18.97
N ALA A 669 21.19 18.43 -20.05
CA ALA A 669 20.64 17.06 -20.00
C ALA A 669 21.54 16.10 -19.22
N MET A 670 22.86 16.14 -19.46
CA MET A 670 23.87 15.38 -18.71
C MET A 670 23.79 15.72 -17.22
N SER A 671 23.71 17.01 -16.88
CA SER A 671 23.65 17.48 -15.49
C SER A 671 22.37 17.04 -14.77
N LYS A 672 21.21 17.14 -15.43
CA LYS A 672 19.92 16.61 -14.93
C LYS A 672 19.96 15.09 -14.72
N ALA A 673 20.57 14.35 -15.66
CA ALA A 673 20.65 12.89 -15.60
C ALA A 673 21.58 12.39 -14.50
N LEU A 674 22.77 13.01 -14.35
CA LEU A 674 23.71 12.74 -13.27
C LEU A 674 23.04 12.88 -11.90
N TYR A 675 22.38 14.02 -11.65
CA TYR A 675 21.70 14.28 -10.38
C TYR A 675 20.52 13.32 -10.15
N GLY A 676 19.69 13.12 -11.18
CA GLY A 676 18.52 12.25 -11.08
C GLY A 676 18.86 10.79 -10.75
N ARG A 677 19.90 10.23 -11.39
CA ARG A 677 20.37 8.87 -11.06
C ARG A 677 21.06 8.81 -9.69
N LEU A 678 21.84 9.83 -9.33
CA LEU A 678 22.50 9.92 -8.01
C LEU A 678 21.49 9.93 -6.85
N PHE A 679 20.39 10.71 -6.96
CA PHE A 679 19.31 10.71 -5.98
C PHE A 679 18.67 9.33 -5.83
N SER A 680 18.32 8.72 -6.98
CA SER A 680 17.73 7.38 -7.06
C SER A 680 18.61 6.31 -6.40
N TRP A 681 19.93 6.35 -6.65
CA TRP A 681 20.90 5.47 -6.00
C TRP A 681 20.99 5.74 -4.49
N ILE A 682 20.95 6.99 -4.02
CA ILE A 682 20.96 7.30 -2.58
C ILE A 682 19.72 6.71 -1.90
N VAL A 683 18.53 6.86 -2.49
CA VAL A 683 17.29 6.29 -1.95
C VAL A 683 17.34 4.76 -1.94
N ASN A 684 17.82 4.12 -3.01
CA ASN A 684 17.96 2.67 -3.06
C ASN A 684 19.07 2.12 -2.13
N ARG A 685 20.15 2.87 -1.92
CA ARG A 685 21.21 2.56 -0.94
C ARG A 685 20.68 2.68 0.49
N ILE A 686 19.89 3.70 0.79
CA ILE A 686 19.14 3.82 2.05
C ILE A 686 18.22 2.60 2.24
N ASN A 687 17.43 2.24 1.23
CA ASN A 687 16.55 1.07 1.29
C ASN A 687 17.30 -0.23 1.60
N THR A 688 18.47 -0.43 0.99
CA THR A 688 19.34 -1.58 1.26
C THR A 688 19.88 -1.59 2.70
N LEU A 689 20.14 -0.42 3.28
CA LEU A 689 20.66 -0.24 4.65
C LEU A 689 19.57 -0.22 5.76
N LEU A 690 18.29 -0.25 5.37
CA LEU A 690 17.08 -0.28 6.23
C LEU A 690 16.25 -1.58 6.12
N GLN A 691 16.56 -2.47 5.19
CA GLN A 691 15.92 -3.79 5.09
C GLN A 691 16.24 -4.66 6.32
N PRO A 692 15.29 -5.50 6.78
CA PRO A 692 15.55 -6.46 7.85
C PRO A 692 16.51 -7.57 7.41
N ASP A 693 17.21 -8.17 8.37
CA ASP A 693 18.09 -9.32 8.11
C ASP A 693 17.33 -10.48 7.46
N LYS A 694 17.84 -10.96 6.32
CA LYS A 694 17.23 -12.04 5.51
C LYS A 694 17.00 -13.32 6.32
N ASN A 695 17.76 -13.54 7.39
CA ASN A 695 17.68 -14.71 8.27
C ASN A 695 16.46 -14.69 9.22
N ILE A 696 15.75 -13.56 9.33
CA ILE A 696 14.59 -13.40 10.24
C ILE A 696 13.25 -13.55 9.49
N CYS A 697 13.25 -13.39 8.16
CA CYS A 697 12.04 -13.14 7.38
C CYS A 697 11.63 -14.36 6.54
N ASN A 698 10.68 -15.17 7.05
CA ASN A 698 9.80 -15.92 6.15
C ASN A 698 8.94 -14.91 5.38
N ALA A 699 8.99 -14.94 4.05
CA ALA A 699 8.66 -13.80 3.18
C ALA A 699 7.17 -13.39 3.09
N GLU A 700 6.28 -13.95 3.92
CA GLU A 700 4.81 -13.87 3.76
C GLU A 700 4.07 -13.33 5.00
N SER A 701 4.75 -12.67 5.95
CA SER A 701 4.14 -12.25 7.23
C SER A 701 4.65 -10.91 7.79
N GLY A 702 4.94 -9.94 6.92
CA GLY A 702 5.12 -8.54 7.32
C GLY A 702 3.78 -7.78 7.32
N MET A 703 3.67 -6.75 8.16
CA MET A 703 2.59 -5.75 8.10
C MET A 703 3.19 -4.37 7.85
N ASN A 704 2.51 -3.52 7.09
CA ASN A 704 3.05 -2.23 6.66
C ASN A 704 2.18 -1.05 7.10
N VAL A 705 2.84 0.04 7.52
CA VAL A 705 2.23 1.38 7.57
C VAL A 705 2.92 2.25 6.54
N GLY A 706 2.23 2.52 5.43
CA GLY A 706 2.63 3.50 4.43
C GLY A 706 2.36 4.92 4.92
N ILE A 707 3.25 5.85 4.59
CA ILE A 707 3.14 7.29 4.93
C ILE A 707 3.43 8.07 3.66
N LEU A 708 2.46 8.83 3.17
CA LEU A 708 2.58 9.65 1.97
C LEU A 708 2.83 11.12 2.32
N ASP A 709 3.99 11.62 1.89
CA ASP A 709 4.39 13.03 1.96
C ASP A 709 4.72 13.50 0.53
N ILE A 710 3.79 14.22 -0.08
CA ILE A 710 3.93 14.81 -1.42
C ILE A 710 4.15 16.32 -1.34
N PHE A 711 4.68 16.90 -2.43
CA PHE A 711 4.57 18.35 -2.68
C PHE A 711 3.11 18.84 -2.56
N GLY A 712 2.92 20.11 -2.22
CA GLY A 712 1.57 20.69 -2.19
C GLY A 712 1.06 21.03 -3.58
N PHE A 713 -0.19 21.48 -3.65
CA PHE A 713 -0.66 22.26 -4.79
C PHE A 713 0.14 23.56 -4.89
N GLU A 714 0.49 23.99 -6.11
CA GLU A 714 1.33 25.17 -6.37
C GLU A 714 0.73 26.08 -7.45
N ASN A 715 0.68 27.38 -7.17
CA ASN A 715 0.25 28.41 -8.10
C ASN A 715 1.11 29.67 -7.92
N PHE A 716 2.18 29.77 -8.72
CA PHE A 716 3.09 30.91 -8.76
C PHE A 716 2.64 31.96 -9.78
N LYS A 717 3.34 33.11 -9.83
CA LYS A 717 3.12 34.17 -10.84
C LYS A 717 3.36 33.70 -12.28
N ARG A 718 4.12 32.61 -12.47
CA ARG A 718 4.44 31.97 -13.76
C ARG A 718 4.59 30.48 -13.50
N ASN A 719 3.60 29.68 -13.88
CA ASN A 719 3.62 28.22 -13.69
C ASN A 719 4.12 27.52 -14.96
N SER A 720 4.91 26.47 -14.78
CA SER A 720 5.55 25.70 -15.86
C SER A 720 5.10 24.23 -15.80
N PHE A 721 5.63 23.40 -16.70
CA PHE A 721 5.36 21.95 -16.80
C PHE A 721 5.54 21.20 -15.47
N GLU A 722 6.49 21.64 -14.64
CA GLU A 722 6.73 21.14 -13.30
C GLU A 722 5.52 21.34 -12.38
N GLN A 723 4.94 22.55 -12.35
CA GLN A 723 3.72 22.86 -11.60
C GLN A 723 2.49 22.16 -12.18
N LEU A 724 2.47 21.87 -13.49
CA LEU A 724 1.40 21.10 -14.11
C LEU A 724 1.42 19.65 -13.59
N CYS A 725 2.57 18.99 -13.63
CA CYS A 725 2.76 17.66 -13.03
C CYS A 725 2.38 17.65 -11.54
N ILE A 726 2.87 18.62 -10.77
CA ILE A 726 2.57 18.78 -9.33
C ILE A 726 1.07 18.89 -9.06
N ASN A 727 0.35 19.71 -9.84
CA ASN A 727 -1.08 19.91 -9.65
C ASN A 727 -1.92 18.73 -10.15
N ILE A 728 -1.54 18.05 -11.23
CA ILE A 728 -2.19 16.80 -11.69
C ILE A 728 -2.09 15.70 -10.62
N ALA A 729 -0.93 15.55 -9.98
CA ALA A 729 -0.76 14.57 -8.90
C ALA A 729 -1.58 14.93 -7.64
N ASN A 730 -1.71 16.23 -7.31
CA ASN A 730 -2.62 16.68 -6.25
C ASN A 730 -4.10 16.43 -6.60
N GLU A 731 -4.51 16.72 -7.83
CA GLU A 731 -5.86 16.44 -8.37
C GLU A 731 -6.21 14.95 -8.23
N GLN A 732 -5.26 14.08 -8.58
CA GLN A 732 -5.42 12.63 -8.52
C GLN A 732 -5.56 12.09 -7.08
N ILE A 733 -4.88 12.73 -6.11
CA ILE A 733 -4.97 12.38 -4.68
C ILE A 733 -6.23 12.97 -4.03
N GLN A 734 -6.71 14.13 -4.49
CA GLN A 734 -8.03 14.64 -4.11
C GLN A 734 -9.15 13.74 -4.66
N PHE A 735 -9.03 13.22 -5.87
CA PHE A 735 -9.96 12.21 -6.40
C PHE A 735 -9.97 10.94 -5.55
N TYR A 736 -8.79 10.42 -5.18
CA TYR A 736 -8.70 9.28 -4.26
C TYR A 736 -9.41 9.56 -2.92
N PHE A 737 -9.22 10.74 -2.33
CA PHE A 737 -9.96 11.16 -1.14
C PHE A 737 -11.47 11.21 -1.38
N ASN A 738 -11.93 11.85 -2.46
CA ASN A 738 -13.36 11.98 -2.78
C ASN A 738 -14.02 10.60 -2.98
N GLN A 739 -13.32 9.67 -3.63
CA GLN A 739 -13.80 8.30 -3.79
C GLN A 739 -13.86 7.54 -2.46
N HIS A 740 -12.83 7.63 -1.60
CA HIS A 740 -12.82 6.93 -0.31
C HIS A 740 -13.76 7.51 0.76
N ILE A 741 -13.98 8.83 0.76
CA ILE A 741 -14.82 9.52 1.75
C ILE A 741 -16.29 9.58 1.32
N PHE A 742 -16.59 9.82 0.04
CA PHE A 742 -17.97 9.97 -0.44
C PHE A 742 -18.46 8.76 -1.24
N ALA A 743 -17.80 8.40 -2.35
CA ALA A 743 -18.33 7.40 -3.28
C ALA A 743 -18.42 5.99 -2.65
N LEU A 744 -17.32 5.49 -2.09
CA LEU A 744 -17.22 4.20 -1.39
C LEU A 744 -17.93 4.20 -0.02
N GLU A 745 -18.36 5.36 0.48
CA GLU A 745 -19.25 5.45 1.65
C GLU A 745 -20.71 5.26 1.22
N GLN A 746 -21.15 5.97 0.19
CA GLN A 746 -22.53 5.88 -0.32
C GLN A 746 -22.82 4.54 -1.01
N MET A 747 -21.88 4.00 -1.81
CA MET A 747 -22.04 2.68 -2.45
C MET A 747 -22.16 1.54 -1.42
N GLU A 748 -21.43 1.63 -0.31
CA GLU A 748 -21.46 0.64 0.77
C GLU A 748 -22.78 0.73 1.57
N TYR A 749 -23.33 1.92 1.80
CA TYR A 749 -24.67 2.04 2.40
C TYR A 749 -25.75 1.48 1.46
N GLN A 750 -25.65 1.73 0.16
CA GLN A 750 -26.60 1.19 -0.83
C GLN A 750 -26.54 -0.35 -0.92
N SER A 751 -25.33 -0.94 -0.95
CA SER A 751 -25.16 -2.40 -1.02
C SER A 751 -25.67 -3.08 0.24
N GLU A 752 -25.36 -2.53 1.42
CA GLU A 752 -25.80 -3.06 2.72
C GLU A 752 -27.24 -2.65 3.11
N GLY A 753 -27.94 -1.87 2.27
CA GLY A 753 -29.36 -1.55 2.42
C GLY A 753 -29.66 -0.53 3.53
N ILE A 754 -28.75 0.41 3.77
CA ILE A 754 -28.87 1.47 4.77
C ILE A 754 -29.45 2.72 4.13
N ASP A 755 -30.51 3.26 4.73
CA ASP A 755 -31.08 4.55 4.36
C ASP A 755 -30.16 5.68 4.83
N ALA A 756 -29.41 6.24 3.89
CA ALA A 756 -28.45 7.32 4.10
C ALA A 756 -28.67 8.41 3.05
N ALA A 757 -28.71 9.67 3.49
CA ALA A 757 -28.88 10.80 2.58
C ALA A 757 -27.72 10.88 1.58
N LEU A 758 -28.05 11.09 0.31
CA LEU A 758 -27.06 11.36 -0.73
C LEU A 758 -26.39 12.72 -0.44
N VAL A 759 -25.10 12.69 -0.13
CA VAL A 759 -24.29 13.91 0.03
C VAL A 759 -23.70 14.26 -1.32
N ASN A 760 -24.12 15.39 -1.88
CA ASN A 760 -23.49 15.96 -3.07
C ASN A 760 -22.05 16.38 -2.73
N TYR A 761 -21.11 16.04 -3.61
CA TYR A 761 -19.71 16.46 -3.56
C TYR A 761 -19.23 16.74 -4.99
N GLU A 762 -18.17 17.52 -5.16
CA GLU A 762 -17.60 17.77 -6.49
C GLU A 762 -16.73 16.58 -6.93
N ASP A 763 -17.16 15.83 -7.95
CA ASP A 763 -16.30 14.85 -8.60
C ASP A 763 -15.37 15.54 -9.62
N ASN A 764 -14.06 15.48 -9.36
CA ASN A 764 -13.02 16.02 -10.21
C ASN A 764 -12.53 15.03 -11.29
N ARG A 765 -13.15 13.85 -11.39
CA ARG A 765 -12.88 12.87 -12.45
C ARG A 765 -12.86 13.43 -13.88
N PRO A 766 -13.81 14.27 -14.34
CA PRO A 766 -13.80 14.75 -15.74
C PRO A 766 -12.54 15.57 -16.09
N LEU A 767 -11.94 16.23 -15.10
CA LEU A 767 -10.67 16.92 -15.26
C LEU A 767 -9.48 15.94 -15.30
N LEU A 768 -9.50 14.89 -14.48
CA LEU A 768 -8.47 13.83 -14.54
C LEU A 768 -8.52 13.04 -15.84
N ASP A 769 -9.70 12.75 -16.37
CA ASP A 769 -9.86 12.15 -17.71
C ASP A 769 -9.28 13.11 -18.78
N THR A 770 -9.56 14.43 -18.70
CA THR A 770 -8.93 15.46 -19.56
C THR A 770 -7.38 15.44 -19.50
N PHE A 771 -6.78 15.10 -18.36
CA PHE A 771 -5.32 14.99 -18.22
C PHE A 771 -4.74 13.66 -18.71
N LEU A 772 -5.38 12.54 -18.36
CA LEU A 772 -4.76 11.19 -18.36
C LEU A 772 -5.32 10.24 -19.44
N GLN A 773 -6.45 10.58 -20.07
CA GLN A 773 -7.09 9.74 -21.08
C GLN A 773 -6.21 9.57 -22.33
N LYS A 774 -6.42 8.43 -23.03
CA LYS A 774 -5.86 8.16 -24.35
C LYS A 774 -6.99 8.01 -25.36
N PRO A 775 -6.81 8.43 -26.63
CA PRO A 775 -5.62 9.10 -27.16
C PRO A 775 -5.54 10.61 -26.86
N MET A 776 -6.64 11.28 -26.50
CA MET A 776 -6.75 12.75 -26.59
C MET A 776 -6.44 13.55 -25.32
N GLY A 777 -6.09 12.93 -24.19
CA GLY A 777 -5.78 13.65 -22.95
C GLY A 777 -4.50 14.49 -23.03
N LEU A 778 -4.39 15.54 -22.21
CA LEU A 778 -3.32 16.54 -22.26
C LEU A 778 -1.91 15.94 -22.29
N LEU A 779 -1.61 14.98 -21.41
CA LEU A 779 -0.30 14.32 -21.38
C LEU A 779 -0.03 13.46 -22.62
N SER A 780 -1.07 12.91 -23.25
CA SER A 780 -0.97 12.13 -24.50
C SER A 780 -0.67 13.02 -25.70
N LEU A 781 -1.33 14.18 -25.79
CA LEU A 781 -1.08 15.20 -26.83
C LEU A 781 0.35 15.78 -26.71
N LEU A 782 0.79 16.08 -25.48
CA LEU A 782 2.14 16.54 -25.18
C LEU A 782 3.21 15.50 -25.61
N ASP A 783 2.96 14.22 -25.36
CA ASP A 783 3.81 13.10 -25.77
C ASP A 783 3.87 12.90 -27.29
N GLU A 784 2.83 13.29 -28.02
CA GLU A 784 2.79 13.24 -29.47
C GLU A 784 3.61 14.37 -30.10
N GLU A 785 3.36 15.63 -29.70
CA GLU A 785 4.13 16.79 -30.17
C GLU A 785 5.62 16.67 -29.78
N SER A 786 5.91 16.14 -28.59
CA SER A 786 7.28 15.90 -28.13
C SER A 786 8.06 14.92 -29.03
N ARG A 787 7.38 14.04 -29.76
CA ARG A 787 7.98 13.11 -30.74
C ARG A 787 8.07 13.70 -32.14
N PHE A 788 7.34 14.77 -32.46
CA PHE A 788 7.37 15.39 -33.78
C PHE A 788 8.56 16.38 -33.89
N PRO A 789 9.50 16.22 -34.87
CA PRO A 789 10.73 17.02 -34.89
C PRO A 789 10.53 18.51 -35.17
N GLN A 790 9.41 18.91 -35.78
CA GLN A 790 9.09 20.30 -36.15
C GLN A 790 8.04 20.95 -35.23
N ALA A 791 7.57 20.26 -34.19
CA ALA A 791 6.63 20.82 -33.23
C ALA A 791 7.31 21.87 -32.33
N THR A 792 6.55 22.91 -31.98
CA THR A 792 6.96 24.01 -31.10
C THR A 792 5.97 24.13 -29.94
N ASP A 793 6.33 24.84 -28.88
CA ASP A 793 5.39 25.05 -27.76
C ASP A 793 4.13 25.82 -28.20
N GLN A 794 4.18 26.55 -29.32
CA GLN A 794 3.03 27.15 -29.96
C GLN A 794 2.09 26.09 -30.58
N THR A 795 2.62 25.16 -31.40
CA THR A 795 1.78 24.09 -31.98
C THR A 795 1.16 23.20 -30.90
N LEU A 796 1.85 23.02 -29.78
CA LEU A 796 1.33 22.35 -28.58
C LEU A 796 0.11 23.09 -27.98
N VAL A 797 0.19 24.41 -27.77
CA VAL A 797 -0.92 25.19 -27.19
C VAL A 797 -2.11 25.24 -28.15
N ASP A 798 -1.87 25.41 -29.44
CA ASP A 798 -2.92 25.39 -30.47
C ASP A 798 -3.62 24.01 -30.50
N LYS A 799 -2.84 22.92 -30.43
CA LYS A 799 -3.38 21.55 -30.34
C LYS A 799 -4.14 21.29 -29.03
N PHE A 800 -3.75 21.89 -27.90
CA PHE A 800 -4.55 21.85 -26.68
C PHE A 800 -5.89 22.59 -26.86
N GLU A 801 -5.91 23.78 -27.48
CA GLU A 801 -7.15 24.54 -27.71
C GLU A 801 -8.12 23.85 -28.69
N ASP A 802 -7.62 23.10 -29.67
CA ASP A 802 -8.48 22.33 -30.58
C ASP A 802 -9.06 21.04 -29.94
N ASN A 803 -8.32 20.38 -29.05
CA ASN A 803 -8.67 19.04 -28.57
C ASN A 803 -9.20 18.99 -27.13
N LEU A 804 -8.94 19.99 -26.29
CA LEU A 804 -9.31 20.04 -24.86
C LEU A 804 -10.43 21.05 -24.58
N ARG A 805 -11.40 21.19 -25.49
CA ARG A 805 -12.50 22.17 -25.40
C ARG A 805 -13.56 21.78 -24.35
N CYS A 806 -13.19 21.84 -23.07
CA CYS A 806 -14.05 21.53 -21.93
C CYS A 806 -14.15 22.72 -20.95
N LYS A 807 -15.14 22.69 -20.04
CA LYS A 807 -15.39 23.76 -19.05
C LYS A 807 -14.22 24.06 -18.10
N TYR A 808 -13.20 23.20 -18.05
CA TYR A 808 -12.04 23.34 -17.17
C TYR A 808 -10.84 24.01 -17.83
N PHE A 809 -10.78 24.11 -19.17
CA PHE A 809 -9.65 24.64 -19.93
C PHE A 809 -9.99 26.00 -20.58
N TRP A 810 -9.04 26.93 -20.63
CA TRP A 810 -9.19 28.17 -21.40
C TRP A 810 -7.86 28.72 -21.91
N ARG A 811 -7.90 29.50 -23.00
CA ARG A 811 -6.76 30.28 -23.52
C ARG A 811 -6.93 31.78 -23.22
N PRO A 812 -5.90 32.50 -22.74
CA PRO A 812 -5.98 33.95 -22.54
C PRO A 812 -5.85 34.71 -23.87
N LYS A 813 -6.87 35.49 -24.25
CA LYS A 813 -6.95 36.27 -25.51
C LYS A 813 -5.87 37.37 -25.71
N ARG A 814 -4.82 37.41 -24.88
CA ARG A 814 -3.72 38.39 -24.93
C ARG A 814 -2.33 37.79 -24.65
N VAL A 815 -2.23 36.46 -24.51
CA VAL A 815 -0.96 35.77 -24.21
C VAL A 815 -0.92 34.46 -25.01
N GLU A 816 -0.24 34.48 -26.15
CA GLU A 816 -0.34 33.45 -27.20
C GLU A 816 0.17 32.06 -26.74
N LEU A 817 1.23 32.05 -25.91
CA LEU A 817 1.91 30.86 -25.39
C LEU A 817 1.42 30.38 -24.00
N CYS A 818 0.25 30.83 -23.53
CA CYS A 818 -0.30 30.41 -22.23
C CYS A 818 -1.65 29.70 -22.36
N PHE A 819 -1.92 28.78 -21.43
CA PHE A 819 -3.22 28.14 -21.23
C PHE A 819 -3.55 28.06 -19.74
N GLY A 820 -4.82 28.01 -19.37
CA GLY A 820 -5.27 27.96 -17.99
C GLY A 820 -6.18 26.78 -17.71
N ILE A 821 -6.10 26.26 -16.47
CA ILE A 821 -6.88 25.10 -16.02
C ILE A 821 -7.54 25.38 -14.66
N GLN A 822 -8.80 24.97 -14.54
CA GLN A 822 -9.63 25.04 -13.34
C GLN A 822 -9.41 23.76 -12.53
N HIS A 823 -8.41 23.75 -11.67
CA HIS A 823 -8.20 22.69 -10.68
C HIS A 823 -9.22 22.78 -9.54
N TYR A 824 -9.31 21.71 -8.72
CA TYR A 824 -10.08 21.74 -7.47
C TYR A 824 -9.70 22.96 -6.59
N ALA A 825 -8.41 23.19 -6.39
CA ALA A 825 -7.87 24.31 -5.62
C ALA A 825 -7.89 25.68 -6.35
N GLY A 826 -8.50 25.77 -7.53
CA GLY A 826 -8.74 27.02 -8.23
C GLY A 826 -8.08 27.15 -9.61
N LYS A 827 -8.08 28.38 -10.14
CA LYS A 827 -7.57 28.68 -11.48
C LYS A 827 -6.05 28.83 -11.48
N VAL A 828 -5.37 28.03 -12.29
CA VAL A 828 -3.93 28.10 -12.53
C VAL A 828 -3.69 28.50 -13.98
N LEU A 829 -2.74 29.42 -14.20
CA LEU A 829 -2.29 29.81 -15.53
C LEU A 829 -0.88 29.25 -15.79
N TYR A 830 -0.75 28.46 -16.85
CA TYR A 830 0.48 27.82 -17.29
C TYR A 830 1.06 28.54 -18.51
N ASP A 831 2.37 28.75 -18.47
CA ASP A 831 3.18 29.22 -19.60
C ASP A 831 3.82 28.01 -20.28
N ALA A 832 3.50 27.79 -21.56
CA ALA A 832 3.96 26.64 -22.33
C ALA A 832 5.44 26.73 -22.76
N CYS A 833 6.11 27.87 -22.58
CA CYS A 833 7.50 28.07 -23.00
C CYS A 833 8.45 26.98 -22.47
N GLY A 834 9.00 26.17 -23.37
CA GLY A 834 9.90 25.05 -23.08
C GLY A 834 9.21 23.73 -22.70
N PHE A 835 7.89 23.59 -22.84
CA PHE A 835 7.16 22.36 -22.49
C PHE A 835 7.64 21.15 -23.29
N LEU A 836 7.82 21.27 -24.61
CA LEU A 836 8.26 20.15 -25.46
C LEU A 836 9.69 19.73 -25.13
N GLU A 837 10.58 20.68 -24.87
CA GLU A 837 11.97 20.41 -24.48
C GLU A 837 12.04 19.71 -23.12
N LYS A 838 11.30 20.22 -22.13
CA LYS A 838 11.19 19.63 -20.79
C LYS A 838 10.57 18.24 -20.80
N ASN A 839 9.57 17.98 -21.65
CA ASN A 839 8.94 16.66 -21.73
C ASN A 839 9.81 15.63 -22.49
N ARG A 840 10.65 16.08 -23.44
CA ARG A 840 11.60 15.21 -24.15
C ARG A 840 12.64 14.61 -23.20
N ASP A 841 13.30 15.43 -22.37
CA ASP A 841 14.36 15.06 -21.39
C ASP A 841 15.39 14.02 -21.89
N THR A 842 15.71 14.06 -23.19
CA THR A 842 16.55 13.06 -23.84
C THR A 842 18.04 13.31 -23.63
N LEU A 843 18.68 12.44 -22.85
CA LEU A 843 20.15 12.33 -22.81
C LEU A 843 20.67 11.64 -24.10
N PRO A 844 21.70 12.17 -24.80
CA PRO A 844 22.29 11.49 -25.94
C PRO A 844 22.94 10.14 -25.59
N ALA A 845 22.95 9.21 -26.54
CA ALA A 845 23.59 7.91 -26.38
C ALA A 845 25.11 8.05 -26.14
N ASP A 846 25.76 8.99 -26.81
CA ASP A 846 27.21 9.22 -26.71
C ASP A 846 27.63 9.57 -25.27
N ILE A 847 26.86 10.45 -24.60
CA ILE A 847 27.04 10.78 -23.18
C ILE A 847 26.77 9.56 -22.26
N VAL A 848 25.81 8.70 -22.60
CA VAL A 848 25.56 7.46 -21.83
C VAL A 848 26.72 6.47 -21.96
N VAL A 849 27.35 6.38 -23.14
CA VAL A 849 28.54 5.54 -23.35
C VAL A 849 29.73 6.10 -22.58
N LEU A 850 30.00 7.41 -22.69
CA LEU A 850 31.05 8.10 -21.96
C LEU A 850 30.91 7.94 -20.43
N LEU A 851 29.71 8.08 -19.88
CA LEU A 851 29.49 7.91 -18.44
C LEU A 851 29.64 6.46 -17.95
N ARG A 852 29.78 5.48 -18.86
CA ARG A 852 30.12 4.08 -18.53
C ARG A 852 31.62 3.79 -18.57
N THR A 853 32.43 4.59 -19.29
CA THR A 853 33.91 4.43 -19.29
C THR A 853 34.54 4.94 -17.98
N SER A 854 33.77 5.67 -17.15
CA SER A 854 34.24 6.24 -15.89
C SER A 854 34.88 5.23 -14.94
N GLU A 855 36.06 5.57 -14.41
CA GLU A 855 36.73 4.80 -13.35
C GLU A 855 36.00 4.89 -12.01
N ASN A 856 35.12 5.88 -11.84
CA ASN A 856 34.33 6.05 -10.62
C ASN A 856 33.22 4.99 -10.61
N LYS A 857 33.46 3.89 -9.89
CA LYS A 857 32.54 2.74 -9.76
C LYS A 857 31.09 3.11 -9.45
N LEU A 858 30.86 4.17 -8.67
CA LEU A 858 29.50 4.67 -8.43
C LEU A 858 28.89 5.21 -9.72
N LEU A 859 29.58 6.11 -10.42
CA LEU A 859 29.10 6.72 -11.66
C LEU A 859 28.90 5.67 -12.76
N GLN A 860 29.81 4.71 -12.89
CA GLN A 860 29.66 3.57 -13.81
C GLN A 860 28.42 2.72 -13.45
N GLN A 861 28.14 2.47 -12.16
CA GLN A 861 26.91 1.78 -11.74
C GLN A 861 25.67 2.56 -12.16
N LEU A 862 25.63 3.89 -11.94
CA LEU A 862 24.50 4.74 -12.32
C LEU A 862 24.14 4.58 -13.80
N PHE A 863 25.11 4.56 -14.72
CA PHE A 863 24.81 4.53 -16.17
C PHE A 863 24.81 3.13 -16.80
N SER A 864 25.28 2.11 -16.07
CA SER A 864 25.16 0.70 -16.47
C SER A 864 23.84 0.04 -16.06
N SER A 865 23.11 0.64 -15.11
CA SER A 865 21.84 0.12 -14.61
C SER A 865 20.64 0.56 -15.49
N PRO A 866 19.64 -0.32 -15.70
CA PRO A 866 18.36 0.04 -16.31
C PRO A 866 17.63 1.16 -15.54
N LEU A 867 16.80 1.92 -16.26
CA LEU A 867 15.74 2.71 -15.64
C LEU A 867 14.43 1.90 -15.68
N THR A 868 13.72 1.90 -14.56
CA THR A 868 12.34 1.40 -14.46
C THR A 868 11.38 2.21 -15.34
N LYS A 869 10.15 1.69 -15.53
CA LYS A 869 9.04 2.44 -16.16
C LYS A 869 8.66 3.72 -15.41
N THR A 870 9.05 3.90 -14.15
CA THR A 870 8.85 5.12 -13.34
C THR A 870 10.06 6.08 -13.38
N GLY A 871 11.14 5.73 -14.09
CA GLY A 871 12.34 6.56 -14.22
C GLY A 871 13.34 6.46 -13.07
N VAL A 872 13.13 5.52 -12.15
CA VAL A 872 13.98 5.16 -11.00
C VAL A 872 15.02 4.12 -11.43
N ASP A 873 16.24 4.17 -10.88
CA ASP A 873 17.33 3.20 -11.13
C ASP A 873 17.05 1.83 -10.49
N THR A 874 17.34 0.71 -11.16
CA THR A 874 17.07 -0.64 -10.64
C THR A 874 18.18 -1.23 -9.76
N MET A 875 19.37 -0.62 -9.67
CA MET A 875 20.62 -1.16 -9.09
C MET A 875 21.17 -2.47 -9.70
N GLU A 876 20.35 -3.28 -10.37
CA GLU A 876 20.75 -4.50 -11.07
C GLU A 876 21.52 -4.18 -12.36
N MET A 877 22.66 -4.86 -12.57
CA MET A 877 23.51 -4.66 -13.75
C MET A 877 22.96 -5.38 -14.99
N MET A 878 22.89 -4.68 -16.13
CA MET A 878 22.60 -5.30 -17.43
C MET A 878 23.65 -6.36 -17.79
N ARG A 879 23.20 -7.49 -18.36
CA ARG A 879 24.10 -8.58 -18.83
C ARG A 879 24.52 -8.46 -20.30
N HIS A 880 23.78 -7.71 -21.13
CA HIS A 880 24.03 -7.56 -22.56
C HIS A 880 23.85 -6.09 -23.03
N PRO A 881 24.76 -5.50 -23.82
CA PRO A 881 24.64 -4.10 -24.25
C PRO A 881 23.60 -3.82 -25.36
N GLU A 882 23.21 -4.83 -26.14
CA GLU A 882 22.57 -4.65 -27.45
C GLU A 882 21.10 -4.21 -27.40
N GLU A 883 20.39 -4.47 -26.30
CA GLU A 883 18.97 -4.10 -26.12
C GLU A 883 18.72 -2.57 -26.11
N THR A 884 19.79 -1.79 -25.95
CA THR A 884 19.75 -0.32 -25.81
C THR A 884 19.14 0.42 -27.01
N THR A 885 19.08 -0.19 -28.19
CA THR A 885 18.63 0.49 -29.43
C THR A 885 17.11 0.48 -29.66
N ASN A 886 16.35 -0.41 -29.01
CA ASN A 886 14.92 -0.63 -29.28
C ASN A 886 13.96 -0.12 -28.20
N MET A 887 14.46 0.49 -27.12
CA MET A 887 13.59 1.16 -26.13
C MET A 887 12.95 2.40 -26.76
N LYS A 888 11.62 2.37 -26.94
CA LYS A 888 10.82 3.55 -27.36
C LYS A 888 11.14 4.72 -26.43
N ARG A 889 11.55 5.87 -26.97
CA ARG A 889 11.90 7.08 -26.20
C ARG A 889 10.74 7.47 -25.26
N GLN A 890 10.94 7.22 -23.96
CA GLN A 890 10.00 7.60 -22.90
C GLN A 890 10.27 9.04 -22.49
N THR A 891 9.19 9.80 -22.37
CA THR A 891 9.11 11.22 -22.01
C THR A 891 8.85 11.38 -20.51
N VAL A 892 9.03 12.61 -19.99
CA VAL A 892 8.75 12.91 -18.58
C VAL A 892 7.27 12.68 -18.24
N ALA A 893 6.33 13.05 -19.11
CA ALA A 893 4.90 12.79 -18.92
C ALA A 893 4.57 11.28 -18.93
N SER A 894 5.25 10.47 -19.76
CA SER A 894 5.15 9.01 -19.68
C SER A 894 5.66 8.48 -18.34
N TYR A 895 6.86 8.89 -17.87
CA TYR A 895 7.39 8.49 -16.57
C TYR A 895 6.49 8.94 -15.41
N PHE A 896 6.01 10.19 -15.44
CA PHE A 896 5.07 10.77 -14.49
C PHE A 896 3.81 9.90 -14.34
N ARG A 897 3.21 9.51 -15.47
CA ARG A 897 1.97 8.72 -15.49
C ARG A 897 2.17 7.34 -14.88
N TYR A 898 3.33 6.70 -15.10
CA TYR A 898 3.67 5.43 -14.43
C TYR A 898 3.94 5.62 -12.93
N SER A 899 4.68 6.66 -12.53
CA SER A 899 4.96 6.97 -11.12
C SER A 899 3.67 7.20 -10.33
N LEU A 900 2.71 7.92 -10.90
CA LEU A 900 1.41 8.19 -10.30
C LEU A 900 0.57 6.90 -10.13
N MET A 901 0.63 5.99 -11.11
CA MET A 901 -0.05 4.69 -11.04
C MET A 901 0.57 3.74 -9.99
N ASP A 902 1.90 3.69 -9.87
CA ASP A 902 2.61 2.89 -8.85
C ASP A 902 2.36 3.44 -7.43
N LEU A 903 2.33 4.76 -7.27
CA LEU A 903 1.95 5.41 -6.01
C LEU A 903 0.52 5.03 -5.59
N LEU A 904 -0.46 5.22 -6.48
CA LEU A 904 -1.85 4.87 -6.21
C LEU A 904 -2.03 3.39 -5.88
N SER A 905 -1.32 2.48 -6.56
CA SER A 905 -1.46 1.05 -6.31
C SER A 905 -1.00 0.66 -4.90
N LYS A 906 0.05 1.31 -4.38
CA LYS A 906 0.53 1.12 -3.00
C LYS A 906 -0.41 1.72 -1.94
N MET A 907 -1.04 2.86 -2.23
CA MET A 907 -2.00 3.49 -1.32
C MET A 907 -3.25 2.62 -1.08
N VAL A 908 -3.71 1.90 -2.09
CA VAL A 908 -4.97 1.10 -2.04
C VAL A 908 -4.83 -0.20 -1.25
N VAL A 909 -3.60 -0.73 -1.07
CA VAL A 909 -3.36 -1.93 -0.24
C VAL A 909 -3.64 -1.67 1.24
N GLY A 910 -3.43 -0.43 1.70
CA GLY A 910 -3.60 -0.04 3.10
C GLY A 910 -4.94 0.65 3.39
N GLN A 911 -5.47 0.45 4.60
CA GLN A 911 -6.60 1.25 5.08
C GLN A 911 -6.17 2.73 5.22
N PRO A 912 -6.86 3.69 4.58
CA PRO A 912 -6.44 5.09 4.57
C PRO A 912 -6.81 5.85 5.86
N HIS A 913 -5.88 6.68 6.33
CA HIS A 913 -6.05 7.69 7.39
C HIS A 913 -5.62 9.04 6.82
N PHE A 914 -6.45 10.08 6.95
CA PHE A 914 -6.19 11.37 6.29
C PHE A 914 -5.78 12.48 7.27
N VAL A 915 -4.73 13.22 6.90
CA VAL A 915 -4.30 14.45 7.56
C VAL A 915 -4.40 15.61 6.57
N ARG A 916 -5.12 16.66 6.96
CA ARG A 916 -5.39 17.87 6.17
C ARG A 916 -4.62 19.04 6.79
N CYS A 917 -3.46 19.34 6.20
CA CYS A 917 -2.60 20.43 6.59
C CYS A 917 -3.10 21.76 5.99
N ILE A 918 -3.29 22.78 6.83
CA ILE A 918 -3.77 24.12 6.46
C ILE A 918 -2.71 25.17 6.79
N LYS A 919 -2.47 26.08 5.84
CA LYS A 919 -1.54 27.21 5.97
C LYS A 919 -2.31 28.46 6.44
N PRO A 920 -2.11 28.98 7.67
CA PRO A 920 -2.97 30.03 8.20
C PRO A 920 -2.67 31.43 7.65
N ASN A 921 -1.47 31.68 7.12
CA ASN A 921 -1.10 32.94 6.46
C ASN A 921 0.01 32.72 5.41
N ASP A 922 0.13 33.64 4.46
CA ASP A 922 1.16 33.56 3.40
C ASP A 922 2.52 34.13 3.83
N ASP A 923 2.50 35.08 4.77
CA ASP A 923 3.66 35.85 5.24
C ASP A 923 4.65 35.03 6.09
N ARG A 924 4.26 33.79 6.43
CA ARG A 924 4.98 32.85 7.31
C ARG A 924 5.12 33.35 8.76
N GLU A 925 4.25 34.26 9.17
CA GLU A 925 4.26 34.86 10.51
C GLU A 925 3.66 33.92 11.55
N ALA A 926 4.35 33.73 12.68
CA ALA A 926 3.89 32.88 13.78
C ALA A 926 2.57 33.40 14.37
N MET A 927 1.66 32.47 14.69
CA MET A 927 0.35 32.75 15.31
C MET A 927 -0.61 33.70 14.53
N LYS A 928 -0.28 34.09 13.28
CA LYS A 928 -1.18 34.89 12.44
C LYS A 928 -2.18 34.02 11.67
N PHE A 929 -3.47 34.33 11.81
CA PHE A 929 -4.56 33.64 11.13
C PHE A 929 -5.26 34.58 10.12
N CYS A 930 -5.13 34.27 8.83
CA CYS A 930 -5.79 34.99 7.75
C CYS A 930 -7.09 34.27 7.37
N ARG A 931 -8.24 34.82 7.80
CA ARG A 931 -9.58 34.22 7.61
C ARG A 931 -9.85 33.86 6.14
N GLU A 932 -9.60 34.78 5.21
CA GLU A 932 -9.84 34.56 3.77
C GLU A 932 -9.03 33.37 3.21
N ARG A 933 -7.75 33.24 3.59
CA ARG A 933 -6.89 32.14 3.12
C ARG A 933 -7.24 30.80 3.74
N VAL A 934 -7.63 30.75 5.00
CA VAL A 934 -8.12 29.52 5.62
C VAL A 934 -9.47 29.11 5.00
N LEU A 935 -10.38 30.07 4.76
CA LEU A 935 -11.68 29.82 4.14
C LEU A 935 -11.56 29.24 2.72
N MET A 936 -10.67 29.80 1.90
CA MET A 936 -10.33 29.27 0.58
C MET A 936 -9.88 27.80 0.65
N GLN A 937 -8.99 27.47 1.60
CA GLN A 937 -8.50 26.09 1.80
C GLN A 937 -9.59 25.14 2.26
N LEU A 938 -10.46 25.54 3.20
CA LEU A 938 -11.58 24.73 3.69
C LEU A 938 -12.56 24.37 2.58
N ARG A 939 -12.87 25.33 1.70
CA ARG A 939 -13.74 25.12 0.52
C ARG A 939 -13.15 24.09 -0.43
N TYR A 940 -11.97 24.35 -1.00
CA TYR A 940 -11.45 23.47 -2.05
C TYR A 940 -11.06 22.08 -1.53
N THR A 941 -10.70 21.94 -0.25
CA THR A 941 -10.44 20.60 0.34
C THR A 941 -11.71 19.80 0.66
N GLY A 942 -12.89 20.40 0.52
CA GLY A 942 -14.20 19.78 0.75
C GLY A 942 -14.51 19.53 2.23
N ILE A 943 -14.02 20.38 3.14
CA ILE A 943 -14.11 20.13 4.59
C ILE A 943 -15.54 20.24 5.10
N LEU A 944 -16.36 21.16 4.57
CA LEU A 944 -17.76 21.30 4.98
C LEU A 944 -18.58 20.03 4.65
N GLU A 945 -18.39 19.53 3.44
CA GLU A 945 -18.98 18.30 2.91
C GLU A 945 -18.49 17.08 3.69
N THR A 946 -17.19 17.07 4.03
CA THR A 946 -16.56 16.03 4.86
C THR A 946 -17.13 16.00 6.28
N VAL A 947 -17.31 17.15 6.94
CA VAL A 947 -17.97 17.22 8.25
C VAL A 947 -19.41 16.75 8.13
N ASN A 948 -20.14 17.16 7.08
CA ASN A 948 -21.53 16.77 6.87
C ASN A 948 -21.68 15.24 6.70
N ILE A 949 -20.88 14.61 5.83
CA ILE A 949 -20.95 13.14 5.67
C ILE A 949 -20.47 12.41 6.91
N ARG A 950 -19.46 12.89 7.65
CA ARG A 950 -19.04 12.27 8.92
C ARG A 950 -20.05 12.43 10.05
N ARG A 951 -20.83 13.51 10.07
CA ARG A 951 -21.95 13.73 11.01
C ARG A 951 -23.10 12.75 10.74
N GLN A 952 -23.46 12.56 9.47
CA GLN A 952 -24.58 11.69 9.08
C GLN A 952 -24.19 10.20 9.00
N GLY A 953 -23.06 9.87 8.38
CA GLY A 953 -22.58 8.52 8.06
C GLY A 953 -21.86 7.77 9.19
N TYR A 954 -21.66 6.48 8.95
CA TYR A 954 -21.00 5.49 9.82
C TYR A 954 -19.60 5.16 9.27
N SER A 955 -18.56 5.73 9.91
CA SER A 955 -17.17 5.54 9.48
C SER A 955 -16.62 4.14 9.74
N HIS A 956 -17.18 3.41 10.72
CA HIS A 956 -16.72 2.07 11.08
C HIS A 956 -17.73 1.01 10.63
N ARG A 957 -17.25 0.02 9.87
CA ARG A 957 -18.06 -0.98 9.17
C ARG A 957 -17.38 -2.34 9.38
N ILE A 958 -18.03 -3.26 10.10
CA ILE A 958 -17.39 -4.52 10.56
C ILE A 958 -18.30 -5.70 10.21
N LEU A 959 -17.79 -6.70 9.48
CA LEU A 959 -18.52 -7.94 9.16
C LEU A 959 -19.05 -8.61 10.45
N PHE A 960 -20.23 -9.23 10.39
CA PHE A 960 -20.82 -9.89 11.58
C PHE A 960 -19.88 -10.93 12.20
N GLU A 961 -19.13 -11.69 11.40
CA GLU A 961 -18.12 -12.63 11.90
C GLU A 961 -17.01 -11.93 12.69
N ASP A 962 -16.32 -10.94 12.10
CA ASP A 962 -15.23 -10.22 12.77
C ASP A 962 -15.72 -9.45 14.00
N PHE A 963 -16.92 -8.86 13.92
CA PHE A 963 -17.54 -8.13 15.03
C PHE A 963 -17.80 -9.07 16.22
N LEU A 964 -18.40 -10.23 15.97
CA LEU A 964 -18.62 -11.25 17.01
C LEU A 964 -17.30 -11.80 17.52
N LYS A 965 -16.41 -12.27 16.65
CA LYS A 965 -15.08 -12.80 16.98
C LYS A 965 -14.25 -11.87 17.88
N ARG A 966 -14.39 -10.55 17.73
CA ARG A 966 -13.74 -9.53 18.56
C ARG A 966 -14.49 -9.22 19.86
N TYR A 967 -15.80 -8.93 19.79
CA TYR A 967 -16.58 -8.41 20.93
C TYR A 967 -17.41 -9.48 21.67
N TYR A 968 -17.23 -10.75 21.31
CA TYR A 968 -17.91 -11.92 21.85
C TYR A 968 -18.13 -11.88 23.37
N TYR A 969 -17.04 -11.63 24.10
CA TYR A 969 -16.97 -11.68 25.56
C TYR A 969 -17.78 -10.59 26.28
N LEU A 970 -18.32 -9.60 25.56
CA LEU A 970 -19.17 -8.55 26.14
C LEU A 970 -20.59 -9.08 26.42
N ALA A 971 -21.13 -9.91 25.54
CA ALA A 971 -22.49 -10.45 25.68
C ALA A 971 -22.53 -11.89 26.19
N PHE A 972 -21.60 -12.74 25.76
CA PHE A 972 -21.72 -14.19 25.86
C PHE A 972 -20.64 -14.84 26.74
N LYS A 973 -20.88 -16.08 27.19
CA LYS A 973 -19.96 -16.86 28.04
C LYS A 973 -18.99 -17.67 27.19
N ALA A 974 -17.75 -17.84 27.61
CA ALA A 974 -16.66 -18.50 26.85
C ALA A 974 -16.90 -19.95 26.34
N HIS A 975 -18.02 -20.60 26.67
CA HIS A 975 -18.43 -21.93 26.20
C HIS A 975 -19.59 -21.92 25.18
N GLN A 976 -20.24 -20.77 24.95
CA GLN A 976 -21.24 -20.61 23.90
C GLN A 976 -20.50 -20.30 22.57
N ASN A 977 -21.12 -20.57 21.43
CA ASN A 977 -20.61 -20.22 20.09
C ASN A 977 -21.81 -19.76 19.24
N PRO A 978 -22.21 -18.48 19.32
CA PRO A 978 -23.34 -17.96 18.56
C PRO A 978 -22.97 -17.83 17.07
N PRO A 979 -23.90 -18.06 16.14
CA PRO A 979 -23.66 -17.89 14.71
C PRO A 979 -23.49 -16.39 14.36
N PRO A 980 -22.80 -16.07 13.26
CA PRO A 980 -22.53 -14.69 12.82
C PRO A 980 -23.76 -14.03 12.16
N THR A 981 -24.81 -13.80 12.96
CA THR A 981 -26.10 -13.25 12.52
C THR A 981 -26.40 -11.89 13.16
N LYS A 982 -27.42 -11.20 12.63
CA LYS A 982 -27.84 -9.86 13.11
C LYS A 982 -28.21 -9.87 14.59
N GLU A 983 -28.86 -10.92 15.07
CA GLU A 983 -29.37 -11.07 16.44
C GLU A 983 -28.20 -11.24 17.43
N SER A 984 -27.19 -12.02 17.03
CA SER A 984 -25.94 -12.20 17.77
C SER A 984 -25.15 -10.88 17.89
N CYS A 985 -25.10 -10.07 16.83
CA CYS A 985 -24.50 -8.74 16.87
C CYS A 985 -25.33 -7.76 17.72
N THR A 986 -26.65 -7.74 17.56
CA THR A 986 -27.61 -6.93 18.35
C THR A 986 -27.42 -7.16 19.85
N SER A 987 -27.33 -8.43 20.26
CA SER A 987 -27.09 -8.86 21.65
C SER A 987 -25.83 -8.26 22.27
N ILE A 988 -24.81 -7.91 21.47
CA ILE A 988 -23.60 -7.19 21.93
C ILE A 988 -23.85 -5.69 22.01
N LEU A 989 -24.50 -5.10 21.00
CA LEU A 989 -24.72 -3.66 20.90
C LEU A 989 -25.66 -3.14 22.01
N GLU A 990 -26.77 -3.84 22.26
CA GLU A 990 -27.72 -3.54 23.33
C GLU A 990 -27.05 -3.68 24.71
N LYS A 991 -26.29 -4.76 24.92
CA LYS A 991 -25.62 -5.06 26.19
C LYS A 991 -24.42 -4.14 26.46
N ALA A 992 -23.79 -3.60 25.42
CA ALA A 992 -22.83 -2.51 25.50
C ALA A 992 -23.48 -1.12 25.67
N LYS A 993 -24.82 -1.04 25.64
CA LYS A 993 -25.64 0.18 25.70
C LYS A 993 -25.23 1.22 24.66
N LEU A 994 -25.20 0.78 23.40
CA LEU A 994 -24.98 1.65 22.25
C LEU A 994 -26.32 2.08 21.64
N GLU A 995 -26.39 3.35 21.25
CA GLU A 995 -27.50 3.93 20.48
C GLU A 995 -27.03 4.25 19.05
N LYS A 996 -27.94 4.69 18.17
CA LYS A 996 -27.61 5.27 16.85
C LYS A 996 -26.64 4.42 15.99
N TRP A 997 -26.72 3.10 16.08
CA TRP A 997 -26.02 2.14 15.21
C TRP A 997 -26.99 1.55 14.19
N VAL A 998 -26.47 0.93 13.13
CA VAL A 998 -27.27 0.26 12.10
C VAL A 998 -26.68 -1.13 11.79
N LEU A 999 -27.54 -2.08 11.41
CA LEU A 999 -27.15 -3.40 10.91
C LEU A 999 -27.52 -3.52 9.43
N GLY A 1000 -26.50 -3.55 8.58
CA GLY A 1000 -26.63 -3.78 7.14
C GLY A 1000 -27.02 -5.22 6.81
N ARG A 1001 -26.77 -5.69 5.58
CA ARG A 1001 -27.00 -7.09 5.19
C ARG A 1001 -25.99 -8.06 5.82
N THR A 1002 -24.73 -7.65 5.93
CA THR A 1002 -23.58 -8.48 6.38
C THR A 1002 -22.68 -7.81 7.42
N LYS A 1003 -22.82 -6.49 7.64
CA LYS A 1003 -21.92 -5.68 8.48
C LYS A 1003 -22.68 -4.88 9.55
N VAL A 1004 -22.01 -4.68 10.68
CA VAL A 1004 -22.39 -3.72 11.72
C VAL A 1004 -21.82 -2.36 11.36
N PHE A 1005 -22.69 -1.33 11.37
CA PHE A 1005 -22.35 0.04 11.03
C PHE A 1005 -22.36 0.92 12.29
N LEU A 1006 -21.22 1.56 12.53
CA LEU A 1006 -20.87 2.21 13.77
C LEU A 1006 -20.28 3.60 13.52
N LYS A 1007 -20.63 4.54 14.40
CA LYS A 1007 -19.89 5.79 14.56
C LYS A 1007 -18.55 5.47 15.26
N TYR A 1008 -17.52 6.29 15.04
CA TYR A 1008 -16.18 6.04 15.59
C TYR A 1008 -16.20 5.83 17.13
N TYR A 1009 -16.99 6.64 17.84
CA TYR A 1009 -17.11 6.57 19.30
C TYR A 1009 -17.71 5.24 19.82
N HIS A 1010 -18.52 4.52 19.03
CA HIS A 1010 -18.99 3.18 19.40
C HIS A 1010 -17.84 2.17 19.46
N VAL A 1011 -16.90 2.24 18.53
CA VAL A 1011 -15.75 1.32 18.47
C VAL A 1011 -14.79 1.61 19.62
N GLU A 1012 -14.61 2.87 20.01
CA GLU A 1012 -13.90 3.21 21.25
C GLU A 1012 -14.60 2.62 22.49
N GLN A 1013 -15.92 2.80 22.64
CA GLN A 1013 -16.70 2.24 23.75
C GLN A 1013 -16.63 0.70 23.83
N LEU A 1014 -16.78 -0.01 22.71
CA LEU A 1014 -16.66 -1.46 22.64
C LEU A 1014 -15.25 -1.96 22.99
N ASN A 1015 -14.21 -1.28 22.49
CA ASN A 1015 -12.83 -1.62 22.80
C ASN A 1015 -12.50 -1.42 24.29
N LEU A 1016 -13.12 -0.45 24.96
CA LEU A 1016 -12.93 -0.22 26.40
C LEU A 1016 -13.57 -1.31 27.26
N LEU A 1017 -14.84 -1.65 26.99
CA LEU A 1017 -15.51 -2.77 27.65
C LEU A 1017 -14.73 -4.08 27.44
N LEU A 1018 -14.19 -4.28 26.23
CA LEU A 1018 -13.35 -5.44 25.92
C LEU A 1018 -12.03 -5.41 26.71
N ARG A 1019 -11.44 -4.23 26.91
CA ARG A 1019 -10.21 -4.03 27.71
C ARG A 1019 -10.43 -4.33 29.18
N GLU A 1020 -11.58 -3.98 29.75
CA GLU A 1020 -11.96 -4.33 31.13
C GLU A 1020 -12.11 -5.85 31.31
N VAL A 1021 -12.73 -6.53 30.33
CA VAL A 1021 -12.85 -7.99 30.32
C VAL A 1021 -11.47 -8.65 30.17
N ILE A 1022 -10.62 -8.16 29.26
CA ILE A 1022 -9.22 -8.61 29.10
C ILE A 1022 -8.39 -8.31 30.35
N GLY A 1023 -8.69 -7.25 31.11
CA GLY A 1023 -8.06 -6.94 32.39
C GLY A 1023 -8.14 -8.09 33.41
N ARG A 1024 -9.16 -8.96 33.30
CA ARG A 1024 -9.30 -10.18 34.14
C ARG A 1024 -8.18 -11.20 33.90
N VAL A 1025 -7.45 -11.12 32.77
CA VAL A 1025 -6.23 -11.92 32.53
C VAL A 1025 -5.14 -11.62 33.56
N VAL A 1026 -5.13 -10.44 34.21
CA VAL A 1026 -4.22 -10.14 35.33
C VAL A 1026 -4.40 -11.14 36.48
N VAL A 1027 -5.63 -11.62 36.73
CA VAL A 1027 -5.92 -12.65 37.75
C VAL A 1027 -5.27 -13.98 37.35
N MET A 1028 -5.43 -14.40 36.08
CA MET A 1028 -4.77 -15.61 35.56
C MET A 1028 -3.24 -15.49 35.65
N GLN A 1029 -2.68 -14.33 35.28
CA GLN A 1029 -1.26 -14.06 35.43
C GLN A 1029 -0.80 -14.10 36.89
N ALA A 1030 -1.61 -13.62 37.85
CA ALA A 1030 -1.28 -13.68 39.27
C ALA A 1030 -1.21 -15.14 39.76
N TYR A 1031 -2.18 -15.98 39.41
CA TYR A 1031 -2.12 -17.43 39.71
C TYR A 1031 -0.93 -18.11 39.05
N THR A 1032 -0.63 -17.83 37.77
CA THR A 1032 0.53 -18.41 37.08
C THR A 1032 1.86 -17.95 37.68
N LYS A 1033 2.00 -16.66 38.01
CA LYS A 1033 3.19 -16.10 38.69
C LYS A 1033 3.34 -16.69 40.08
N GLY A 1034 2.25 -16.86 40.84
CA GLY A 1034 2.24 -17.52 42.14
C GLY A 1034 2.67 -18.98 42.07
N TRP A 1035 2.15 -19.75 41.11
CA TRP A 1035 2.54 -21.14 40.88
C TRP A 1035 4.00 -21.30 40.45
N LEU A 1036 4.48 -20.46 39.50
CA LEU A 1036 5.88 -20.42 39.10
C LEU A 1036 6.79 -20.02 40.28
N GLY A 1037 6.37 -19.03 41.07
CA GLY A 1037 7.05 -18.57 42.28
C GLY A 1037 7.18 -19.69 43.32
N ALA A 1038 6.07 -20.35 43.66
CA ALA A 1038 6.05 -21.48 44.58
C ALA A 1038 6.91 -22.66 44.08
N ARG A 1039 6.89 -22.96 42.77
CA ARG A 1039 7.72 -24.02 42.16
C ARG A 1039 9.20 -23.66 42.15
N ARG A 1040 9.57 -22.38 41.92
CA ARG A 1040 10.95 -21.87 42.03
C ARG A 1040 11.41 -21.89 43.49
N TYR A 1041 10.60 -21.41 44.42
CA TYR A 1041 10.87 -21.44 45.85
C TYR A 1041 11.07 -22.86 46.37
N LYS A 1042 10.23 -23.83 45.99
CA LYS A 1042 10.40 -25.25 46.38
C LYS A 1042 11.76 -25.79 45.92
N LYS A 1043 12.14 -25.60 44.65
CA LYS A 1043 13.47 -25.98 44.14
C LYS A 1043 14.63 -25.30 44.88
N VAL A 1044 14.50 -24.01 45.20
CA VAL A 1044 15.53 -23.26 45.96
C VAL A 1044 15.62 -23.74 47.40
N LYS A 1045 14.48 -24.02 48.06
CA LYS A 1045 14.41 -24.59 49.41
C LYS A 1045 15.04 -25.99 49.44
N GLU A 1046 14.72 -26.86 48.49
CA GLU A 1046 15.34 -28.20 48.36
C GLU A 1046 16.86 -28.12 48.18
N LYS A 1047 17.37 -27.21 47.34
CA LYS A 1047 18.81 -26.93 47.24
C LYS A 1047 19.39 -26.44 48.57
N ARG A 1048 18.83 -25.38 49.16
CA ARG A 1048 19.31 -24.78 50.42
C ARG A 1048 19.30 -25.79 51.57
N THR A 1049 18.29 -26.64 51.69
CA THR A 1049 18.22 -27.70 52.71
C THR A 1049 19.32 -28.75 52.50
N LYS A 1050 19.58 -29.20 51.26
CA LYS A 1050 20.68 -30.13 50.98
C LYS A 1050 22.05 -29.51 51.31
N SER A 1051 22.29 -28.26 50.87
CA SER A 1051 23.53 -27.53 51.21
C SER A 1051 23.70 -27.35 52.73
N ALA A 1052 22.65 -26.97 53.44
CA ALA A 1052 22.67 -26.81 54.89
C ALA A 1052 22.98 -28.13 55.62
N ILE A 1053 22.44 -29.27 55.16
CA ILE A 1053 22.76 -30.59 55.72
C ILE A 1053 24.25 -30.93 55.51
N CYS A 1054 24.80 -30.69 54.32
CA CYS A 1054 26.23 -30.88 54.05
C CYS A 1054 27.12 -30.01 54.94
N ILE A 1055 26.80 -28.71 55.08
CA ILE A 1055 27.56 -27.77 55.93
C ILE A 1055 27.47 -28.18 57.40
N GLN A 1056 26.28 -28.54 57.90
CA GLN A 1056 26.10 -29.01 59.28
C GLN A 1056 26.83 -30.32 59.55
N ALA A 1057 26.86 -31.26 58.59
CA ALA A 1057 27.61 -32.51 58.71
C ALA A 1057 29.13 -32.26 58.73
N ALA A 1058 29.63 -31.39 57.84
CA ALA A 1058 31.03 -31.00 57.80
C ALA A 1058 31.47 -30.32 59.10
N TRP A 1059 30.67 -29.38 59.63
CA TRP A 1059 30.94 -28.69 60.90
C TRP A 1059 30.91 -29.63 62.10
N ARG A 1060 29.89 -30.49 62.24
CA ARG A 1060 29.83 -31.51 63.31
C ARG A 1060 31.03 -32.46 63.26
N GLY A 1061 31.44 -32.86 62.05
CA GLY A 1061 32.66 -33.64 61.85
C GLY A 1061 33.94 -32.90 62.24
N TYR A 1062 34.05 -31.60 61.91
CA TYR A 1062 35.18 -30.76 62.30
C TYR A 1062 35.26 -30.57 63.83
N ASP A 1063 34.16 -30.20 64.48
CA ASP A 1063 34.07 -30.04 65.93
C ASP A 1063 34.43 -31.33 66.68
N THR A 1064 33.94 -32.48 66.19
CA THR A 1064 34.28 -33.80 66.75
C THR A 1064 35.78 -34.10 66.59
N ARG A 1065 36.37 -33.84 65.42
CA ARG A 1065 37.82 -34.01 65.19
C ARG A 1065 38.66 -33.06 66.05
N LYS A 1066 38.23 -31.80 66.23
CA LYS A 1066 38.90 -30.81 67.09
C LYS A 1066 38.90 -31.29 68.55
N LYS A 1067 37.74 -31.67 69.09
CA LYS A 1067 37.60 -32.21 70.45
C LYS A 1067 38.43 -33.49 70.66
N PHE A 1068 38.48 -34.38 69.66
CA PHE A 1068 39.36 -35.56 69.70
C PHE A 1068 40.84 -35.17 69.69
N HIS A 1069 41.25 -34.17 68.91
CA HIS A 1069 42.63 -33.68 68.89
C HIS A 1069 43.03 -33.04 70.24
N GLU A 1070 42.17 -32.20 70.84
CA GLU A 1070 42.37 -31.64 72.18
C GLU A 1070 42.45 -32.73 73.27
N LEU A 1071 41.66 -33.80 73.15
CA LEU A 1071 41.72 -34.94 74.06
C LEU A 1071 42.99 -35.78 73.85
N ARG A 1072 43.44 -35.94 72.59
CA ARG A 1072 44.70 -36.61 72.25
C ARG A 1072 45.89 -35.83 72.77
N ASN A 1073 45.91 -34.51 72.64
CA ASN A 1073 47.00 -33.66 73.12
C ASN A 1073 47.08 -33.72 74.65
N ARG A 1074 45.94 -33.57 75.36
CA ARG A 1074 45.89 -33.78 76.82
C ARG A 1074 46.33 -35.19 77.26
N ARG A 1075 46.03 -36.23 76.47
CA ARG A 1075 46.55 -37.59 76.73
C ARG A 1075 48.05 -37.72 76.47
N ASN A 1076 48.59 -37.05 75.44
CA ASN A 1076 50.03 -37.00 75.17
C ASN A 1076 50.77 -36.22 76.27
N GLU A 1077 50.25 -35.07 76.69
CA GLU A 1077 50.78 -34.27 77.81
C GLU A 1077 50.79 -35.08 79.11
N ALA A 1078 49.68 -35.74 79.45
CA ALA A 1078 49.61 -36.64 80.60
C ALA A 1078 50.61 -37.81 80.48
N ALA A 1079 50.76 -38.40 79.30
CA ALA A 1079 51.74 -39.45 79.05
C ALA A 1079 53.19 -38.94 79.22
N VAL A 1080 53.51 -37.72 78.76
CA VAL A 1080 54.83 -37.09 78.96
C VAL A 1080 55.07 -36.82 80.45
N VAL A 1081 54.08 -36.32 81.20
CA VAL A 1081 54.20 -36.10 82.65
C VAL A 1081 54.38 -37.43 83.39
N ILE A 1082 53.62 -38.48 83.05
CA ILE A 1082 53.77 -39.82 83.64
C ILE A 1082 55.15 -40.41 83.31
N GLN A 1083 55.61 -40.31 82.06
CA GLN A 1083 56.94 -40.76 81.65
C GLN A 1083 58.06 -39.98 82.36
N ALA A 1084 57.93 -38.66 82.51
CA ALA A 1084 58.90 -37.83 83.23
C ALA A 1084 58.93 -38.14 84.73
N ALA A 1085 57.75 -38.31 85.35
CA ALA A 1085 57.62 -38.71 86.74
C ALA A 1085 58.22 -40.11 86.99
N PHE A 1086 57.95 -41.07 86.09
CA PHE A 1086 58.50 -42.42 86.16
C PHE A 1086 60.02 -42.44 85.94
N LYS A 1087 60.53 -41.78 84.89
CA LYS A 1087 61.99 -41.63 84.65
C LYS A 1087 62.68 -40.96 85.84
N GLY A 1088 62.08 -39.90 86.40
CA GLY A 1088 62.58 -39.20 87.58
C GLY A 1088 62.52 -40.05 88.86
N TYR A 1089 61.48 -40.88 89.03
CA TYR A 1089 61.39 -41.85 90.13
C TYR A 1089 62.46 -42.94 90.01
N VAL A 1090 62.64 -43.54 88.82
CA VAL A 1090 63.69 -44.55 88.57
C VAL A 1090 65.09 -43.95 88.81
N ALA A 1091 65.36 -42.75 88.30
CA ALA A 1091 66.62 -42.06 88.56
C ALA A 1091 66.86 -41.79 90.06
N ARG A 1092 65.84 -41.31 90.79
CA ARG A 1092 65.92 -41.10 92.24
C ARG A 1092 66.05 -42.42 93.02
N LYS A 1093 65.34 -43.49 92.64
CA LYS A 1093 65.45 -44.81 93.27
C LYS A 1093 66.85 -45.37 93.09
N ASN A 1094 67.42 -45.32 91.89
CA ASN A 1094 68.79 -45.76 91.63
C ASN A 1094 69.81 -44.93 92.41
N TYR A 1095 69.63 -43.60 92.50
CA TYR A 1095 70.48 -42.73 93.32
C TYR A 1095 70.35 -43.02 94.82
N ILE A 1096 69.15 -43.33 95.32
CA ILE A 1096 68.92 -43.69 96.73
C ILE A 1096 69.50 -45.08 97.03
N VAL A 1097 69.45 -46.05 96.11
CA VAL A 1097 70.15 -47.34 96.28
C VAL A 1097 71.67 -47.15 96.31
N LEU A 1098 72.22 -46.26 95.47
CA LEU A 1098 73.63 -45.83 95.53
C LEU A 1098 74.00 -45.05 96.81
N LYS A 1099 73.02 -44.51 97.54
CA LYS A 1099 73.22 -43.73 98.78
C LYS A 1099 73.05 -44.59 100.04
N ASN A 1100 72.01 -45.43 100.09
CA ASN A 1100 71.62 -46.19 101.28
C ASN A 1100 72.42 -47.49 101.47
N SER A 1101 73.14 -47.94 100.44
CA SER A 1101 74.20 -48.95 100.58
C SER A 1101 75.34 -48.53 101.53
N LYS A 1102 75.34 -47.28 102.02
CA LYS A 1102 76.26 -46.76 103.04
C LYS A 1102 75.67 -46.64 104.45
N SER A 1103 74.39 -46.97 104.72
CA SER A 1103 73.78 -46.67 106.03
C SER A 1103 72.65 -47.62 106.49
N ILE A 1104 73.06 -48.60 107.31
CA ILE A 1104 72.46 -48.96 108.62
C ILE A 1104 70.97 -49.39 108.63
N THR A 1105 70.82 -50.71 108.51
CA THR A 1105 70.10 -51.68 109.38
C THR A 1105 69.32 -51.19 110.63
N LEU A 1106 68.33 -51.99 111.04
CA LEU A 1106 67.55 -52.01 112.31
C LEU A 1106 66.36 -51.01 112.36
N LEU A 1107 65.16 -51.37 112.86
CA LEU A 1107 64.60 -52.68 113.24
C LEU A 1107 63.05 -52.65 113.15
N ASP A 1108 62.44 -53.85 113.24
CA ASP A 1108 61.01 -54.25 113.20
C ASP A 1108 59.92 -53.26 113.69
N GLY A 1109 58.65 -53.38 113.27
CA GLY A 1109 58.01 -54.39 112.42
C GLY A 1109 56.54 -54.01 112.11
N SER A 1110 56.03 -54.17 110.89
CA SER A 1110 55.45 -55.41 110.30
C SER A 1110 54.10 -55.85 110.94
N ASN A 1111 53.05 -56.22 110.17
CA ASN A 1111 53.02 -56.59 108.75
C ASN A 1111 51.89 -55.92 107.93
N ASP A 1112 52.31 -55.32 106.82
CA ASP A 1112 51.58 -55.27 105.54
C ASP A 1112 51.54 -56.69 104.89
N GLY A 1113 50.87 -56.95 103.76
CA GLY A 1113 50.13 -56.03 102.89
C GLY A 1113 50.68 -55.95 101.45
N THR A 1114 50.26 -56.89 100.60
CA THR A 1114 50.23 -56.81 99.12
C THR A 1114 51.54 -56.84 98.30
N CYS A 1115 51.34 -57.14 97.00
CA CYS A 1115 52.13 -56.72 95.82
C CYS A 1115 53.60 -57.14 95.63
N ASP A 1116 53.85 -57.81 94.49
CA ASP A 1116 55.08 -57.70 93.71
C ASP A 1116 54.74 -58.00 92.22
N THR A 1117 54.93 -57.04 91.31
CA THR A 1117 56.05 -56.85 90.34
C THR A 1117 55.87 -57.58 88.99
N PHE A 1118 55.96 -56.91 87.83
CA PHE A 1118 57.06 -56.15 87.19
C PHE A 1118 58.27 -57.01 86.77
N SER A 1119 58.43 -57.23 85.45
CA SER A 1119 59.72 -57.38 84.76
C SER A 1119 59.54 -57.60 83.25
N ASN A 1120 60.56 -57.44 82.38
CA ASN A 1120 61.50 -56.31 82.26
C ASN A 1120 62.14 -56.32 80.84
N GLY A 1121 62.72 -55.20 80.40
CA GLY A 1121 63.44 -55.08 79.12
C GLY A 1121 62.56 -54.73 77.90
N LYS A 1122 63.14 -54.51 76.72
CA LYS A 1122 64.54 -54.78 76.33
C LYS A 1122 64.97 -53.92 75.12
N TRP A 1123 66.29 -53.86 74.90
CA TRP A 1123 67.02 -53.47 73.67
C TRP A 1123 67.41 -52.01 73.40
N GLN A 1124 68.53 -51.92 72.70
CA GLN A 1124 69.08 -50.75 72.01
C GLN A 1124 68.55 -50.74 70.57
N GLU A 1125 68.45 -49.58 69.94
CA GLU A 1125 68.19 -49.46 68.50
C GLU A 1125 69.38 -48.78 67.80
N ASN A 1126 69.77 -49.32 66.65
CA ASN A 1126 70.62 -48.63 65.68
C ASN A 1126 69.72 -47.73 64.82
N CYS A 1127 70.11 -46.49 64.56
CA CYS A 1127 69.30 -45.54 63.80
C CYS A 1127 70.08 -44.88 62.65
N ASP A 1128 70.05 -45.51 61.48
CA ASP A 1128 70.33 -44.85 60.20
C ASP A 1128 69.06 -44.21 59.65
N THR A 1129 69.01 -42.88 59.47
CA THR A 1129 68.31 -42.22 58.33
C THR A 1129 68.47 -40.68 58.28
N THR A 1130 69.13 -40.23 57.20
CA THR A 1130 68.83 -39.05 56.35
C THR A 1130 68.30 -37.72 56.92
N HIS A 1131 68.92 -36.62 56.45
CA HIS A 1131 68.77 -35.24 56.96
C HIS A 1131 67.53 -34.42 56.53
N PHE A 1132 67.34 -33.30 57.25
CA PHE A 1132 66.28 -32.27 57.18
C PHE A 1132 66.36 -31.28 56.00
N THR A 1133 65.19 -30.75 55.60
CA THR A 1133 64.81 -29.31 55.38
C THR A 1133 63.31 -29.28 54.97
N ALA A 1134 62.36 -28.44 55.44
CA ALA A 1134 62.31 -27.01 55.84
C ALA A 1134 62.41 -26.06 54.62
N GLU A 1135 61.55 -25.06 54.35
CA GLU A 1135 60.53 -24.29 55.14
C GLU A 1135 59.28 -23.93 54.25
N SER A 1136 58.03 -23.86 54.78
CA SER A 1136 57.22 -22.69 55.25
C SER A 1136 56.57 -21.76 54.19
N GLY A 1137 55.37 -21.19 54.48
CA GLY A 1137 54.84 -20.00 53.77
C GLY A 1137 53.32 -19.89 53.44
N VAL A 1138 52.63 -18.94 54.10
CA VAL A 1138 51.54 -18.05 53.60
C VAL A 1138 50.19 -18.61 53.04
N LEU A 1139 49.19 -18.65 53.93
CA LEU A 1139 47.91 -17.89 53.93
C LEU A 1139 47.02 -17.74 52.66
N ASP A 1140 45.93 -18.52 52.65
CA ASP A 1140 44.50 -18.12 52.62
C ASP A 1140 44.05 -16.73 52.03
N GLN A 1141 43.09 -16.76 51.07
CA GLN A 1141 41.84 -15.93 51.02
C GLN A 1141 41.10 -16.08 49.67
N HIS A 1142 39.98 -16.82 49.62
CA HIS A 1142 39.02 -16.77 48.48
C HIS A 1142 37.56 -17.07 48.90
N LEU A 1143 36.88 -16.01 49.34
CA LEU A 1143 35.44 -15.88 49.63
C LEU A 1143 35.08 -14.39 49.43
N GLU A 1144 33.90 -13.96 48.98
CA GLU A 1144 32.74 -14.65 48.42
C GLU A 1144 31.92 -13.61 47.61
N LYS A 1145 31.38 -13.97 46.44
CA LYS A 1145 30.29 -13.22 45.79
C LYS A 1145 29.36 -14.17 45.04
N ASP A 1146 28.16 -14.36 45.58
CA ASP A 1146 26.93 -13.90 44.94
C ASP A 1146 25.71 -14.07 45.85
N TYR A 1147 24.80 -13.10 45.76
CA TYR A 1147 23.32 -13.21 45.68
C TYR A 1147 22.56 -12.18 46.52
N ASP A 1148 22.20 -11.07 45.87
CA ASP A 1148 21.13 -10.17 46.32
C ASP A 1148 19.81 -10.89 46.56
N VAL A 1149 19.13 -10.55 47.66
CA VAL A 1149 17.67 -10.64 47.78
C VAL A 1149 17.13 -9.46 48.59
N LEU A 1150 16.49 -8.52 47.87
CA LEU A 1150 15.30 -7.72 48.23
C LEU A 1150 14.75 -7.91 49.67
N SER A 1151 14.38 -6.84 50.41
CA SER A 1151 13.28 -5.94 50.05
C SER A 1151 13.04 -4.82 51.10
N MET A 1152 12.30 -3.76 50.70
CA MET A 1152 11.27 -2.97 51.43
C MET A 1152 11.33 -2.86 52.98
N HIS A 1153 11.16 -1.72 53.64
CA HIS A 1153 10.71 -0.34 53.32
C HIS A 1153 11.53 0.63 54.25
N ASN A 1154 11.49 1.98 54.25
CA ASN A 1154 10.35 2.90 54.13
C ASN A 1154 10.76 4.35 53.75
N SER A 1155 9.86 5.31 53.97
CA SER A 1155 9.80 6.71 53.50
C SER A 1155 10.84 7.74 54.02
N ASP A 1156 10.74 8.95 53.43
CA ASP A 1156 11.06 10.29 53.99
C ASP A 1156 12.43 10.99 53.75
N ASN A 1157 12.44 11.82 52.69
CA ASN A 1157 12.92 13.22 52.64
C ASN A 1157 14.42 13.62 52.63
N ILE A 1158 14.62 14.89 52.24
CA ILE A 1158 15.82 15.75 52.33
C ILE A 1158 16.92 15.63 51.24
N HIS A 1159 16.74 16.45 50.19
CA HIS A 1159 17.69 17.40 49.55
C HIS A 1159 19.19 17.10 49.28
N MET A 1160 19.63 17.61 48.11
CA MET A 1160 21.00 18.01 47.70
C MET A 1160 22.04 16.88 47.45
N ASP A 1161 23.08 17.06 46.61
CA ASP A 1161 23.27 17.88 45.40
C ASP A 1161 24.51 17.33 44.61
N SER A 1162 24.74 17.81 43.39
CA SER A 1162 26.01 17.83 42.65
C SER A 1162 26.61 16.51 42.09
N GLY A 1163 26.57 16.39 40.76
CA GLY A 1163 27.75 16.75 39.94
C GLY A 1163 28.82 15.70 39.58
N ARG A 1164 28.82 15.29 38.28
CA ARG A 1164 29.98 14.84 37.46
C ARG A 1164 30.61 13.47 37.89
N GLN A 1165 31.49 12.82 37.12
CA GLN A 1165 32.08 13.10 35.79
C GLN A 1165 32.31 11.80 34.98
N ASN A 1166 32.62 11.92 33.68
CA ASN A 1166 32.98 10.79 32.80
C ASN A 1166 34.32 10.15 33.18
N PHE A 1167 34.51 8.87 32.84
CA PHE A 1167 35.70 8.42 32.08
C PHE A 1167 35.34 7.20 31.20
N ASN A 1168 36.28 6.71 30.39
CA ASN A 1168 36.00 6.14 29.06
C ASN A 1168 37.05 5.08 28.61
N ILE A 1169 36.87 4.53 27.40
CA ILE A 1169 37.82 3.73 26.58
C ILE A 1169 38.11 2.26 27.08
N PRO A 1170 38.75 1.34 26.31
CA PRO A 1170 38.04 0.14 25.81
C PRO A 1170 38.80 -1.21 25.97
N CYS A 1171 38.34 -2.30 25.34
CA CYS A 1171 39.24 -3.30 24.75
C CYS A 1171 38.62 -4.11 23.58
N ARG A 1172 39.37 -5.10 23.05
CA ARG A 1172 39.26 -5.70 21.69
C ARG A 1172 39.34 -7.25 21.74
N SER A 1173 38.97 -7.92 20.64
CA SER A 1173 39.47 -9.21 20.06
C SER A 1173 40.40 -10.15 20.89
N SER A 1174 40.34 -11.50 20.85
CA SER A 1174 39.58 -12.45 19.98
C SER A 1174 39.92 -13.95 20.23
N VAL A 1175 38.99 -14.87 19.86
CA VAL A 1175 39.21 -16.25 19.32
C VAL A 1175 39.61 -17.43 20.26
N THR A 1176 39.13 -18.63 19.88
CA THR A 1176 39.20 -20.02 20.44
C THR A 1176 38.05 -20.43 21.39
N GLY A 1177 37.48 -21.65 21.32
CA GLY A 1177 37.56 -22.69 20.26
C GLY A 1177 36.90 -24.04 20.67
N SER A 1178 35.99 -24.58 19.84
CA SER A 1178 35.48 -25.99 19.78
C SER A 1178 34.82 -26.59 21.07
N GLU A 1179 34.08 -27.72 21.14
CA GLU A 1179 33.73 -28.85 20.24
C GLU A 1179 32.27 -29.40 20.44
N HIS A 1180 31.80 -30.17 19.45
CA HIS A 1180 30.87 -31.34 19.45
C HIS A 1180 29.56 -31.47 20.30
N TYR A 1181 28.44 -31.58 19.56
CA TYR A 1181 27.44 -32.68 19.53
C TYR A 1181 27.14 -33.54 20.79
N PHE A 1182 25.83 -33.66 21.13
CA PHE A 1182 25.02 -34.82 20.69
C PHE A 1182 23.50 -34.60 20.91
N GLU A 1183 22.65 -35.11 20.01
CA GLU A 1183 21.18 -35.09 20.14
C GLU A 1183 20.58 -36.44 19.68
N LYS A 1184 19.59 -36.98 20.41
CA LYS A 1184 18.74 -38.08 19.89
C LYS A 1184 17.33 -38.14 20.51
N LYS A 1185 16.38 -37.63 19.73
CA LYS A 1185 14.96 -38.01 19.54
C LYS A 1185 14.35 -39.12 20.45
N LEU A 1186 13.09 -38.90 20.82
CA LEU A 1186 12.03 -39.91 20.63
C LEU A 1186 10.69 -39.23 20.27
N ARG A 1187 9.81 -39.95 19.55
CA ARG A 1187 8.58 -39.43 18.88
C ARG A 1187 7.31 -39.97 19.55
N THR A 1188 6.20 -39.25 19.36
CA THR A 1188 4.86 -39.84 19.14
C THR A 1188 4.17 -39.12 17.97
N THR A 1189 3.04 -39.65 17.48
CA THR A 1189 2.59 -39.52 16.08
C THR A 1189 1.32 -38.67 15.83
N ARG A 1190 1.12 -38.28 14.56
CA ARG A 1190 0.02 -37.42 14.08
C ARG A 1190 -1.33 -38.14 13.97
N ARG A 1191 -2.43 -37.41 14.13
CA ARG A 1191 -3.71 -37.66 13.43
C ARG A 1191 -3.82 -36.70 12.22
N ARG A 1192 -4.52 -37.10 11.15
CA ARG A 1192 -4.86 -36.23 10.00
C ARG A 1192 -5.99 -35.25 10.37
N CYS A 1193 -5.91 -34.03 9.88
CA CYS A 1193 -7.02 -33.08 9.65
C CYS A 1193 -6.64 -32.12 8.51
N HIS A 1194 -7.63 -31.42 7.94
CA HIS A 1194 -7.51 -30.72 6.66
C HIS A 1194 -6.64 -29.44 6.67
N GLN A 1195 -6.16 -29.08 5.47
CA GLN A 1195 -5.73 -27.72 5.14
C GLN A 1195 -6.90 -26.74 5.26
N PRO A 1196 -6.74 -25.58 5.91
CA PRO A 1196 -7.52 -24.39 5.60
C PRO A 1196 -7.10 -23.85 4.22
N LYS A 1197 -8.06 -23.45 3.38
CA LYS A 1197 -7.78 -22.73 2.13
C LYS A 1197 -7.50 -21.26 2.46
N THR A 1198 -6.46 -20.67 1.88
CA THR A 1198 -6.20 -19.23 1.96
C THR A 1198 -7.22 -18.46 1.12
N LEU A 1199 -8.07 -17.68 1.78
CA LEU A 1199 -9.07 -16.82 1.15
C LEU A 1199 -8.47 -15.43 0.87
N ASN A 1200 -7.79 -15.28 -0.28
CA ASN A 1200 -7.56 -13.95 -0.84
C ASN A 1200 -8.87 -13.48 -1.49
N SER A 1201 -9.32 -12.26 -1.18
CA SER A 1201 -10.61 -11.77 -1.68
C SER A 1201 -10.58 -11.50 -3.19
N PRO A 1202 -11.71 -11.61 -3.91
CA PRO A 1202 -11.79 -11.18 -5.31
C PRO A 1202 -11.77 -9.65 -5.49
N GLU A 1203 -12.02 -8.89 -4.41
CA GLU A 1203 -12.38 -7.46 -4.40
C GLU A 1203 -11.13 -6.57 -4.53
N ASP A 1204 -10.08 -6.85 -3.77
CA ASP A 1204 -8.81 -6.09 -3.75
C ASP A 1204 -8.12 -6.03 -5.13
N SER A 1205 -8.42 -7.01 -5.99
CA SER A 1205 -7.83 -7.19 -7.33
C SER A 1205 -8.58 -6.42 -8.44
N LEU A 1206 -9.61 -5.64 -8.13
CA LEU A 1206 -10.42 -4.91 -9.12
C LEU A 1206 -9.81 -3.56 -9.53
N TYR A 1207 -9.34 -2.78 -8.55
CA TYR A 1207 -8.74 -1.46 -8.75
C TYR A 1207 -7.62 -1.46 -9.81
N TYR A 1208 -6.76 -2.49 -9.76
CA TYR A 1208 -5.60 -2.63 -10.65
C TYR A 1208 -5.95 -2.76 -12.15
N ASN A 1209 -7.14 -3.26 -12.48
CA ASN A 1209 -7.51 -3.61 -13.86
C ASN A 1209 -8.22 -2.47 -14.61
N GLN A 1210 -8.98 -1.62 -13.92
CA GLN A 1210 -9.61 -0.44 -14.53
C GLN A 1210 -8.61 0.65 -14.94
N ILE A 1211 -7.38 0.59 -14.42
CA ILE A 1211 -6.31 1.58 -14.65
C ILE A 1211 -5.41 1.24 -15.87
N ASN A 1212 -5.39 -0.02 -16.34
CA ASN A 1212 -4.29 -0.53 -17.19
C ASN A 1212 -4.66 -0.88 -18.65
N GLY A 1213 -5.89 -0.65 -19.10
CA GLY A 1213 -6.34 -0.98 -20.45
C GLY A 1213 -5.87 -0.03 -21.56
N THR A 1214 -4.56 0.07 -21.87
CA THR A 1214 -4.01 0.55 -23.17
C THR A 1214 -2.47 0.58 -23.18
N LEU A 1215 -1.82 -0.56 -23.50
CA LEU A 1215 -0.36 -0.62 -23.67
C LEU A 1215 0.15 -1.62 -24.72
N GLU A 1216 -0.50 -1.72 -25.88
CA GLU A 1216 0.00 -2.27 -27.17
C GLU A 1216 -1.00 -1.78 -28.25
N TYR A 1217 -0.67 -1.42 -29.50
CA TYR A 1217 0.59 -1.48 -30.27
C TYR A 1217 0.68 -0.28 -31.25
N GLN A 1218 1.88 0.04 -31.73
CA GLN A 1218 2.15 0.85 -32.95
C GLN A 1218 3.52 0.40 -33.50
N GLY A 1219 3.74 0.15 -34.80
CA GLY A 1219 2.82 0.15 -35.96
C GLY A 1219 3.35 0.95 -37.16
N SER A 1220 3.72 0.29 -38.27
CA SER A 1220 4.15 0.97 -39.52
C SER A 1220 4.11 0.06 -40.76
N LYS A 1221 3.86 0.66 -41.93
CA LYS A 1221 3.45 -0.03 -43.17
C LYS A 1221 4.60 -0.22 -44.17
N ARG A 1222 4.69 -1.39 -44.83
CA ARG A 1222 5.37 -1.57 -46.13
C ARG A 1222 4.55 -2.47 -47.06
N LYS A 1223 4.67 -2.26 -48.37
CA LYS A 1223 3.90 -2.95 -49.43
C LYS A 1223 4.36 -4.41 -49.63
N PRO A 1224 3.49 -5.31 -50.13
CA PRO A 1224 3.76 -6.75 -50.18
C PRO A 1224 4.82 -7.14 -51.22
N ARG A 1225 5.55 -8.22 -50.92
CA ARG A 1225 6.28 -9.04 -51.91
C ARG A 1225 5.73 -10.48 -51.87
N LYS A 1226 6.00 -11.23 -52.95
CA LYS A 1226 5.30 -12.47 -53.31
C LYS A 1226 5.52 -13.61 -52.30
N LEU A 1227 4.58 -14.56 -52.29
CA LEU A 1227 4.73 -15.85 -51.61
C LEU A 1227 6.02 -16.56 -52.03
N GLY A 1228 6.72 -17.13 -51.06
CA GLY A 1228 7.82 -18.07 -51.24
C GLY A 1228 7.63 -19.23 -50.26
N GLN A 1229 7.70 -20.46 -50.78
CA GLN A 1229 7.37 -21.72 -50.12
C GLN A 1229 7.87 -21.83 -48.66
N VAL A 1230 6.96 -22.16 -47.74
CA VAL A 1230 7.35 -22.73 -46.43
C VAL A 1230 7.90 -24.13 -46.69
N LYS A 1231 9.19 -24.35 -46.42
CA LYS A 1231 9.75 -25.70 -46.32
C LYS A 1231 9.43 -26.27 -44.93
N VAL A 1232 8.98 -27.52 -44.91
CA VAL A 1232 9.06 -28.37 -43.72
C VAL A 1232 10.40 -29.09 -43.74
N LEU A 1233 11.18 -28.87 -42.69
CA LEU A 1233 12.21 -29.74 -42.11
C LEU A 1233 12.10 -29.44 -40.60
N ASP A 1234 11.82 -30.42 -39.75
CA ASP A 1234 12.78 -31.38 -39.18
C ASP A 1234 13.83 -30.68 -38.27
N GLY A 1235 14.16 -31.23 -37.11
CA GLY A 1235 13.73 -32.53 -36.57
C GLY A 1235 14.63 -33.05 -35.44
N GLU A 1236 15.84 -32.48 -35.29
CA GLU A 1236 16.81 -32.76 -34.24
C GLU A 1236 17.63 -31.50 -33.95
N ASP A 1237 17.74 -31.10 -32.68
CA ASP A 1237 18.79 -30.18 -32.20
C ASP A 1237 19.01 -30.41 -30.68
N GLU A 1238 20.23 -30.81 -30.29
CA GLU A 1238 20.49 -31.49 -29.00
C GLU A 1238 20.84 -30.55 -27.82
N TYR A 1239 20.21 -29.37 -27.73
CA TYR A 1239 20.54 -28.40 -26.68
C TYR A 1239 19.72 -28.51 -25.38
N TYR A 1240 18.55 -29.16 -25.40
CA TYR A 1240 17.63 -29.21 -24.24
C TYR A 1240 17.57 -30.55 -23.48
N LYS A 1241 18.46 -31.52 -23.78
CA LYS A 1241 18.48 -32.84 -23.11
C LYS A 1241 19.25 -32.91 -21.78
N LEU A 1242 19.85 -31.81 -21.32
CA LEU A 1242 20.65 -31.78 -20.08
C LEU A 1242 20.20 -30.66 -19.11
N LEU A 1243 19.04 -30.86 -18.46
CA LEU A 1243 18.76 -30.41 -17.09
C LEU A 1243 17.41 -31.00 -16.60
N SER A 1244 17.33 -31.28 -15.29
CA SER A 1244 16.20 -31.89 -14.56
C SER A 1244 15.64 -33.23 -15.08
N ALA A 1245 16.15 -34.33 -14.53
CA ALA A 1245 15.40 -35.57 -14.32
C ALA A 1245 15.70 -36.07 -12.89
N ALA A 1246 14.68 -36.15 -12.05
CA ALA A 1246 14.76 -36.60 -10.65
C ALA A 1246 13.35 -36.94 -10.16
N ASP A 1247 12.82 -38.06 -10.64
CA ASP A 1247 11.41 -38.42 -10.51
C ASP A 1247 10.96 -38.80 -9.09
N SER A 1248 9.67 -38.63 -8.85
CA SER A 1248 8.97 -39.21 -7.70
C SER A 1248 8.75 -40.71 -7.91
N ILE A 1249 9.29 -41.54 -7.02
CA ILE A 1249 9.09 -43.01 -7.01
C ILE A 1249 8.14 -43.38 -5.85
N PRO A 1250 7.10 -44.22 -6.09
CA PRO A 1250 6.23 -44.75 -5.04
C PRO A 1250 6.85 -45.98 -4.32
N GLU A 1251 6.30 -46.35 -3.17
CA GLU A 1251 6.70 -47.51 -2.36
C GLU A 1251 6.19 -48.83 -2.95
N GLU A 1252 6.92 -49.95 -2.77
CA GLU A 1252 6.35 -51.18 -2.17
C GLU A 1252 7.41 -52.21 -1.69
N ASP A 1253 7.26 -52.60 -0.42
CA ASP A 1253 7.60 -53.87 0.27
C ASP A 1253 9.01 -54.54 0.28
N VAL A 1254 9.13 -55.47 1.26
CA VAL A 1254 10.37 -56.10 1.74
C VAL A 1254 10.16 -57.60 2.00
N SER A 1255 11.10 -58.45 1.56
CA SER A 1255 11.27 -59.82 2.09
C SER A 1255 12.76 -60.24 2.07
N VAL A 1256 13.12 -61.34 2.77
CA VAL A 1256 14.48 -61.56 3.31
C VAL A 1256 15.04 -62.97 3.02
N PHE A 1257 16.38 -63.09 2.99
CA PHE A 1257 17.19 -64.33 3.07
C PHE A 1257 16.86 -65.22 4.31
N THR A 1258 17.33 -66.46 4.52
CA THR A 1258 18.49 -67.30 4.04
C THR A 1258 18.06 -68.81 4.12
N PRO A 1259 18.87 -69.91 4.09
CA PRO A 1259 20.35 -70.12 4.19
C PRO A 1259 21.05 -71.13 3.23
N LEU A 1260 22.41 -71.13 3.24
CA LEU A 1260 23.43 -72.24 3.14
C LEU A 1260 23.23 -73.46 2.17
N THR A 1261 24.25 -74.10 1.55
CA THR A 1261 25.65 -74.37 1.99
C THR A 1261 26.64 -74.80 0.84
N GLU A 1262 27.95 -74.56 1.05
CA GLU A 1262 29.19 -75.21 0.50
C GLU A 1262 29.60 -75.32 -1.01
N ARG A 1263 30.78 -74.69 -1.32
CA ARG A 1263 31.99 -75.14 -2.10
C ARG A 1263 31.81 -75.77 -3.50
N ARG A 1264 32.56 -75.43 -4.58
CA ARG A 1264 33.79 -74.64 -4.93
C ARG A 1264 33.82 -74.57 -6.50
N ALA A 1265 34.64 -73.84 -7.27
CA ALA A 1265 35.50 -72.63 -7.22
C ALA A 1265 35.93 -72.33 -8.70
N PHE A 1266 36.31 -71.13 -9.15
CA PHE A 1266 37.64 -70.49 -9.05
C PHE A 1266 37.56 -69.01 -9.54
N PHE A 1267 38.42 -68.12 -9.02
CA PHE A 1267 38.88 -66.78 -9.45
C PHE A 1267 38.35 -66.16 -10.77
N ALA A 1268 38.13 -64.84 -10.89
CA ALA A 1268 38.08 -63.73 -9.92
C ALA A 1268 37.24 -62.58 -10.53
N SER A 1269 36.54 -61.80 -9.70
CA SER A 1269 35.28 -61.16 -10.12
C SER A 1269 35.24 -59.63 -9.99
N ASN A 1270 34.36 -59.02 -10.79
CA ASN A 1270 33.91 -57.62 -10.70
C ASN A 1270 33.27 -57.30 -9.34
#